data_AF-A0A917IQB3-F1
#
_entry.id   AF-A0A917IQB3-F1
#
_cell.length_a   1.000
_cell.length_b   1.000
_cell.length_c   1.000
_cell.angle_alpha   90.00
_cell.angle_beta   90.00
_cell.angle_gamma   90.00
#
_symmetry.space_group_name_H-M   'P 1'
#
loop_
_entity.id
_entity.type
_entity.pdbx_description
1 polymer ?
#
loop_
_entity_poly.entity_id
_entity_poly.type
_entity_poly.pdbx_seq_one_letter_code
_entity_poly.pdbx_strand_id
1 'polypeptide(L)'
;MKLYLFIALLLTGLCATAQVQVVQLRCEMLENPLGIDATTPRLSWQLTSRERDVKQVAYEITVASTPQKLAAGVGDVWQSGKINSDQSVLVPYAGKALSSRTACYWKVKVYTNKGTAVSAEKAYWTMGLLKPADWKGRWIGYDKAFAWDSVTQWSRLSARYVGTTFRHTKKIKKAVAYVAGLGLYELYINGKKTGNQVLSPAPTDYRKSVLYNTYDVTDQLQQQKEEILVALGNGRYFTMRQNYKTQKINTFGYPKLLFQLELTYADGTTETVVSDDKWKLNGDGPVRSNNEYDGEEYDARKELTGKRSLATADAAAGWQPAQLVSAPQGILKAQMMAPMKVMKTIAPVSIKPSANGYILDMGQNFAGWLQMRVKGKQGETVELHFAESLKADGTLYTANLRDARATHSYTLKGQGTEVWHPAFVYQGFRYAEIIGYPGKPTVLDFEGQLVFDALETTGTLETADATVNTIFRNAWWGIASNYKGMPVDCPQRNERQPWLGDRATGALGESFLFNNAALYSKWLDDIEEAQTAEGAIPDVAPAFWNYYSDNVTWPGTYILVAQMLYHQYGDKQSIVKHYPSMKKWMSYMQSRYMKNYLVTKDKYGDWCVPPESLELIRSRDSLRNTNGTLIATAYYYQLLQYMQEFARLSGKTEDVAAYSTLAGQIKQAFNDRFYNKQKKCYDNNTVTANLLPLYFGMVPADQQEVVFNSIYAKIRIENHMHVSTGVIGIQWLMRGLTRFDRADIAYTLASNTSYPSWGYMAANGATTIWELWNGNTANPQMNSQNHVMLLGDLLTWLYESVAGIRSDDTDIAFHKIVMKPENITGLPFARGTYQSPYGLIESDWKRENGKFSWQITIPANTSAEIYIPALEEQYVTEGGKPAAKVAGIQFLRKEGRTLVHRVASGKYSFTAVEPFKKGIVVDEFIFNRAPFPESHASTIAETPAGLIVSWFGGTKEANKDVEIYVSRLDKGKTMWTTPVSVANGVQNDSVRVSSYNPVLYQVPGGDLLLFYKLGAKVSSWKGWMMRSKDHGITWGKPEALPEGILGPIKNKPVQVGDVLICPSSTEGNGWKVHFEMTKDEGRTWTKTEPINDGKTIQAIQPSILEYADGRLQILCRTQSRNVGEAWSSDGGKTWSAMTLSGLPNNNSGTDAVSLKDGRQLIVYNHVKPAPELPRGKGGRTPLNVALSKDGKTWYASLLLEDSPVSQYSYPSVIQGADGMIHIVYTWRRERVKYVKVDPAQLEMKEIVNEQWPGSTAAAAKGASNEEP
;
A
#
# COMPACT_ATOMS: atom_id res chain seq x y z
N MET A 1 3.16 -19.89 66.48
CA MET A 1 2.26 -20.61 65.55
C MET A 1 1.65 -19.75 64.42
N LYS A 2 1.72 -18.40 64.46
CA LYS A 2 1.16 -17.51 63.40
C LYS A 2 2.14 -17.13 62.26
N LEU A 3 3.43 -17.43 62.36
CA LEU A 3 4.43 -17.05 61.33
C LEU A 3 4.64 -18.14 60.26
N TYR A 4 4.39 -19.42 60.58
CA TYR A 4 4.51 -20.52 59.62
C TYR A 4 3.29 -20.64 58.67
N LEU A 5 2.12 -20.16 59.07
CA LEU A 5 0.92 -20.16 58.20
C LEU A 5 0.96 -19.06 57.13
N PHE A 6 1.73 -17.98 57.35
CA PHE A 6 1.84 -16.88 56.39
C PHE A 6 2.86 -17.17 55.27
N ILE A 7 3.89 -17.97 55.54
CA ILE A 7 4.88 -18.40 54.54
C ILE A 7 4.33 -19.55 53.67
N ALA A 8 3.46 -20.41 54.23
CA ALA A 8 2.79 -21.47 53.46
C ALA A 8 1.71 -20.92 52.49
N LEU A 9 1.09 -19.78 52.80
CA LEU A 9 0.10 -19.11 51.93
C LEU A 9 0.73 -18.21 50.85
N LEU A 10 2.04 -17.90 50.93
CA LEU A 10 2.79 -17.20 49.89
C LEU A 10 3.46 -18.15 48.88
N LEU A 11 3.43 -19.46 49.12
CA LEU A 11 4.03 -20.49 48.24
C LEU A 11 3.02 -21.29 47.40
N THR A 12 1.71 -20.99 47.47
CA THR A 12 0.68 -21.62 46.62
C THR A 12 0.04 -20.66 45.60
N GLY A 13 0.67 -19.50 45.34
CA GLY A 13 0.20 -18.48 44.40
C GLY A 13 1.01 -18.37 43.09
N LEU A 14 2.02 -19.21 42.87
CA LEU A 14 2.64 -19.36 41.55
C LEU A 14 1.77 -20.29 40.72
N CYS A 15 0.62 -19.78 40.25
CA CYS A 15 0.04 -20.36 39.04
C CYS A 15 1.12 -20.30 37.98
N ALA A 16 1.71 -21.44 37.64
CA ALA A 16 2.52 -21.60 36.44
C ALA A 16 1.65 -21.17 35.27
N THR A 17 1.78 -19.92 34.84
CA THR A 17 1.16 -19.46 33.61
C THR A 17 1.67 -20.37 32.51
N ALA A 18 0.75 -21.09 31.83
CA ALA A 18 1.14 -22.02 30.78
C ALA A 18 2.09 -21.34 29.79
N GLN A 19 3.22 -22.00 29.52
CA GLN A 19 4.34 -21.51 28.69
C GLN A 19 3.91 -21.26 27.23
N VAL A 20 2.88 -21.98 26.77
CA VAL A 20 2.18 -21.80 25.50
C VAL A 20 0.68 -21.74 25.77
N GLN A 21 -0.03 -20.82 25.11
CA GLN A 21 -1.48 -20.70 25.20
C GLN A 21 -2.11 -20.91 23.83
N VAL A 22 -3.26 -21.57 23.80
CA VAL A 22 -4.12 -21.67 22.61
C VAL A 22 -5.23 -20.65 22.75
N VAL A 23 -5.35 -19.74 21.78
CA VAL A 23 -6.29 -18.62 21.79
C VAL A 23 -6.97 -18.47 20.43
N GLN A 24 -7.98 -17.59 20.35
CA GLN A 24 -8.62 -17.21 19.08
C GLN A 24 -9.18 -18.41 18.29
N LEU A 25 -9.95 -19.26 18.98
CA LEU A 25 -10.61 -20.40 18.34
C LEU A 25 -11.71 -19.90 17.39
N ARG A 26 -11.64 -20.30 16.12
CA ARG A 26 -12.59 -19.89 15.07
C ARG A 26 -13.14 -21.07 14.30
N CYS A 27 -14.38 -20.96 13.86
CA CYS A 27 -15.05 -21.88 12.94
C CYS A 27 -15.42 -21.10 11.67
N GLU A 28 -14.95 -21.53 10.50
CA GLU A 28 -15.10 -20.79 9.24
C GLU A 28 -14.61 -19.33 9.35
N MET A 29 -13.49 -19.12 10.07
CA MET A 29 -12.91 -17.80 10.38
C MET A 29 -13.79 -16.87 11.26
N LEU A 30 -14.94 -17.35 11.71
CA LEU A 30 -15.87 -16.63 12.58
C LEU A 30 -15.71 -17.05 14.05
N GLU A 31 -15.97 -16.12 14.96
CA GLU A 31 -16.05 -16.39 16.39
C GLU A 31 -17.44 -16.93 16.73
N ASN A 32 -17.48 -18.15 17.28
CA ASN A 32 -18.68 -18.79 17.79
C ASN A 32 -19.95 -18.69 16.90
N PRO A 33 -19.88 -19.04 15.60
CA PRO A 33 -20.96 -18.75 14.66
C PRO A 33 -22.21 -19.61 14.94
N LEU A 34 -23.38 -18.98 14.78
CA LEU A 34 -24.68 -19.62 14.95
C LEU A 34 -25.33 -19.93 13.60
N GLY A 35 -25.83 -21.16 13.47
CA GLY A 35 -26.66 -21.59 12.35
C GLY A 35 -25.91 -21.64 11.02
N ILE A 36 -24.70 -22.19 11.00
CA ILE A 36 -23.90 -22.34 9.78
C ILE A 36 -24.42 -23.46 8.88
N ASP A 37 -24.19 -23.32 7.57
CA ASP A 37 -24.57 -24.35 6.57
C ASP A 37 -23.37 -25.21 6.10
N ALA A 38 -22.14 -24.85 6.46
CA ALA A 38 -20.96 -25.65 6.16
C ALA A 38 -21.00 -26.98 6.93
N THR A 39 -21.30 -28.08 6.25
CA THR A 39 -21.43 -29.42 6.87
C THR A 39 -20.09 -30.10 7.18
N THR A 40 -19.00 -29.54 6.65
CA THR A 40 -17.60 -29.89 6.97
C THR A 40 -16.87 -28.63 7.41
N PRO A 41 -17.28 -28.01 8.54
CA PRO A 41 -16.75 -26.71 8.94
C PRO A 41 -15.25 -26.79 9.26
N ARG A 42 -14.54 -25.70 9.03
CA ARG A 42 -13.08 -25.60 9.19
C ARG A 42 -12.75 -24.85 10.47
N LEU A 43 -11.83 -25.41 11.26
CA LEU A 43 -11.47 -24.92 12.59
C LEU A 43 -10.06 -24.31 12.55
N SER A 44 -9.90 -23.16 13.20
CA SER A 44 -8.62 -22.46 13.31
C SER A 44 -8.32 -22.10 14.77
N TRP A 45 -7.05 -22.07 15.14
CA TRP A 45 -6.58 -21.61 16.45
C TRP A 45 -5.19 -20.97 16.35
N GLN A 46 -4.91 -20.03 17.24
CA GLN A 46 -3.62 -19.36 17.35
C GLN A 46 -2.85 -19.84 18.58
N LEU A 47 -1.52 -19.80 18.49
CA LEU A 47 -0.63 -20.06 19.61
C LEU A 47 0.04 -18.76 20.04
N THR A 48 0.08 -18.51 21.34
CA THR A 48 0.87 -17.40 21.91
C THR A 48 1.84 -17.92 22.95
N SER A 49 3.02 -17.32 23.01
CA SER A 49 4.06 -17.67 23.99
C SER A 49 5.02 -16.50 24.19
N ARG A 50 5.69 -16.49 25.35
CA ARG A 50 6.84 -15.61 25.61
C ARG A 50 8.16 -16.23 25.15
N GLU A 51 8.16 -17.51 24.81
CA GLU A 51 9.35 -18.21 24.33
C GLU A 51 9.54 -18.09 22.82
N ARG A 52 10.79 -18.23 22.39
CA ARG A 52 11.14 -18.36 20.97
C ARG A 52 11.01 -19.80 20.50
N ASP A 53 10.85 -19.97 19.19
CA ASP A 53 10.82 -21.27 18.50
C ASP A 53 9.75 -22.22 19.07
N VAL A 54 8.55 -21.69 19.31
CA VAL A 54 7.36 -22.51 19.60
C VAL A 54 6.76 -22.99 18.28
N LYS A 55 6.64 -24.31 18.13
CA LYS A 55 6.06 -24.98 16.96
C LYS A 55 5.06 -26.04 17.39
N GLN A 56 3.92 -26.10 16.73
CA GLN A 56 2.99 -27.21 16.85
C GLN A 56 3.59 -28.44 16.14
N VAL A 57 3.51 -29.59 16.79
CA VAL A 57 3.90 -30.89 16.21
C VAL A 57 2.72 -31.83 16.03
N ALA A 58 1.67 -31.64 16.82
CA ALA A 58 0.43 -32.39 16.74
C ALA A 58 -0.71 -31.62 17.41
N TYR A 59 -1.94 -31.97 17.06
CA TYR A 59 -3.14 -31.48 17.74
C TYR A 59 -4.13 -32.62 18.02
N GLU A 60 -5.10 -32.36 18.89
CA GLU A 60 -6.21 -33.22 19.20
C GLU A 60 -7.46 -32.36 19.42
N ILE A 61 -8.49 -32.56 18.61
CA ILE A 61 -9.76 -31.86 18.67
C ILE A 61 -10.81 -32.78 19.30
N THR A 62 -11.52 -32.22 20.28
CA THR A 62 -12.70 -32.83 20.89
C THR A 62 -13.90 -31.95 20.58
N VAL A 63 -14.93 -32.51 19.93
CA VAL A 63 -16.22 -31.88 19.68
C VAL A 63 -17.32 -32.69 20.35
N ALA A 64 -18.14 -32.03 21.14
CA ALA A 64 -19.22 -32.64 21.89
C ALA A 64 -20.56 -31.94 21.63
N SER A 65 -21.65 -32.70 21.80
CA SER A 65 -23.02 -32.20 21.64
C SER A 65 -23.48 -31.30 22.78
N THR A 66 -22.79 -31.33 23.93
CA THR A 66 -23.10 -30.51 25.11
C THR A 66 -21.83 -30.00 25.81
N PRO A 67 -21.90 -28.86 26.54
CA PRO A 67 -20.77 -28.37 27.32
C PRO A 67 -20.32 -29.36 28.41
N GLN A 68 -21.24 -30.13 28.98
CA GLN A 68 -20.95 -31.12 30.04
C GLN A 68 -20.11 -32.27 29.51
N LYS A 69 -20.45 -32.80 28.32
CA LYS A 69 -19.67 -33.86 27.67
C LYS A 69 -18.27 -33.36 27.29
N LEU A 70 -18.16 -32.13 26.76
CA LEU A 70 -16.87 -31.53 26.45
C LEU A 70 -15.97 -31.37 27.70
N ALA A 71 -16.57 -30.94 28.81
CA ALA A 71 -15.89 -30.79 30.10
C ALA A 71 -15.41 -32.15 30.64
N ALA A 72 -16.20 -33.22 30.47
CA ALA A 72 -15.82 -34.59 30.79
C ALA A 72 -14.80 -35.21 29.80
N GLY A 73 -14.40 -34.49 28.74
CA GLY A 73 -13.47 -35.00 27.72
C GLY A 73 -14.09 -35.99 26.73
N VAL A 74 -15.42 -36.02 26.63
CA VAL A 74 -16.16 -36.94 25.75
C VAL A 74 -16.52 -36.24 24.45
N GLY A 75 -15.81 -36.55 23.37
CA GLY A 75 -16.08 -36.06 22.01
C GLY A 75 -17.11 -36.91 21.26
N ASP A 76 -18.37 -36.88 21.69
CA ASP A 76 -19.42 -37.73 21.11
C ASP A 76 -19.83 -37.34 19.68
N VAL A 77 -19.47 -36.13 19.22
CA VAL A 77 -19.64 -35.65 17.85
C VAL A 77 -18.37 -35.92 17.04
N TRP A 78 -17.20 -35.56 17.59
CA TRP A 78 -15.90 -35.86 17.02
C TRP A 78 -14.83 -35.99 18.11
N GLN A 79 -14.00 -37.01 17.99
CA GLN A 79 -12.75 -37.14 18.73
C GLN A 79 -11.67 -37.45 17.69
N SER A 80 -10.78 -36.50 17.41
CA SER A 80 -9.78 -36.69 16.35
C SER A 80 -8.67 -37.66 16.74
N GLY A 81 -8.46 -37.87 18.04
CA GLY A 81 -7.20 -38.41 18.56
C GLY A 81 -6.03 -37.45 18.26
N LYS A 82 -4.81 -37.90 18.57
CA LYS A 82 -3.60 -37.14 18.26
C LYS A 82 -3.27 -37.22 16.77
N ILE A 83 -3.35 -36.10 16.07
CA ILE A 83 -2.97 -35.95 14.66
C ILE A 83 -1.62 -35.27 14.59
N ASN A 84 -0.62 -35.92 13.99
CA ASN A 84 0.71 -35.36 13.77
C ASN A 84 0.69 -34.38 12.59
N SER A 85 0.47 -33.10 12.89
CA SER A 85 0.40 -32.02 11.92
C SER A 85 0.66 -30.68 12.61
N ASP A 86 1.35 -29.79 11.91
CA ASP A 86 1.57 -28.39 12.30
C ASP A 86 0.42 -27.47 11.85
N GLN A 87 -0.55 -27.96 11.08
CA GLN A 87 -1.70 -27.16 10.64
C GLN A 87 -2.53 -26.68 11.83
N SER A 88 -2.74 -25.37 11.92
CA SER A 88 -3.61 -24.73 12.93
C SER A 88 -4.63 -23.76 12.31
N VAL A 89 -4.67 -23.66 10.98
CA VAL A 89 -5.55 -22.78 10.22
C VAL A 89 -6.42 -23.63 9.29
N LEU A 90 -7.73 -23.42 9.34
CA LEU A 90 -8.73 -24.03 8.48
C LEU A 90 -8.68 -25.57 8.44
N VAL A 91 -8.48 -26.20 9.60
CA VAL A 91 -8.49 -27.66 9.76
C VAL A 91 -9.91 -28.19 9.54
N PRO A 92 -10.17 -29.03 8.52
CA PRO A 92 -11.52 -29.49 8.22
C PRO A 92 -12.04 -30.44 9.29
N TYR A 93 -13.30 -30.26 9.67
CA TYR A 93 -14.02 -31.19 10.52
C TYR A 93 -14.10 -32.58 9.88
N ALA A 94 -13.70 -33.60 10.64
CA ALA A 94 -13.68 -34.99 10.20
C ALA A 94 -14.47 -35.93 11.15
N GLY A 95 -15.48 -35.39 11.82
CA GLY A 95 -16.33 -36.15 12.74
C GLY A 95 -17.56 -36.76 12.08
N LYS A 96 -18.56 -37.10 12.91
CA LYS A 96 -19.86 -37.60 12.44
C LYS A 96 -20.55 -36.58 11.53
N ALA A 97 -21.32 -37.05 10.54
CA ALA A 97 -22.09 -36.16 9.68
C ALA A 97 -22.98 -35.22 10.52
N LEU A 98 -22.86 -33.92 10.26
CA LEU A 98 -23.60 -32.89 10.97
C LEU A 98 -25.00 -32.72 10.35
N SER A 99 -26.03 -32.70 11.19
CA SER A 99 -27.42 -32.46 10.80
C SER A 99 -27.90 -31.09 11.28
N SER A 100 -29.02 -30.62 10.73
CA SER A 100 -29.64 -29.35 11.11
C SER A 100 -29.80 -29.22 12.62
N ARG A 101 -29.58 -28.01 13.16
CA ARG A 101 -29.68 -27.66 14.59
C ARG A 101 -28.62 -28.28 15.51
N THR A 102 -27.71 -29.11 15.00
CA THR A 102 -26.66 -29.73 15.81
C THR A 102 -25.81 -28.65 16.49
N ALA A 103 -25.72 -28.69 17.82
CA ALA A 103 -24.80 -27.86 18.58
C ALA A 103 -23.46 -28.59 18.74
N CYS A 104 -22.37 -27.89 18.46
CA CYS A 104 -21.03 -28.43 18.50
C CYS A 104 -20.17 -27.56 19.41
N TYR A 105 -19.88 -28.05 20.61
CA TYR A 105 -18.93 -27.42 21.53
C TYR A 105 -17.59 -28.08 21.35
N TRP A 106 -16.53 -27.30 21.22
CA TRP A 106 -15.21 -27.87 20.93
C TRP A 106 -14.09 -27.23 21.73
N LYS A 107 -13.01 -28.00 21.83
CA LYS A 107 -11.72 -27.58 22.37
C LYS A 107 -10.63 -28.23 21.56
N VAL A 108 -9.44 -27.65 21.59
CA VAL A 108 -8.25 -28.23 20.98
C VAL A 108 -7.14 -28.35 22.01
N LYS A 109 -6.47 -29.50 21.99
CA LYS A 109 -5.23 -29.76 22.69
C LYS A 109 -4.11 -29.75 21.66
N VAL A 110 -3.07 -28.97 21.94
CA VAL A 110 -1.94 -28.78 21.04
C VAL A 110 -0.67 -29.30 21.71
N TYR A 111 0.05 -30.15 21.00
CA TYR A 111 1.37 -30.63 21.39
C TYR A 111 2.40 -29.77 20.65
N THR A 112 3.29 -29.14 21.40
CA THR A 112 4.38 -28.32 20.86
C THR A 112 5.73 -28.90 21.25
N ASN A 113 6.79 -28.40 20.61
CA ASN A 113 8.17 -28.68 21.03
C ASN A 113 8.53 -28.08 22.41
N LYS A 114 7.68 -27.24 23.01
CA LYS A 114 7.85 -26.62 24.34
C LYS A 114 6.83 -27.11 25.38
N GLY A 115 6.15 -28.21 25.09
CA GLY A 115 5.15 -28.79 25.98
C GLY A 115 3.74 -28.80 25.38
N THR A 116 2.75 -29.13 26.19
CA THR A 116 1.37 -29.30 25.75
C THR A 116 0.50 -28.17 26.28
N ALA A 117 -0.39 -27.65 25.43
CA ALA A 117 -1.37 -26.64 25.79
C ALA A 117 -2.79 -27.12 25.43
N VAL A 118 -3.80 -26.67 26.18
CA VAL A 118 -5.22 -26.92 25.90
C VAL A 118 -5.90 -25.58 25.86
N SER A 119 -6.82 -25.37 24.91
CA SER A 119 -7.62 -24.15 24.85
C SER A 119 -8.42 -23.95 26.13
N ALA A 120 -8.29 -22.77 26.74
CA ALA A 120 -9.03 -22.40 27.95
C ALA A 120 -10.49 -22.03 27.67
N GLU A 121 -10.78 -21.59 26.43
CA GLU A 121 -12.09 -21.11 25.99
C GLU A 121 -12.97 -22.27 25.49
N LYS A 122 -14.27 -22.19 25.80
CA LYS A 122 -15.29 -23.08 25.22
C LYS A 122 -15.78 -22.46 23.92
N ALA A 123 -15.10 -22.77 22.82
CA ALA A 123 -15.57 -22.40 21.50
C ALA A 123 -16.75 -23.30 21.09
N TYR A 124 -17.66 -22.77 20.28
CA TYR A 124 -18.81 -23.54 19.81
C TYR A 124 -19.29 -23.07 18.45
N TRP A 125 -20.04 -23.90 17.74
CA TRP A 125 -20.86 -23.48 16.61
C TRP A 125 -22.18 -24.25 16.62
N THR A 126 -23.16 -23.78 15.87
CA THR A 126 -24.40 -24.54 15.64
C THR A 126 -24.68 -24.67 14.16
N MET A 127 -25.22 -25.81 13.76
CA MET A 127 -25.72 -26.00 12.40
C MET A 127 -27.06 -25.29 12.23
N GLY A 128 -27.26 -24.72 11.05
CA GLY A 128 -28.50 -24.07 10.65
C GLY A 128 -29.60 -25.05 10.25
N LEU A 129 -30.47 -24.60 9.35
CA LEU A 129 -31.53 -25.39 8.72
C LEU A 129 -31.07 -25.85 7.33
N LEU A 130 -30.44 -27.02 7.26
CA LEU A 130 -29.69 -27.48 6.08
C LEU A 130 -30.58 -27.93 4.91
N LYS A 131 -31.86 -28.22 5.17
CA LYS A 131 -32.80 -28.71 4.15
C LYS A 131 -34.01 -27.79 4.10
N PRO A 132 -34.62 -27.55 2.92
CA PRO A 132 -35.86 -26.79 2.83
C PRO A 132 -36.97 -27.32 3.75
N ALA A 133 -37.07 -28.64 3.92
CA ALA A 133 -38.05 -29.28 4.79
C ALA A 133 -37.83 -29.02 6.30
N ASP A 134 -36.68 -28.49 6.71
CA ASP A 134 -36.42 -28.07 8.08
C ASP A 134 -37.19 -26.79 8.45
N TRP A 135 -37.55 -25.98 7.45
CA TRP A 135 -38.44 -24.85 7.60
C TRP A 135 -39.89 -25.33 7.65
N LYS A 136 -40.61 -24.89 8.69
CA LYS A 136 -42.03 -25.13 8.93
C LYS A 136 -42.87 -23.87 8.74
N GLY A 137 -42.23 -22.70 8.73
CA GLY A 137 -42.87 -21.43 8.41
C GLY A 137 -43.22 -21.27 6.94
N ARG A 138 -44.14 -20.34 6.70
CA ARG A 138 -44.57 -19.91 5.38
C ARG A 138 -44.14 -18.47 5.15
N TRP A 139 -43.86 -18.13 3.90
CA TRP A 139 -43.56 -16.75 3.51
C TRP A 139 -44.80 -15.89 3.70
N ILE A 140 -44.65 -14.81 4.47
CA ILE A 140 -45.72 -13.85 4.75
C ILE A 140 -45.28 -12.42 4.42
N GLY A 141 -46.23 -11.60 3.99
CA GLY A 141 -45.94 -10.21 3.62
C GLY A 141 -47.12 -9.49 2.99
N TYR A 142 -46.82 -8.50 2.16
CA TYR A 142 -47.80 -7.73 1.39
C TYR A 142 -47.16 -7.31 0.06
N ASP A 143 -47.42 -8.08 -1.00
CA ASP A 143 -46.79 -7.98 -2.33
C ASP A 143 -47.39 -6.87 -3.22
N LYS A 144 -47.69 -5.72 -2.61
CA LYS A 144 -48.12 -4.50 -3.31
C LYS A 144 -47.77 -3.25 -2.50
N ALA A 145 -47.83 -2.11 -3.17
CA ALA A 145 -47.77 -0.79 -2.54
C ALA A 145 -49.08 -0.49 -1.76
N PHE A 146 -48.97 0.22 -0.64
CA PHE A 146 -50.12 0.87 0.00
C PHE A 146 -50.51 2.16 -0.75
N ALA A 147 -51.69 2.70 -0.45
CA ALA A 147 -52.21 3.88 -1.14
C ALA A 147 -51.34 5.14 -0.99
N TRP A 148 -50.50 5.20 0.05
CA TRP A 148 -49.55 6.31 0.32
C TRP A 148 -48.12 6.05 -0.18
N ASP A 149 -47.87 4.87 -0.76
CA ASP A 149 -46.57 4.53 -1.32
C ASP A 149 -46.49 4.98 -2.80
N SER A 150 -45.27 5.07 -3.33
CA SER A 150 -44.99 5.43 -4.71
C SER A 150 -44.02 4.44 -5.33
N VAL A 151 -44.37 3.90 -6.51
CA VAL A 151 -43.56 2.94 -7.29
C VAL A 151 -43.04 3.57 -8.59
N THR A 152 -42.51 4.78 -8.48
CA THR A 152 -41.88 5.52 -9.59
C THR A 152 -40.35 5.46 -9.49
N GLN A 153 -39.65 6.21 -10.35
CA GLN A 153 -38.19 6.39 -10.19
C GLN A 153 -37.84 7.01 -8.83
N TRP A 154 -38.75 7.75 -8.20
CA TRP A 154 -38.62 8.30 -6.86
C TRP A 154 -39.42 7.43 -5.89
N SER A 155 -39.05 6.15 -5.82
CA SER A 155 -39.86 5.20 -5.09
C SER A 155 -39.85 5.48 -3.59
N ARG A 156 -41.03 5.40 -3.00
CA ARG A 156 -41.31 5.66 -1.60
C ARG A 156 -42.14 4.50 -1.10
N LEU A 157 -41.54 3.63 -0.29
CA LEU A 157 -42.21 2.45 0.23
C LEU A 157 -42.02 2.37 1.73
N SER A 158 -43.15 2.41 2.45
CA SER A 158 -43.21 2.28 3.90
C SER A 158 -42.73 0.91 4.38
N ALA A 159 -42.13 0.87 5.57
CA ALA A 159 -41.72 -0.39 6.18
C ALA A 159 -42.94 -1.24 6.54
N ARG A 160 -42.78 -2.57 6.47
CA ARG A 160 -43.82 -3.52 6.87
C ARG A 160 -43.50 -4.07 8.25
N TYR A 161 -44.43 -3.96 9.18
CA TYR A 161 -44.29 -4.49 10.52
C TYR A 161 -45.14 -5.75 10.61
N VAL A 162 -44.51 -6.90 10.85
CA VAL A 162 -45.19 -8.20 10.89
C VAL A 162 -44.94 -8.82 12.25
N GLY A 163 -45.98 -9.28 12.94
CA GLY A 163 -45.79 -9.81 14.28
C GLY A 163 -46.89 -10.74 14.76
N THR A 164 -46.61 -11.42 15.85
CA THR A 164 -47.51 -12.35 16.52
C THR A 164 -47.31 -12.30 18.02
N THR A 165 -48.29 -12.85 18.75
CA THR A 165 -48.14 -13.14 20.18
C THR A 165 -48.45 -14.61 20.43
N PHE A 166 -47.70 -15.23 21.32
CA PHE A 166 -47.96 -16.61 21.74
C PHE A 166 -47.86 -16.73 23.26
N ARG A 167 -48.32 -17.85 23.81
CA ARG A 167 -48.28 -18.12 25.24
C ARG A 167 -47.60 -19.46 25.48
N HIS A 168 -46.86 -19.57 26.57
CA HIS A 168 -46.35 -20.83 27.06
C HIS A 168 -46.51 -20.91 28.58
N THR A 169 -46.72 -22.12 29.09
CA THR A 169 -46.87 -22.38 30.54
C THR A 169 -45.63 -23.05 31.13
N LYS A 170 -44.76 -23.60 30.28
CA LYS A 170 -43.56 -24.32 30.66
C LYS A 170 -42.35 -23.38 30.71
N LYS A 171 -41.38 -23.69 31.57
CA LYS A 171 -40.12 -22.97 31.66
C LYS A 171 -39.26 -23.25 30.42
N ILE A 172 -38.90 -22.22 29.66
CA ILE A 172 -38.02 -22.30 28.50
C ILE A 172 -36.60 -22.62 28.98
N LYS A 173 -35.96 -23.61 28.34
CA LYS A 173 -34.55 -23.97 28.54
C LYS A 173 -33.66 -23.40 27.43
N LYS A 174 -34.17 -23.35 26.19
CA LYS A 174 -33.47 -22.82 25.02
C LYS A 174 -34.49 -22.30 24.01
N ALA A 175 -34.19 -21.18 23.37
CA ALA A 175 -34.97 -20.64 22.27
C ALA A 175 -34.07 -20.14 21.15
N VAL A 176 -34.30 -20.60 19.92
CA VAL A 176 -33.50 -20.20 18.74
C VAL A 176 -34.43 -19.68 17.65
N ALA A 177 -34.17 -18.46 17.18
CA ALA A 177 -34.89 -17.83 16.08
C ALA A 177 -34.08 -17.91 14.78
N TYR A 178 -34.73 -18.35 13.71
CA TYR A 178 -34.25 -18.34 12.33
C TYR A 178 -35.07 -17.32 11.54
N VAL A 179 -34.39 -16.35 10.93
CA VAL A 179 -35.05 -15.20 10.30
C VAL A 179 -34.52 -14.97 8.90
N ALA A 180 -35.40 -14.99 7.90
CA ALA A 180 -35.14 -14.49 6.56
C ALA A 180 -36.12 -13.35 6.24
N GLY A 181 -35.70 -12.11 6.54
CA GLY A 181 -36.43 -10.90 6.15
C GLY A 181 -35.87 -10.34 4.84
N LEU A 182 -36.65 -10.41 3.77
CA LEU A 182 -36.22 -9.92 2.46
C LEU A 182 -36.32 -8.40 2.36
N GLY A 183 -35.29 -7.81 1.77
CA GLY A 183 -35.00 -6.39 1.88
C GLY A 183 -34.00 -6.20 3.01
N LEU A 184 -34.47 -5.69 4.14
CA LEU A 184 -33.75 -5.67 5.41
C LEU A 184 -34.74 -5.96 6.54
N TYR A 185 -34.29 -6.35 7.72
CA TYR A 185 -35.15 -6.52 8.89
C TYR A 185 -34.49 -6.13 10.21
N GLU A 186 -35.36 -5.83 11.18
CA GLU A 186 -35.03 -5.81 12.59
C GLU A 186 -36.03 -6.70 13.35
N LEU A 187 -35.50 -7.61 14.17
CA LEU A 187 -36.29 -8.48 15.03
C LEU A 187 -36.41 -7.84 16.42
N TYR A 188 -37.63 -7.82 16.96
CA TYR A 188 -37.95 -7.37 18.29
C TYR A 188 -38.70 -8.50 19.02
N ILE A 189 -38.25 -8.81 20.23
CA ILE A 189 -38.93 -9.73 21.15
C ILE A 189 -39.28 -8.94 22.40
N ASN A 190 -40.56 -8.92 22.77
CA ASN A 190 -41.06 -8.17 23.92
C ASN A 190 -40.63 -6.69 23.94
N GLY A 191 -40.69 -6.05 22.78
CA GLY A 191 -40.30 -4.66 22.59
C GLY A 191 -38.79 -4.38 22.59
N LYS A 192 -37.93 -5.40 22.74
CA LYS A 192 -36.46 -5.26 22.70
C LYS A 192 -35.90 -5.78 21.40
N LYS A 193 -35.05 -4.99 20.73
CA LYS A 193 -34.33 -5.43 19.53
C LYS A 193 -33.44 -6.64 19.84
N THR A 194 -33.45 -7.65 18.98
CA THR A 194 -32.61 -8.85 19.06
C THR A 194 -31.26 -8.59 18.40
N GLY A 195 -30.18 -8.77 19.16
CA GLY A 195 -28.81 -8.51 18.70
C GLY A 195 -28.51 -7.03 18.49
N ASN A 196 -27.33 -6.73 17.95
CA ASN A 196 -26.84 -5.37 17.68
C ASN A 196 -26.44 -5.13 16.22
N GLN A 197 -26.73 -6.09 15.35
CA GLN A 197 -26.61 -5.95 13.92
C GLN A 197 -27.63 -4.96 13.35
N VAL A 198 -27.24 -4.35 12.24
CA VAL A 198 -28.03 -3.41 11.46
C VAL A 198 -28.00 -3.84 10.00
N LEU A 199 -28.93 -3.33 9.18
CA LEU A 199 -28.98 -3.60 7.74
C LEU A 199 -28.88 -5.11 7.42
N SER A 200 -29.59 -5.96 8.18
CA SER A 200 -29.55 -7.42 8.01
C SER A 200 -30.72 -7.92 7.16
N PRO A 201 -30.57 -9.03 6.41
CA PRO A 201 -29.34 -9.76 6.16
C PRO A 201 -28.46 -9.04 5.11
N ALA A 202 -27.24 -9.55 4.89
CA ALA A 202 -26.41 -9.08 3.78
C ALA A 202 -27.11 -9.28 2.41
N PRO A 203 -26.94 -8.35 1.45
CA PRO A 203 -27.60 -8.44 0.16
C PRO A 203 -26.97 -9.52 -0.73
N THR A 204 -27.80 -10.16 -1.57
CA THR A 204 -27.42 -11.16 -2.58
C THR A 204 -28.24 -10.94 -3.84
N ASP A 205 -27.95 -11.68 -4.92
CA ASP A 205 -28.91 -11.82 -6.01
C ASP A 205 -30.06 -12.72 -5.53
N TYR A 206 -31.17 -12.10 -5.13
CA TYR A 206 -32.32 -12.81 -4.55
C TYR A 206 -33.02 -13.78 -5.51
N ARG A 207 -32.61 -13.83 -6.78
CA ARG A 207 -33.03 -14.87 -7.74
C ARG A 207 -32.27 -16.18 -7.55
N LYS A 208 -31.11 -16.13 -6.89
CA LYS A 208 -30.15 -17.22 -6.75
C LYS A 208 -30.04 -17.67 -5.29
N SER A 209 -29.88 -16.73 -4.37
CA SER A 209 -29.72 -17.02 -2.95
C SER A 209 -30.45 -16.02 -2.06
N VAL A 210 -30.93 -16.50 -0.91
CA VAL A 210 -31.57 -15.70 0.14
C VAL A 210 -30.93 -16.04 1.47
N LEU A 211 -30.32 -15.05 2.10
CA LEU A 211 -29.66 -15.25 3.39
C LEU A 211 -30.66 -15.23 4.55
N TYR A 212 -30.46 -16.15 5.51
CA TYR A 212 -31.11 -16.13 6.81
C TYR A 212 -30.07 -16.00 7.93
N ASN A 213 -30.52 -15.46 9.08
CA ASN A 213 -29.70 -15.36 10.29
C ASN A 213 -30.31 -16.19 11.42
N THR A 214 -29.45 -16.58 12.36
CA THR A 214 -29.81 -17.39 13.53
C THR A 214 -29.47 -16.65 14.81
N TYR A 215 -30.40 -16.63 15.75
CA TYR A 215 -30.24 -15.95 17.05
C TYR A 215 -30.58 -16.89 18.20
N ASP A 216 -29.75 -16.89 19.23
CA ASP A 216 -30.17 -17.36 20.54
C ASP A 216 -31.00 -16.24 21.20
N VAL A 217 -32.27 -16.53 21.48
CA VAL A 217 -33.23 -15.58 22.06
C VAL A 217 -33.76 -16.07 23.41
N THR A 218 -33.08 -17.05 24.01
CA THR A 218 -33.50 -17.70 25.26
C THR A 218 -33.78 -16.67 26.36
N ASP A 219 -32.88 -15.70 26.54
CA ASP A 219 -32.98 -14.70 27.60
C ASP A 219 -34.02 -13.60 27.31
N GLN A 220 -34.53 -13.50 26.07
CA GLN A 220 -35.54 -12.51 25.69
C GLN A 220 -36.98 -12.99 25.94
N LEU A 221 -37.19 -14.30 26.12
CA LEU A 221 -38.48 -14.94 26.33
C LEU A 221 -38.67 -15.33 27.80
N GLN A 222 -39.16 -14.37 28.58
CA GLN A 222 -39.37 -14.52 30.03
C GLN A 222 -40.83 -14.26 30.47
N GLN A 223 -41.75 -13.98 29.53
CA GLN A 223 -43.13 -13.59 29.82
C GLN A 223 -44.09 -14.75 29.55
N GLN A 224 -45.21 -14.82 30.28
CA GLN A 224 -46.23 -15.84 30.00
C GLN A 224 -46.94 -15.62 28.64
N LYS A 225 -46.92 -14.38 28.15
CA LYS A 225 -47.39 -14.00 26.83
C LYS A 225 -46.24 -13.25 26.15
N GLU A 226 -45.66 -13.89 25.15
CA GLU A 226 -44.51 -13.38 24.43
C GLU A 226 -44.98 -12.66 23.17
N GLU A 227 -44.28 -11.58 22.82
CA GLU A 227 -44.51 -10.80 21.61
C GLU A 227 -43.30 -10.89 20.67
N ILE A 228 -43.55 -11.20 19.39
CA ILE A 228 -42.56 -11.18 18.32
C ILE A 228 -43.00 -10.15 17.29
N LEU A 229 -42.13 -9.20 16.98
CA LEU A 229 -42.32 -8.19 15.96
C LEU A 229 -41.10 -8.13 15.04
N VAL A 230 -41.32 -8.14 13.74
CA VAL A 230 -40.28 -7.96 12.73
C VAL A 230 -40.63 -6.74 11.90
N ALA A 231 -39.76 -5.72 11.92
CA ALA A 231 -39.83 -4.60 10.99
C ALA A 231 -39.06 -4.97 9.73
N LEU A 232 -39.67 -4.77 8.56
CA LEU A 232 -39.08 -5.07 7.25
C LEU A 232 -38.84 -3.78 6.47
N GLY A 233 -37.58 -3.52 6.14
CA GLY A 233 -37.14 -2.48 5.23
C GLY A 233 -37.02 -2.99 3.78
N ASN A 234 -36.89 -2.05 2.85
CA ASN A 234 -36.89 -2.27 1.41
C ASN A 234 -35.58 -2.93 0.93
N GLY A 235 -34.44 -2.44 1.44
CA GLY A 235 -33.10 -2.92 1.06
C GLY A 235 -32.88 -2.99 -0.45
N ARG A 236 -32.05 -3.93 -0.91
CA ARG A 236 -31.87 -4.17 -2.35
C ARG A 236 -32.99 -5.03 -2.97
N TYR A 237 -33.89 -5.58 -2.16
CA TYR A 237 -34.97 -6.44 -2.64
C TYR A 237 -36.05 -5.65 -3.38
N PHE A 238 -36.49 -4.54 -2.78
CA PHE A 238 -37.28 -3.52 -3.46
C PHE A 238 -36.35 -2.41 -3.93
N THR A 239 -36.00 -2.40 -5.21
CA THR A 239 -34.99 -1.46 -5.72
C THR A 239 -35.50 -0.02 -5.77
N MET A 240 -34.62 0.94 -5.46
CA MET A 240 -34.95 2.34 -5.15
C MET A 240 -35.34 3.24 -6.34
N ARG A 241 -35.25 2.71 -7.56
CA ARG A 241 -35.55 3.42 -8.80
C ARG A 241 -36.52 2.56 -9.62
N GLN A 242 -37.71 2.30 -9.07
CA GLN A 242 -38.72 1.46 -9.74
C GLN A 242 -39.11 2.07 -11.09
N ASN A 243 -39.38 1.20 -12.08
CA ASN A 243 -39.78 1.60 -13.44
C ASN A 243 -38.77 2.51 -14.17
N TYR A 244 -37.54 2.65 -13.67
CA TYR A 244 -36.47 3.41 -14.30
C TYR A 244 -35.42 2.47 -14.86
N LYS A 245 -35.18 2.53 -16.18
CA LYS A 245 -34.21 1.66 -16.89
C LYS A 245 -34.39 0.17 -16.51
N THR A 246 -35.61 -0.35 -16.64
CA THR A 246 -36.01 -1.71 -16.22
C THR A 246 -35.23 -2.83 -16.91
N GLN A 247 -34.64 -2.58 -18.08
CA GLN A 247 -33.73 -3.51 -18.76
C GLN A 247 -32.36 -3.63 -18.06
N LYS A 248 -31.96 -2.59 -17.31
CA LYS A 248 -30.70 -2.49 -16.59
C LYS A 248 -30.85 -2.88 -15.13
N ILE A 249 -31.87 -2.37 -14.44
CA ILE A 249 -32.01 -2.48 -12.98
C ILE A 249 -33.01 -3.57 -12.65
N ASN A 250 -32.55 -4.61 -11.95
CA ASN A 250 -33.42 -5.68 -11.48
C ASN A 250 -34.27 -5.21 -10.29
N THR A 251 -35.51 -5.67 -10.20
CA THR A 251 -36.36 -5.54 -9.01
C THR A 251 -36.85 -6.93 -8.64
N PHE A 252 -36.84 -7.28 -7.35
CA PHE A 252 -37.07 -8.65 -6.91
C PHE A 252 -38.46 -8.85 -6.29
N GLY A 253 -39.00 -7.82 -5.64
CA GLY A 253 -40.33 -7.85 -5.07
C GLY A 253 -40.51 -6.85 -3.92
N TYR A 254 -41.51 -7.12 -3.09
CA TYR A 254 -41.79 -6.35 -1.88
C TYR A 254 -41.28 -7.09 -0.63
N PRO A 255 -40.83 -6.37 0.42
CA PRO A 255 -40.35 -6.99 1.65
C PRO A 255 -41.31 -8.02 2.23
N LYS A 256 -40.76 -9.18 2.60
CA LYS A 256 -41.49 -10.35 3.10
C LYS A 256 -40.64 -11.14 4.09
N LEU A 257 -41.29 -11.96 4.91
CA LEU A 257 -40.68 -12.66 6.04
C LEU A 257 -40.90 -14.17 5.93
N LEU A 258 -39.83 -14.91 6.19
CA LEU A 258 -39.90 -16.29 6.67
C LEU A 258 -39.26 -16.36 8.06
N PHE A 259 -40.00 -16.86 9.03
CA PHE A 259 -39.59 -16.89 10.42
C PHE A 259 -39.90 -18.24 11.07
N GLN A 260 -38.99 -18.70 11.92
CA GLN A 260 -39.16 -19.88 12.75
C GLN A 260 -38.45 -19.70 14.09
N LEU A 261 -39.18 -19.81 15.18
CA LEU A 261 -38.66 -19.86 16.55
C LEU A 261 -38.85 -21.27 17.10
N GLU A 262 -37.76 -21.91 17.48
CA GLU A 262 -37.76 -23.24 18.10
C GLU A 262 -37.50 -23.13 19.60
N LEU A 263 -38.44 -23.65 20.40
CA LEU A 263 -38.38 -23.67 21.85
C LEU A 263 -38.08 -25.07 22.34
N THR A 264 -37.17 -25.19 23.29
CA THR A 264 -36.98 -26.39 24.12
C THR A 264 -37.28 -26.03 25.56
N TYR A 265 -38.18 -26.78 26.19
CA TYR A 265 -38.57 -26.59 27.58
C TYR A 265 -37.69 -27.37 28.55
N ALA A 266 -37.75 -27.01 29.83
CA ALA A 266 -36.99 -27.68 30.89
C ALA A 266 -37.36 -29.17 31.06
N ASP A 267 -38.59 -29.56 30.70
CA ASP A 267 -39.07 -30.94 30.70
C ASP A 267 -38.64 -31.76 29.46
N GLY A 268 -37.91 -31.14 28.53
CA GLY A 268 -37.41 -31.76 27.30
C GLY A 268 -38.38 -31.71 26.11
N THR A 269 -39.62 -31.24 26.30
CA THR A 269 -40.56 -31.04 25.19
C THR A 269 -40.18 -29.82 24.34
N THR A 270 -40.64 -29.79 23.09
CA THR A 270 -40.35 -28.72 22.14
C THR A 270 -41.61 -28.10 21.55
N GLU A 271 -41.53 -26.83 21.18
CA GLU A 271 -42.58 -26.10 20.48
C GLU A 271 -41.96 -25.25 19.37
N THR A 272 -42.71 -24.98 18.30
CA THR A 272 -42.25 -24.14 17.20
C THR A 272 -43.28 -23.07 16.91
N VAL A 273 -42.86 -21.80 16.94
CA VAL A 273 -43.64 -20.65 16.50
C VAL A 273 -43.15 -20.25 15.12
N VAL A 274 -44.04 -20.26 14.13
CA VAL A 274 -43.67 -20.07 12.72
C VAL A 274 -44.42 -18.91 12.09
N SER A 275 -43.86 -18.29 11.05
CA SER A 275 -44.59 -17.33 10.22
C SER A 275 -45.73 -18.02 9.46
N ASP A 276 -46.95 -17.52 9.61
CA ASP A 276 -48.15 -18.00 8.92
C ASP A 276 -49.21 -16.88 8.79
N ASP A 277 -50.38 -17.21 8.25
CA ASP A 277 -51.52 -16.32 8.04
C ASP A 277 -52.23 -15.86 9.32
N LYS A 278 -51.80 -16.34 10.50
CA LYS A 278 -52.29 -15.86 11.80
C LYS A 278 -51.48 -14.68 12.32
N TRP A 279 -50.31 -14.40 11.72
CA TRP A 279 -49.55 -13.20 12.01
C TRP A 279 -50.32 -11.96 11.56
N LYS A 280 -50.01 -10.83 12.17
CA LYS A 280 -50.58 -9.53 11.84
C LYS A 280 -49.54 -8.69 11.12
N LEU A 281 -50.00 -7.83 10.21
CA LEU A 281 -49.20 -6.92 9.43
C LEU A 281 -49.72 -5.48 9.59
N ASN A 282 -48.82 -4.52 9.69
CA ASN A 282 -49.11 -3.10 9.68
C ASN A 282 -48.13 -2.37 8.73
N GLY A 283 -48.66 -1.65 7.74
CA GLY A 283 -47.87 -0.78 6.85
C GLY A 283 -47.93 0.70 7.21
N ASP A 284 -48.77 1.07 8.17
CA ASP A 284 -48.90 2.44 8.68
C ASP A 284 -48.00 2.70 9.91
N GLY A 285 -46.80 2.09 9.97
CA GLY A 285 -45.85 2.31 11.06
C GLY A 285 -44.98 3.57 10.91
N PRO A 286 -44.01 3.79 11.80
CA PRO A 286 -43.25 5.03 11.86
C PRO A 286 -42.28 5.23 10.69
N VAL A 287 -41.66 4.18 10.14
CA VAL A 287 -40.80 4.31 8.95
C VAL A 287 -41.69 4.39 7.71
N ARG A 288 -41.86 5.61 7.19
CA ARG A 288 -42.76 5.92 6.07
C ARG A 288 -42.11 5.75 4.70
N SER A 289 -40.79 5.84 4.66
CA SER A 289 -39.96 5.51 3.50
C SER A 289 -38.59 5.12 3.99
N ASN A 290 -37.96 4.13 3.37
CA ASN A 290 -36.54 3.83 3.57
C ASN A 290 -35.94 3.51 2.21
N ASN A 291 -35.35 4.53 1.60
CA ASN A 291 -34.77 4.47 0.27
C ASN A 291 -33.25 4.64 0.38
N GLU A 292 -32.47 3.64 -0.05
CA GLU A 292 -31.02 3.68 0.10
C GLU A 292 -30.38 4.94 -0.49
N TYR A 293 -30.91 5.47 -1.61
CA TYR A 293 -30.39 6.67 -2.24
C TYR A 293 -31.01 7.95 -1.70
N ASP A 294 -32.31 7.93 -1.40
CA ASP A 294 -33.03 9.16 -1.05
C ASP A 294 -33.11 9.41 0.46
N GLY A 295 -32.92 8.36 1.28
CA GLY A 295 -32.90 8.37 2.73
C GLY A 295 -34.18 7.84 3.40
N GLU A 296 -34.33 8.08 4.70
CA GLU A 296 -35.43 7.57 5.53
C GLU A 296 -36.35 8.69 6.01
N GLU A 297 -37.65 8.48 5.85
CA GLU A 297 -38.70 9.32 6.43
C GLU A 297 -39.30 8.58 7.63
N TYR A 298 -39.26 9.21 8.80
CA TYR A 298 -39.75 8.66 10.05
C TYR A 298 -40.78 9.60 10.69
N ASP A 299 -41.96 9.07 11.03
CA ASP A 299 -43.00 9.78 11.77
C ASP A 299 -43.20 9.15 13.14
N ALA A 300 -42.64 9.77 14.18
CA ALA A 300 -42.66 9.24 15.54
C ALA A 300 -44.08 9.19 16.14
N ARG A 301 -45.04 9.94 15.57
CA ARG A 301 -46.46 9.86 15.96
C ARG A 301 -47.10 8.53 15.54
N LYS A 302 -46.46 7.79 14.64
CA LYS A 302 -46.90 6.49 14.12
C LYS A 302 -46.16 5.31 14.75
N GLU A 303 -45.32 5.53 15.76
CA GLU A 303 -44.72 4.45 16.55
C GLU A 303 -45.77 3.44 17.03
N LEU A 304 -45.43 2.15 16.99
CA LEU A 304 -46.35 1.05 17.32
C LEU A 304 -46.41 0.82 18.84
N THR A 305 -46.75 1.87 19.58
CA THR A 305 -46.87 1.87 21.04
C THR A 305 -48.31 2.17 21.48
N GLY A 306 -48.62 1.94 22.76
CA GLY A 306 -49.95 2.19 23.33
C GLY A 306 -51.06 1.48 22.54
N LYS A 307 -52.06 2.24 22.08
CA LYS A 307 -53.19 1.71 21.29
C LYS A 307 -52.80 1.13 19.93
N ARG A 308 -51.62 1.48 19.40
CA ARG A 308 -51.08 0.96 18.13
C ARG A 308 -50.20 -0.29 18.31
N SER A 309 -49.95 -0.69 19.56
CA SER A 309 -49.08 -1.83 19.87
C SER A 309 -49.64 -3.15 19.33
N LEU A 310 -48.74 -4.11 19.11
CA LEU A 310 -49.12 -5.44 18.68
C LEU A 310 -49.96 -6.18 19.73
N ALA A 311 -49.71 -5.93 21.02
CA ALA A 311 -50.49 -6.45 22.13
C ALA A 311 -52.00 -6.12 22.05
N THR A 312 -52.37 -4.96 21.51
CA THR A 312 -53.76 -4.50 21.30
C THR A 312 -54.16 -4.52 19.83
N ALA A 313 -53.44 -5.27 18.98
CA ALA A 313 -53.62 -5.19 17.54
C ALA A 313 -55.03 -5.55 17.08
N ASP A 314 -55.70 -4.58 16.47
CA ASP A 314 -56.97 -4.72 15.77
C ASP A 314 -56.95 -3.88 14.48
N ALA A 315 -58.05 -3.91 13.72
CA ALA A 315 -58.18 -3.15 12.49
C ALA A 315 -58.16 -1.63 12.72
N ALA A 316 -58.68 -1.14 13.86
CA ALA A 316 -58.70 0.29 14.20
C ALA A 316 -57.30 0.82 14.51
N ALA A 317 -56.40 -0.02 15.01
CA ALA A 317 -54.98 0.23 15.21
C ALA A 317 -54.13 0.06 13.93
N GLY A 318 -54.76 -0.23 12.78
CA GLY A 318 -54.11 -0.39 11.48
C GLY A 318 -53.48 -1.77 11.24
N TRP A 319 -53.76 -2.75 12.09
CA TRP A 319 -53.29 -4.12 11.91
C TRP A 319 -54.28 -4.94 11.09
N GLN A 320 -53.76 -5.64 10.09
CA GLN A 320 -54.51 -6.59 9.25
C GLN A 320 -53.86 -7.97 9.31
N PRO A 321 -54.55 -9.07 8.96
CA PRO A 321 -53.90 -10.36 8.80
C PRO A 321 -52.75 -10.29 7.80
N ALA A 322 -51.62 -10.93 8.11
CA ALA A 322 -50.52 -11.09 7.17
C ALA A 322 -50.95 -12.02 6.02
N GLN A 323 -50.51 -11.72 4.80
CA GLN A 323 -50.87 -12.54 3.64
C GLN A 323 -49.79 -13.58 3.39
N LEU A 324 -50.21 -14.79 3.02
CA LEU A 324 -49.29 -15.75 2.41
C LEU A 324 -48.84 -15.18 1.05
N VAL A 325 -47.53 -15.13 0.83
CA VAL A 325 -46.93 -14.60 -0.40
C VAL A 325 -46.04 -15.65 -1.05
N SER A 326 -45.76 -15.47 -2.34
CA SER A 326 -44.84 -16.35 -3.06
C SER A 326 -43.44 -16.27 -2.44
N ALA A 327 -42.80 -17.44 -2.33
CA ALA A 327 -41.40 -17.54 -1.98
C ALA A 327 -40.52 -16.78 -3.00
N PRO A 328 -39.38 -16.20 -2.57
CA PRO A 328 -38.37 -15.72 -3.51
C PRO A 328 -37.83 -16.86 -4.37
N GLN A 329 -37.24 -16.53 -5.52
CA GLN A 329 -36.69 -17.54 -6.43
C GLN A 329 -35.40 -18.19 -5.88
N GLY A 330 -34.59 -17.44 -5.12
CA GLY A 330 -33.33 -17.92 -4.58
C GLY A 330 -33.47 -18.97 -3.47
N ILE A 331 -32.44 -19.80 -3.33
CA ILE A 331 -32.37 -20.82 -2.26
C ILE A 331 -31.97 -20.19 -0.93
N LEU A 332 -32.56 -20.69 0.17
CA LEU A 332 -32.20 -20.26 1.52
C LEU A 332 -30.79 -20.73 1.87
N LYS A 333 -29.96 -19.83 2.40
CA LYS A 333 -28.60 -20.08 2.88
C LYS A 333 -28.34 -19.33 4.19
N ALA A 334 -27.54 -19.90 5.07
CA ALA A 334 -27.04 -19.20 6.24
C ALA A 334 -26.11 -18.06 5.83
N GLN A 335 -26.17 -16.94 6.53
CA GLN A 335 -25.19 -15.86 6.37
C GLN A 335 -23.84 -16.27 7.00
N MET A 336 -22.93 -16.77 6.17
CA MET A 336 -21.58 -17.23 6.57
C MET A 336 -20.54 -16.08 6.65
N MET A 337 -20.97 -14.90 7.11
CA MET A 337 -20.11 -13.71 7.26
C MET A 337 -20.59 -12.81 8.40
N ALA A 338 -19.67 -11.99 8.94
CA ALA A 338 -19.93 -11.09 10.05
C ALA A 338 -20.98 -10.02 9.69
N PRO A 339 -22.06 -9.83 10.47
CA PRO A 339 -23.11 -8.87 10.11
C PRO A 339 -22.61 -7.42 10.17
N MET A 340 -23.30 -6.52 9.50
CA MET A 340 -23.07 -5.08 9.64
C MET A 340 -23.46 -4.58 11.04
N LYS A 341 -22.66 -3.68 11.60
CA LYS A 341 -22.88 -3.05 12.92
C LYS A 341 -22.53 -1.56 12.86
N VAL A 342 -22.95 -0.81 13.87
CA VAL A 342 -22.33 0.48 14.18
C VAL A 342 -20.94 0.20 14.75
N MET A 343 -19.92 0.44 13.95
CA MET A 343 -18.53 0.08 14.27
C MET A 343 -17.80 1.20 15.01
N LYS A 344 -18.20 2.45 14.79
CA LYS A 344 -17.61 3.61 15.46
C LYS A 344 -18.61 4.75 15.55
N THR A 345 -18.66 5.39 16.72
CA THR A 345 -19.33 6.68 16.93
C THR A 345 -18.34 7.81 16.76
N ILE A 346 -18.72 8.87 16.05
CA ILE A 346 -17.91 10.01 15.65
C ILE A 346 -18.60 11.26 16.16
N ALA A 347 -17.88 12.07 16.94
CA ALA A 347 -18.39 13.37 17.38
C ALA A 347 -18.24 14.40 16.25
N PRO A 348 -19.27 15.23 15.97
CA PRO A 348 -19.13 16.35 15.05
C PRO A 348 -18.08 17.36 15.54
N VAL A 349 -17.33 17.97 14.61
CA VAL A 349 -16.29 18.96 14.95
C VAL A 349 -16.83 20.38 15.02
N SER A 350 -17.89 20.70 14.27
CA SER A 350 -18.52 22.02 14.32
C SER A 350 -19.95 22.02 13.80
N ILE A 351 -20.72 23.02 14.23
CA ILE A 351 -22.04 23.35 13.67
C ILE A 351 -22.14 24.87 13.49
N LYS A 352 -22.56 25.32 12.30
CA LYS A 352 -22.62 26.74 11.93
C LYS A 352 -23.99 27.09 11.33
N PRO A 353 -24.54 28.29 11.59
CA PRO A 353 -25.76 28.74 10.92
C PRO A 353 -25.62 28.74 9.38
N SER A 354 -26.68 28.38 8.68
CA SER A 354 -26.85 28.47 7.22
C SER A 354 -28.08 29.30 6.88
N ALA A 355 -28.34 29.57 5.60
CA ALA A 355 -29.51 30.33 5.17
C ALA A 355 -30.85 29.69 5.60
N ASN A 356 -30.91 28.36 5.66
CA ASN A 356 -32.14 27.60 5.92
C ASN A 356 -32.08 26.77 7.23
N GLY A 357 -30.98 26.84 7.98
CA GLY A 357 -30.77 26.01 9.16
C GLY A 357 -29.33 26.03 9.64
N TYR A 358 -28.69 24.87 9.72
CA TYR A 358 -27.33 24.72 10.22
C TYR A 358 -26.51 23.71 9.41
N ILE A 359 -25.25 24.01 9.12
CA ILE A 359 -24.28 23.07 8.56
C ILE A 359 -23.47 22.45 9.69
N LEU A 360 -23.50 21.12 9.78
CA LEU A 360 -22.70 20.30 10.67
C LEU A 360 -21.54 19.68 9.90
N ASP A 361 -20.31 19.80 10.44
CA ASP A 361 -19.11 19.14 9.92
C ASP A 361 -18.72 17.98 10.85
N MET A 362 -18.65 16.76 10.32
CA MET A 362 -18.18 15.59 11.05
C MET A 362 -16.65 15.53 11.17
N GLY A 363 -15.92 16.35 10.42
CA GLY A 363 -14.46 16.34 10.31
C GLY A 363 -13.90 15.17 9.49
N GLN A 364 -14.75 14.21 9.12
CA GLN A 364 -14.40 12.96 8.45
C GLN A 364 -15.53 12.57 7.48
N ASN A 365 -15.20 12.18 6.25
CA ASN A 365 -16.13 11.54 5.32
C ASN A 365 -16.26 10.05 5.65
N PHE A 366 -17.47 9.56 5.90
CA PHE A 366 -17.71 8.15 6.21
C PHE A 366 -19.10 7.69 5.76
N ALA A 367 -19.33 6.37 5.72
CA ALA A 367 -20.64 5.81 5.40
C ALA A 367 -21.37 5.29 6.65
N GLY A 368 -22.59 5.75 6.84
CA GLY A 368 -23.41 5.39 8.00
C GLY A 368 -24.57 6.36 8.13
N TRP A 369 -24.81 6.89 9.33
CA TRP A 369 -25.87 7.88 9.54
C TRP A 369 -25.55 8.83 10.69
N LEU A 370 -26.36 9.88 10.82
CA LEU A 370 -26.34 10.80 11.94
C LEU A 370 -27.46 10.40 12.93
N GLN A 371 -27.09 10.10 14.18
CA GLN A 371 -28.03 10.03 15.28
C GLN A 371 -28.28 11.44 15.79
N MET A 372 -29.55 11.79 15.98
CA MET A 372 -29.99 13.09 16.48
C MET A 372 -30.67 12.93 17.84
N ARG A 373 -30.44 13.89 18.72
CA ARG A 373 -31.22 14.16 19.94
C ARG A 373 -31.98 15.46 19.70
N VAL A 374 -33.29 15.47 19.90
CA VAL A 374 -34.13 16.63 19.61
C VAL A 374 -35.24 16.77 20.63
N LYS A 375 -35.65 18.00 20.93
CA LYS A 375 -36.80 18.30 21.77
C LYS A 375 -37.63 19.40 21.10
N GLY A 376 -38.90 19.13 20.85
CA GLY A 376 -39.79 20.06 20.17
C GLY A 376 -41.25 19.69 20.34
N LYS A 377 -42.13 20.36 19.60
CA LYS A 377 -43.57 20.11 19.60
C LYS A 377 -43.91 18.93 18.71
N GLN A 378 -45.00 18.24 19.04
CA GLN A 378 -45.55 17.17 18.22
C GLN A 378 -45.84 17.68 16.80
N GLY A 379 -45.39 16.95 15.79
CA GLY A 379 -45.61 17.29 14.37
C GLY A 379 -44.60 18.25 13.76
N GLU A 380 -43.66 18.82 14.54
CA GLU A 380 -42.49 19.49 13.96
C GLU A 380 -41.61 18.45 13.25
N THR A 381 -40.96 18.86 12.16
CA THR A 381 -40.13 17.97 11.33
C THR A 381 -38.72 18.53 11.23
N VAL A 382 -37.73 17.67 11.48
CA VAL A 382 -36.31 17.97 11.23
C VAL A 382 -35.87 17.19 9.99
N GLU A 383 -35.23 17.90 9.05
CA GLU A 383 -34.59 17.28 7.89
C GLU A 383 -33.07 17.32 8.02
N LEU A 384 -32.41 16.24 7.60
CA LEU A 384 -30.95 16.12 7.53
C LEU A 384 -30.57 15.82 6.08
N HIS A 385 -29.91 16.77 5.42
CA HIS A 385 -29.43 16.63 4.04
C HIS A 385 -27.93 16.38 4.07
N PHE A 386 -27.42 15.43 3.28
CA PHE A 386 -26.04 14.98 3.40
C PHE A 386 -25.18 15.32 2.18
N ALA A 387 -23.90 15.63 2.39
CA ALA A 387 -22.92 15.80 1.32
C ALA A 387 -21.50 15.42 1.76
N GLU A 388 -20.64 15.12 0.78
CA GLU A 388 -19.22 14.84 1.02
C GLU A 388 -18.39 16.12 1.19
N SER A 389 -18.81 17.21 0.55
CA SER A 389 -18.12 18.49 0.52
C SER A 389 -19.07 19.69 0.54
N LEU A 390 -18.50 20.87 0.75
CA LEU A 390 -19.19 22.15 0.69
C LEU A 390 -18.77 22.94 -0.55
N LYS A 391 -19.65 23.83 -1.01
CA LYS A 391 -19.31 24.90 -1.95
C LYS A 391 -18.51 26.00 -1.25
N ALA A 392 -17.96 26.92 -2.03
CA ALA A 392 -17.20 28.06 -1.50
C ALA A 392 -18.02 28.98 -0.58
N ASP A 393 -19.35 29.03 -0.75
CA ASP A 393 -20.27 29.80 0.10
C ASP A 393 -20.64 29.09 1.42
N GLY A 394 -20.13 27.87 1.64
CA GLY A 394 -20.40 27.06 2.82
C GLY A 394 -21.66 26.20 2.75
N THR A 395 -22.43 26.25 1.65
CA THR A 395 -23.59 25.36 1.43
C THR A 395 -23.16 23.98 0.95
N LEU A 396 -24.04 22.97 1.06
CA LEU A 396 -23.73 21.60 0.62
C LEU A 396 -23.43 21.53 -0.90
N TYR A 397 -22.41 20.77 -1.27
CA TYR A 397 -22.16 20.37 -2.66
C TYR A 397 -22.76 18.98 -2.92
N THR A 398 -23.92 18.95 -3.60
CA THR A 398 -24.69 17.72 -3.85
C THR A 398 -24.69 17.28 -5.31
N ALA A 399 -24.06 18.03 -6.22
CA ALA A 399 -24.08 17.72 -7.65
C ALA A 399 -23.50 16.33 -7.97
N ASN A 400 -22.49 15.88 -7.22
CA ASN A 400 -21.87 14.56 -7.39
C ASN A 400 -22.71 13.38 -6.84
N LEU A 401 -23.76 13.67 -6.06
CA LEU A 401 -24.76 12.67 -5.67
C LEU A 401 -25.69 12.28 -6.83
N ARG A 402 -25.67 13.07 -7.91
CA ARG A 402 -26.50 12.94 -9.10
C ARG A 402 -27.98 13.08 -8.74
N ASP A 403 -28.76 12.01 -8.89
CA ASP A 403 -30.18 12.00 -8.52
C ASP A 403 -30.44 11.39 -7.13
N ALA A 404 -29.42 11.01 -6.36
CA ALA A 404 -29.64 10.61 -4.96
C ALA A 404 -29.97 11.84 -4.11
N ARG A 405 -31.10 11.81 -3.39
CA ARG A 405 -31.49 12.94 -2.52
C ARG A 405 -30.66 13.00 -1.24
N ALA A 406 -30.29 11.84 -0.69
CA ALA A 406 -29.56 11.73 0.57
C ALA A 406 -30.15 12.63 1.67
N THR A 407 -31.45 12.49 1.93
CA THR A 407 -32.20 13.30 2.90
C THR A 407 -32.90 12.39 3.91
N HIS A 408 -32.78 12.72 5.19
CA HIS A 408 -33.52 12.09 6.27
C HIS A 408 -34.57 13.06 6.80
N SER A 409 -35.74 12.56 7.17
CA SER A 409 -36.81 13.38 7.74
C SER A 409 -37.37 12.71 8.99
N TYR A 410 -37.44 13.46 10.09
CA TYR A 410 -37.96 13.00 11.38
C TYR A 410 -39.08 13.91 11.86
N THR A 411 -40.30 13.39 11.96
CA THR A 411 -41.45 14.11 12.53
C THR A 411 -41.63 13.73 14.00
N LEU A 412 -41.56 14.73 14.88
CA LEU A 412 -41.55 14.57 16.33
C LEU A 412 -42.90 14.10 16.89
N LYS A 413 -42.85 13.29 17.95
CA LYS A 413 -44.04 12.94 18.76
C LYS A 413 -44.32 13.92 19.90
N GLY A 414 -43.39 14.83 20.18
CA GLY A 414 -43.53 15.91 21.17
C GLY A 414 -43.34 15.45 22.62
N GLN A 415 -42.56 14.39 22.86
CA GLN A 415 -42.43 13.77 24.19
C GLN A 415 -40.99 13.77 24.68
N GLY A 416 -40.65 14.73 25.54
CA GLY A 416 -39.32 14.82 26.15
C GLY A 416 -38.21 15.07 25.13
N THR A 417 -37.03 14.51 25.38
CA THR A 417 -35.95 14.46 24.38
C THR A 417 -36.08 13.16 23.60
N GLU A 418 -36.28 13.29 22.29
CA GLU A 418 -36.39 12.20 21.34
C GLU A 418 -34.99 11.88 20.78
N VAL A 419 -34.67 10.60 20.60
CA VAL A 419 -33.41 10.13 20.02
C VAL A 419 -33.73 9.30 18.80
N TRP A 420 -33.15 9.65 17.67
CA TRP A 420 -33.46 9.01 16.39
C TRP A 420 -32.24 8.85 15.50
N HIS A 421 -32.21 7.73 14.79
CA HIS A 421 -31.34 7.45 13.65
C HIS A 421 -32.15 6.58 12.66
N PRO A 422 -31.79 6.54 11.36
CA PRO A 422 -32.47 5.65 10.41
C PRO A 422 -32.23 4.18 10.75
N ALA A 423 -33.15 3.30 10.32
CA ALA A 423 -33.07 1.86 10.56
C ALA A 423 -32.57 1.06 9.33
N PHE A 424 -32.94 1.49 8.12
CA PHE A 424 -32.82 0.66 6.92
C PHE A 424 -32.02 1.30 5.77
N VAL A 425 -31.35 2.41 6.01
CA VAL A 425 -30.53 3.13 5.02
C VAL A 425 -29.21 3.60 5.62
N TYR A 426 -28.25 3.95 4.77
CA TYR A 426 -27.02 4.65 5.14
C TYR A 426 -26.72 5.73 4.10
N GLN A 427 -25.86 6.69 4.45
CA GLN A 427 -25.38 7.77 3.60
C GLN A 427 -23.85 7.88 3.71
N GLY A 428 -23.18 8.18 2.60
CA GLY A 428 -21.78 8.60 2.59
C GLY A 428 -21.68 10.12 2.71
N PHE A 429 -21.10 10.64 3.79
CA PHE A 429 -21.07 12.07 4.05
C PHE A 429 -19.95 12.49 5.00
N ARG A 430 -19.58 13.77 4.91
CA ARG A 430 -18.85 14.51 5.95
C ARG A 430 -19.70 15.62 6.53
N TYR A 431 -20.54 16.24 5.70
CA TYR A 431 -21.34 17.40 6.07
C TYR A 431 -22.83 17.02 6.08
N ALA A 432 -23.57 17.61 7.00
CA ALA A 432 -25.03 17.54 7.04
C ALA A 432 -25.63 18.94 7.19
N GLU A 433 -26.64 19.27 6.40
CA GLU A 433 -27.50 20.44 6.63
C GLU A 433 -28.73 20.02 7.43
N ILE A 434 -28.96 20.72 8.54
CA ILE A 434 -30.04 20.48 9.50
C ILE A 434 -31.08 21.58 9.34
N ILE A 435 -32.27 21.22 8.88
CA ILE A 435 -33.38 22.15 8.62
C ILE A 435 -34.54 21.80 9.56
N GLY A 436 -35.22 22.83 10.10
CA GLY A 436 -36.39 22.64 10.95
C GLY A 436 -36.10 22.18 12.39
N TYR A 437 -34.84 22.18 12.83
CA TYR A 437 -34.48 21.86 14.22
C TYR A 437 -35.14 22.84 15.20
N PRO A 438 -35.90 22.38 16.21
CA PRO A 438 -36.52 23.27 17.19
C PRO A 438 -35.47 23.96 18.07
N GLY A 439 -35.30 25.28 17.86
CA GLY A 439 -34.33 26.09 18.59
C GLY A 439 -32.95 26.09 17.94
N LYS A 440 -31.89 26.17 18.76
CA LYS A 440 -30.49 26.20 18.29
C LYS A 440 -29.81 24.86 18.59
N PRO A 441 -29.45 24.07 17.58
CA PRO A 441 -28.70 22.83 17.78
C PRO A 441 -27.25 23.12 18.20
N THR A 442 -26.66 22.12 18.85
CA THR A 442 -25.25 22.04 19.25
C THR A 442 -24.64 20.74 18.74
N VAL A 443 -23.30 20.63 18.74
CA VAL A 443 -22.64 19.37 18.35
C VAL A 443 -22.99 18.19 19.28
N LEU A 444 -23.44 18.45 20.51
CA LEU A 444 -23.85 17.40 21.47
C LEU A 444 -25.22 16.79 21.14
N ASP A 445 -25.98 17.45 20.26
CA ASP A 445 -27.27 16.94 19.80
C ASP A 445 -27.09 15.87 18.70
N PHE A 446 -25.86 15.65 18.21
CA PHE A 446 -25.61 14.74 17.09
C PHE A 446 -24.40 13.83 17.32
N GLU A 447 -24.49 12.62 16.78
CA GLU A 447 -23.40 11.65 16.75
C GLU A 447 -23.41 10.96 15.39
N GLY A 448 -22.27 10.96 14.68
CA GLY A 448 -22.11 10.17 13.46
C GLY A 448 -21.85 8.71 13.79
N GLN A 449 -22.50 7.78 13.11
CA GLN A 449 -22.35 6.34 13.35
C GLN A 449 -21.85 5.68 12.07
N LEU A 450 -20.57 5.29 12.04
CA LEU A 450 -19.95 4.53 10.96
C LEU A 450 -20.50 3.11 10.97
N VAL A 451 -21.00 2.67 9.82
CA VAL A 451 -21.64 1.35 9.66
C VAL A 451 -20.98 0.58 8.53
N PHE A 452 -20.47 -0.60 8.87
CA PHE A 452 -19.98 -1.59 7.92
C PHE A 452 -19.99 -2.98 8.56
N ASP A 453 -19.62 -4.00 7.79
CA ASP A 453 -19.46 -5.37 8.27
C ASP A 453 -18.55 -5.41 9.50
N ALA A 454 -18.85 -6.25 10.49
CA ALA A 454 -18.09 -6.32 11.74
C ALA A 454 -16.72 -7.00 11.57
N LEU A 455 -15.88 -6.44 10.69
CA LEU A 455 -14.53 -6.86 10.38
C LEU A 455 -13.55 -6.25 11.37
N GLU A 456 -12.64 -7.07 11.89
CA GLU A 456 -11.54 -6.62 12.74
C GLU A 456 -10.53 -5.83 11.91
N THR A 457 -9.98 -4.73 12.47
CA THR A 457 -8.79 -4.09 11.89
C THR A 457 -7.57 -4.95 12.22
N THR A 458 -6.90 -5.46 11.20
CA THR A 458 -5.79 -6.42 11.34
C THR A 458 -4.42 -5.78 11.19
N GLY A 459 -4.31 -4.58 10.62
CA GLY A 459 -3.01 -3.96 10.38
C GLY A 459 -2.92 -2.49 10.71
N THR A 460 -1.71 -2.07 11.07
CA THR A 460 -1.35 -0.67 11.32
C THR A 460 -0.07 -0.33 10.56
N LEU A 461 0.10 0.95 10.25
CA LEU A 461 1.28 1.48 9.60
C LEU A 461 1.56 2.90 10.10
N GLU A 462 2.81 3.17 10.40
CA GLU A 462 3.35 4.49 10.72
C GLU A 462 4.71 4.66 10.04
N THR A 463 4.92 5.80 9.41
CA THR A 463 6.17 6.13 8.72
C THR A 463 6.66 7.51 9.15
N ALA A 464 7.90 7.85 8.81
CA ALA A 464 8.40 9.21 9.01
C ALA A 464 7.68 10.27 8.13
N ASP A 465 6.92 9.83 7.12
CA ASP A 465 6.24 10.69 6.16
C ASP A 465 4.77 10.92 6.55
N ALA A 466 4.46 12.15 6.96
CA ALA A 466 3.12 12.53 7.37
C ALA A 466 2.08 12.44 6.24
N THR A 467 2.49 12.63 4.98
CA THR A 467 1.61 12.51 3.81
C THR A 467 1.21 11.05 3.63
N VAL A 468 2.17 10.13 3.64
CA VAL A 468 1.92 8.67 3.56
C VAL A 468 1.02 8.21 4.70
N ASN A 469 1.28 8.66 5.93
CA ASN A 469 0.45 8.31 7.09
C ASN A 469 -0.99 8.81 6.93
N THR A 470 -1.18 9.99 6.33
CA THR A 470 -2.52 10.56 6.06
C THR A 470 -3.23 9.76 4.98
N ILE A 471 -2.55 9.40 3.90
CA ILE A 471 -3.11 8.57 2.83
C ILE A 471 -3.54 7.20 3.37
N PHE A 472 -2.73 6.58 4.22
CA PHE A 472 -3.07 5.31 4.87
C PHE A 472 -4.34 5.41 5.73
N ARG A 473 -4.49 6.49 6.52
CA ARG A 473 -5.74 6.75 7.28
C ARG A 473 -6.94 6.97 6.37
N ASN A 474 -6.77 7.74 5.29
CA ASN A 474 -7.83 7.97 4.30
C ASN A 474 -8.27 6.68 3.62
N ALA A 475 -7.31 5.79 3.33
CA ALA A 475 -7.58 4.46 2.79
C ALA A 475 -8.45 3.63 3.74
N TRP A 476 -8.10 3.59 5.05
CA TRP A 476 -8.87 2.87 6.06
C TRP A 476 -10.34 3.34 6.10
N TRP A 477 -10.56 4.66 6.12
CA TRP A 477 -11.92 5.23 6.13
C TRP A 477 -12.69 4.95 4.85
N GLY A 478 -12.03 5.05 3.70
CA GLY A 478 -12.64 4.77 2.39
C GLY A 478 -13.05 3.31 2.26
N ILE A 479 -12.17 2.39 2.65
CA ILE A 479 -12.43 0.95 2.58
C ILE A 479 -13.56 0.56 3.52
N ALA A 480 -13.51 0.97 4.80
CA ALA A 480 -14.56 0.69 5.78
C ALA A 480 -15.92 1.22 5.31
N SER A 481 -15.96 2.44 4.77
CA SER A 481 -17.20 3.05 4.26
C SER A 481 -17.87 2.23 3.16
N ASN A 482 -17.08 1.49 2.37
CA ASN A 482 -17.54 0.79 1.19
C ASN A 482 -17.78 -0.72 1.38
N TYR A 483 -17.74 -1.25 2.62
CA TYR A 483 -18.22 -2.60 2.92
C TYR A 483 -19.67 -2.59 3.40
N LYS A 484 -20.55 -3.32 2.71
CA LYS A 484 -22.00 -3.44 2.99
C LYS A 484 -22.53 -4.86 2.75
N GLY A 485 -21.86 -5.87 3.30
CA GLY A 485 -22.07 -7.30 2.99
C GLY A 485 -21.54 -7.72 1.61
N MET A 486 -20.91 -6.78 0.93
CA MET A 486 -20.20 -6.84 -0.35
C MET A 486 -19.39 -5.54 -0.45
N PRO A 487 -18.28 -5.50 -1.22
CA PRO A 487 -17.58 -4.25 -1.47
C PRO A 487 -18.32 -3.44 -2.53
N VAL A 488 -18.74 -2.21 -2.22
CA VAL A 488 -19.30 -1.27 -3.21
C VAL A 488 -18.25 -0.29 -3.72
N ASP A 489 -18.52 0.37 -4.87
CA ASP A 489 -17.67 1.40 -5.46
C ASP A 489 -17.58 2.64 -4.59
N CYS A 490 -18.74 3.18 -4.24
CA CYS A 490 -18.91 4.40 -3.47
C CYS A 490 -20.17 4.33 -2.59
N PRO A 491 -20.25 5.05 -1.46
CA PRO A 491 -21.35 4.88 -0.50
C PRO A 491 -22.45 5.97 -0.54
N GLN A 492 -22.34 6.99 -1.39
CA GLN A 492 -23.13 8.23 -1.33
C GLN A 492 -24.13 8.40 -2.48
N ARG A 493 -23.73 8.19 -3.75
CA ARG A 493 -24.59 8.50 -4.91
C ARG A 493 -25.57 7.38 -5.22
N ASN A 494 -26.40 7.56 -6.25
CA ASN A 494 -27.33 6.56 -6.81
C ASN A 494 -26.62 5.42 -7.57
N GLU A 495 -25.58 4.81 -6.97
CA GLU A 495 -24.80 3.72 -7.53
C GLU A 495 -24.62 2.61 -6.51
N ARG A 496 -23.60 2.72 -5.64
CA ARG A 496 -23.34 1.81 -4.53
C ARG A 496 -23.35 0.36 -5.01
N GLN A 497 -22.70 0.12 -6.14
CA GLN A 497 -22.69 -1.15 -6.83
C GLN A 497 -21.39 -1.89 -6.54
N PRO A 498 -21.43 -3.23 -6.43
CA PRO A 498 -20.24 -4.04 -6.25
C PRO A 498 -19.48 -4.27 -7.57
N TRP A 499 -18.92 -3.18 -8.10
CA TRP A 499 -18.09 -3.19 -9.30
C TRP A 499 -16.84 -4.05 -9.08
N LEU A 500 -16.63 -5.03 -9.96
CA LEU A 500 -15.56 -6.02 -9.76
C LEU A 500 -14.16 -5.41 -9.88
N GLY A 501 -13.92 -4.62 -10.94
CA GLY A 501 -12.59 -4.06 -11.25
C GLY A 501 -12.00 -3.17 -10.15
N ASP A 502 -12.85 -2.62 -9.30
CA ASP A 502 -12.48 -1.72 -8.20
C ASP A 502 -11.74 -2.44 -7.07
N ARG A 503 -11.92 -3.76 -6.97
CA ARG A 503 -11.41 -4.61 -5.88
C ARG A 503 -10.56 -5.78 -6.36
N ALA A 504 -9.91 -5.62 -7.53
CA ALA A 504 -8.97 -6.59 -8.08
C ALA A 504 -7.73 -6.75 -7.17
N THR A 505 -6.59 -6.12 -7.48
CA THR A 505 -5.43 -6.13 -6.56
C THR A 505 -5.72 -5.38 -5.25
N GLY A 506 -6.71 -4.47 -5.25
CA GLY A 506 -7.18 -3.78 -4.04
C GLY A 506 -7.58 -4.72 -2.91
N ALA A 507 -8.20 -5.87 -3.21
CA ALA A 507 -8.59 -6.86 -2.19
C ALA A 507 -7.38 -7.41 -1.40
N LEU A 508 -6.22 -7.55 -2.06
CA LEU A 508 -4.98 -7.92 -1.38
C LEU A 508 -4.51 -6.82 -0.42
N GLY A 509 -4.51 -5.56 -0.87
CA GLY A 509 -4.16 -4.42 -0.01
C GLY A 509 -5.10 -4.27 1.19
N GLU A 510 -6.39 -4.50 0.98
CA GLU A 510 -7.42 -4.47 2.02
C GLU A 510 -7.28 -5.60 3.04
N SER A 511 -6.79 -6.78 2.62
CA SER A 511 -6.56 -7.93 3.51
C SER A 511 -5.54 -7.65 4.62
N PHE A 512 -4.65 -6.67 4.41
CA PHE A 512 -3.74 -6.21 5.46
C PHE A 512 -4.42 -5.28 6.47
N LEU A 513 -5.50 -4.59 6.09
CA LEU A 513 -6.21 -3.64 6.96
C LEU A 513 -7.35 -4.29 7.72
N PHE A 514 -8.09 -5.22 7.10
CA PHE A 514 -9.27 -5.84 7.68
C PHE A 514 -9.24 -7.36 7.55
N ASN A 515 -9.75 -8.06 8.56
CA ASN A 515 -10.06 -9.49 8.47
C ASN A 515 -11.27 -9.71 7.56
N ASN A 516 -11.02 -9.71 6.25
CA ASN A 516 -12.05 -9.71 5.21
C ASN A 516 -12.27 -11.10 4.55
N ALA A 517 -11.67 -12.16 5.10
CA ALA A 517 -11.71 -13.51 4.52
C ALA A 517 -13.14 -14.02 4.29
N ALA A 518 -14.00 -13.97 5.31
CA ALA A 518 -15.39 -14.45 5.21
C ALA A 518 -16.23 -13.60 4.25
N LEU A 519 -16.03 -12.27 4.24
CA LEU A 519 -16.72 -11.37 3.32
C LEU A 519 -16.37 -11.67 1.87
N TYR A 520 -15.07 -11.83 1.57
CA TYR A 520 -14.62 -12.13 0.21
C TYR A 520 -14.97 -13.55 -0.22
N SER A 521 -14.95 -14.54 0.68
CA SER A 521 -15.44 -15.88 0.35
C SER A 521 -16.93 -15.86 -0.01
N LYS A 522 -17.76 -15.08 0.70
CA LYS A 522 -19.17 -14.88 0.32
C LYS A 522 -19.29 -14.15 -1.00
N TRP A 523 -18.43 -13.17 -1.28
CA TRP A 523 -18.47 -12.44 -2.55
C TRP A 523 -18.11 -13.29 -3.76
N LEU A 524 -17.22 -14.29 -3.60
CA LEU A 524 -16.98 -15.29 -4.65
C LEU A 524 -18.25 -16.09 -4.99
N ASP A 525 -19.08 -16.42 -3.99
CA ASP A 525 -20.40 -17.02 -4.22
C ASP A 525 -21.31 -16.08 -5.02
N ASP A 526 -21.33 -14.79 -4.69
CA ASP A 526 -22.12 -13.79 -5.42
C ASP A 526 -21.69 -13.67 -6.89
N ILE A 527 -20.37 -13.75 -7.16
CA ILE A 527 -19.81 -13.72 -8.53
C ILE A 527 -20.18 -14.99 -9.29
N GLU A 528 -20.07 -16.16 -8.67
CA GLU A 528 -20.47 -17.44 -9.27
C GLU A 528 -21.96 -17.45 -9.62
N GLU A 529 -22.81 -17.02 -8.68
CA GLU A 529 -24.26 -16.97 -8.84
C GLU A 529 -24.71 -16.01 -9.95
N ALA A 530 -23.92 -14.97 -10.19
CA ALA A 530 -24.12 -14.01 -11.28
C ALA A 530 -23.63 -14.54 -12.65
N GLN A 531 -22.92 -15.68 -12.72
CA GLN A 531 -22.48 -16.24 -13.99
C GLN A 531 -23.67 -16.75 -14.82
N THR A 532 -23.69 -16.44 -16.12
CA THR A 532 -24.74 -16.94 -17.02
C THR A 532 -24.57 -18.42 -17.39
N ALA A 533 -25.59 -19.00 -18.00
CA ALA A 533 -25.53 -20.37 -18.51
C ALA A 533 -24.43 -20.56 -19.57
N GLU A 534 -24.09 -19.52 -20.33
CA GLU A 534 -23.03 -19.52 -21.34
C GLU A 534 -21.63 -19.33 -20.73
N GLY A 535 -21.54 -18.80 -19.52
CA GLY A 535 -20.27 -18.56 -18.81
C GLY A 535 -19.86 -17.09 -18.68
N ALA A 536 -20.67 -16.15 -19.16
CA ALA A 536 -20.41 -14.73 -18.99
C ALA A 536 -20.54 -14.32 -17.51
N ILE A 537 -19.66 -13.45 -17.04
CA ILE A 537 -19.70 -12.85 -15.70
C ILE A 537 -19.92 -11.33 -15.88
N PRO A 538 -20.79 -10.70 -15.09
CA PRO A 538 -21.07 -9.27 -15.23
C PRO A 538 -19.95 -8.41 -14.64
N ASP A 539 -19.97 -7.11 -14.94
CA ASP A 539 -19.03 -6.13 -14.38
C ASP A 539 -19.34 -5.78 -12.90
N VAL A 540 -20.55 -6.14 -12.43
CA VAL A 540 -21.07 -5.90 -11.07
C VAL A 540 -21.67 -7.20 -10.54
N ALA A 541 -21.23 -7.69 -9.37
CA ALA A 541 -21.77 -8.89 -8.74
C ALA A 541 -21.95 -8.70 -7.21
N PRO A 542 -23.13 -9.00 -6.62
CA PRO A 542 -24.36 -9.48 -7.23
C PRO A 542 -24.90 -8.61 -8.38
N ALA A 543 -25.56 -9.24 -9.35
CA ALA A 543 -26.01 -8.59 -10.59
C ALA A 543 -27.30 -7.76 -10.40
N PHE A 544 -27.28 -6.79 -9.48
CA PHE A 544 -28.37 -5.81 -9.32
C PHE A 544 -28.55 -4.96 -10.58
N TRP A 545 -27.42 -4.64 -11.24
CA TRP A 545 -27.39 -4.07 -12.58
C TRP A 545 -26.98 -5.14 -13.59
N ASN A 546 -27.76 -5.26 -14.66
CA ASN A 546 -27.53 -6.18 -15.76
C ASN A 546 -26.42 -5.64 -16.70
N TYR A 547 -25.17 -5.62 -16.23
CA TYR A 547 -23.99 -5.20 -17.00
C TYR A 547 -23.12 -6.41 -17.37
N TYR A 548 -23.44 -7.06 -18.48
CA TYR A 548 -22.58 -8.08 -19.08
C TYR A 548 -21.90 -7.47 -20.29
N SER A 549 -20.68 -7.00 -20.11
CA SER A 549 -19.93 -6.35 -21.18
C SER A 549 -18.83 -7.20 -21.81
N ASP A 550 -18.71 -8.44 -21.32
CA ASP A 550 -17.67 -9.40 -21.67
C ASP A 550 -16.26 -8.83 -21.47
N ASN A 551 -16.06 -8.14 -20.35
CA ASN A 551 -14.78 -7.55 -19.99
C ASN A 551 -13.80 -8.59 -19.42
N VAL A 552 -12.49 -8.41 -19.59
CA VAL A 552 -11.48 -9.28 -18.95
C VAL A 552 -11.10 -8.76 -17.57
N THR A 553 -10.80 -7.46 -17.44
CA THR A 553 -10.22 -6.90 -16.21
C THR A 553 -11.18 -6.86 -15.03
N TRP A 554 -12.49 -6.61 -15.24
CA TRP A 554 -13.47 -6.56 -14.16
C TRP A 554 -13.79 -7.97 -13.65
N PRO A 555 -14.36 -8.89 -14.46
CA PRO A 555 -14.57 -10.28 -14.07
C PRO A 555 -13.31 -11.05 -13.62
N GLY A 556 -12.13 -10.68 -14.12
CA GLY A 556 -10.85 -11.27 -13.67
C GLY A 556 -10.59 -11.16 -12.16
N THR A 557 -11.27 -10.21 -11.49
CA THR A 557 -11.30 -10.09 -10.03
C THR A 557 -11.71 -11.38 -9.33
N TYR A 558 -12.57 -12.19 -9.95
CA TYR A 558 -13.01 -13.48 -9.41
C TYR A 558 -11.82 -14.40 -9.07
N ILE A 559 -10.85 -14.48 -9.98
CA ILE A 559 -9.63 -15.28 -9.82
C ILE A 559 -8.65 -14.58 -8.88
N LEU A 560 -8.50 -13.26 -8.96
CA LEU A 560 -7.60 -12.49 -8.10
C LEU A 560 -7.97 -12.56 -6.62
N VAL A 561 -9.27 -12.47 -6.29
CA VAL A 561 -9.75 -12.59 -4.91
C VAL A 561 -9.58 -14.01 -4.39
N ALA A 562 -9.83 -15.03 -5.21
CA ALA A 562 -9.57 -16.42 -4.82
C ALA A 562 -8.08 -16.68 -4.55
N GLN A 563 -7.21 -16.07 -5.35
CA GLN A 563 -5.76 -16.13 -5.16
C GLN A 563 -5.35 -15.45 -3.85
N MET A 564 -5.89 -14.26 -3.57
CA MET A 564 -5.69 -13.55 -2.31
C MET A 564 -6.14 -14.39 -1.10
N LEU A 565 -7.34 -14.98 -1.14
CA LEU A 565 -7.87 -15.80 -0.04
C LEU A 565 -6.98 -17.00 0.26
N TYR A 566 -6.44 -17.63 -0.78
CA TYR A 566 -5.48 -18.71 -0.64
C TYR A 566 -4.16 -18.22 -0.05
N HIS A 567 -3.48 -17.25 -0.66
CA HIS A 567 -2.15 -16.83 -0.20
C HIS A 567 -2.15 -16.12 1.15
N GLN A 568 -3.15 -15.30 1.48
CA GLN A 568 -3.20 -14.56 2.74
C GLN A 568 -3.80 -15.37 3.91
N TYR A 569 -4.77 -16.24 3.63
CA TYR A 569 -5.56 -16.92 4.67
C TYR A 569 -5.50 -18.45 4.63
N GLY A 570 -4.89 -19.04 3.61
CA GLY A 570 -4.85 -20.50 3.44
C GLY A 570 -6.16 -21.10 2.94
N ASP A 571 -7.09 -20.29 2.43
CA ASP A 571 -8.40 -20.77 1.99
C ASP A 571 -8.33 -21.44 0.62
N LYS A 572 -7.91 -22.70 0.62
CA LYS A 572 -7.95 -23.58 -0.56
C LYS A 572 -9.39 -23.87 -1.02
N GLN A 573 -10.36 -23.88 -0.11
CA GLN A 573 -11.72 -24.33 -0.43
C GLN A 573 -12.44 -23.34 -1.35
N SER A 574 -12.18 -22.03 -1.20
CA SER A 574 -12.67 -21.02 -2.14
C SER A 574 -12.22 -21.33 -3.57
N ILE A 575 -10.98 -21.75 -3.79
CA ILE A 575 -10.52 -22.14 -5.14
C ILE A 575 -11.20 -23.43 -5.60
N VAL A 576 -11.18 -24.48 -4.78
CA VAL A 576 -11.71 -25.80 -5.15
C VAL A 576 -13.19 -25.74 -5.53
N LYS A 577 -13.98 -24.99 -4.75
CA LYS A 577 -15.41 -24.79 -4.99
C LYS A 577 -15.67 -24.11 -6.33
N HIS A 578 -14.93 -23.03 -6.60
CA HIS A 578 -15.22 -22.12 -7.71
C HIS A 578 -14.46 -22.43 -9.01
N TYR A 579 -13.47 -23.32 -8.99
CA TYR A 579 -12.66 -23.68 -10.15
C TYR A 579 -13.47 -24.01 -11.41
N PRO A 580 -14.56 -24.82 -11.35
CA PRO A 580 -15.37 -25.11 -12.55
C PRO A 580 -15.98 -23.84 -13.17
N SER A 581 -16.47 -22.91 -12.36
CA SER A 581 -17.05 -21.64 -12.81
C SER A 581 -15.99 -20.70 -13.40
N MET A 582 -14.83 -20.60 -12.75
CA MET A 582 -13.68 -19.82 -13.26
C MET A 582 -13.19 -20.36 -14.61
N LYS A 583 -13.04 -21.68 -14.74
CA LYS A 583 -12.69 -22.34 -16.00
C LYS A 583 -13.72 -22.04 -17.09
N LYS A 584 -15.01 -22.12 -16.77
CA LYS A 584 -16.10 -21.81 -17.70
C LYS A 584 -16.01 -20.38 -18.23
N TRP A 585 -15.74 -19.39 -17.36
CA TRP A 585 -15.57 -18.01 -17.79
C TRP A 585 -14.32 -17.80 -18.66
N MET A 586 -13.18 -18.41 -18.29
CA MET A 586 -11.98 -18.37 -19.13
C MET A 586 -12.25 -18.94 -20.53
N SER A 587 -12.93 -20.09 -20.61
CA SER A 587 -13.33 -20.70 -21.89
C SER A 587 -14.34 -19.85 -22.68
N TYR A 588 -15.28 -19.19 -22.00
CA TYR A 588 -16.20 -18.24 -22.62
C TYR A 588 -15.44 -17.08 -23.29
N MET A 589 -14.51 -16.45 -22.56
CA MET A 589 -13.70 -15.35 -23.06
C MET A 589 -12.80 -15.80 -24.22
N GLN A 590 -12.16 -16.96 -24.10
CA GLN A 590 -11.35 -17.55 -25.16
C GLN A 590 -12.16 -17.79 -26.44
N SER A 591 -13.30 -18.49 -26.33
CA SER A 591 -14.08 -18.91 -27.51
C SER A 591 -14.69 -17.75 -28.30
N ARG A 592 -15.03 -16.64 -27.63
CA ARG A 592 -15.69 -15.49 -28.27
C ARG A 592 -14.75 -14.37 -28.69
N TYR A 593 -13.69 -14.14 -27.92
CA TYR A 593 -12.90 -12.91 -28.01
C TYR A 593 -11.41 -13.15 -28.26
N MET A 594 -10.94 -14.39 -28.30
CA MET A 594 -9.56 -14.67 -28.69
C MET A 594 -9.44 -14.84 -30.20
N LYS A 595 -8.57 -14.04 -30.82
CA LYS A 595 -8.21 -14.13 -32.25
C LYS A 595 -6.70 -14.12 -32.38
N ASN A 596 -6.13 -15.13 -33.05
CA ASN A 596 -4.68 -15.29 -33.21
C ASN A 596 -3.94 -15.18 -31.85
N TYR A 597 -4.49 -15.82 -30.81
CA TYR A 597 -3.99 -15.79 -29.43
C TYR A 597 -4.00 -14.41 -28.73
N LEU A 598 -4.71 -13.43 -29.27
CA LEU A 598 -4.95 -12.13 -28.63
C LEU A 598 -6.40 -12.00 -28.19
N VAL A 599 -6.65 -11.58 -26.96
CA VAL A 599 -8.00 -11.37 -26.43
C VAL A 599 -8.41 -9.93 -26.72
N THR A 600 -9.45 -9.74 -27.54
CA THR A 600 -9.78 -8.44 -28.14
C THR A 600 -10.78 -7.60 -27.35
N LYS A 601 -11.16 -8.03 -26.15
CA LYS A 601 -12.28 -7.43 -25.41
C LYS A 601 -11.86 -7.00 -24.01
N ASP A 602 -11.66 -5.69 -23.88
CA ASP A 602 -11.65 -4.96 -22.61
C ASP A 602 -12.43 -3.66 -22.80
N LYS A 603 -13.40 -3.38 -21.95
CA LYS A 603 -14.36 -2.28 -22.16
C LYS A 603 -13.92 -0.96 -21.54
N TYR A 604 -13.41 -1.01 -20.32
CA TYR A 604 -13.14 0.19 -19.53
C TYR A 604 -11.70 0.67 -19.70
N GLY A 605 -10.77 -0.23 -20.05
CA GLY A 605 -9.36 0.07 -20.18
C GLY A 605 -8.74 0.48 -18.84
N ASP A 606 -7.65 1.24 -18.91
CA ASP A 606 -7.00 1.81 -17.73
C ASP A 606 -7.82 2.99 -17.16
N TRP A 607 -8.96 2.66 -16.55
CA TRP A 607 -9.98 3.63 -16.15
C TRP A 607 -9.43 4.74 -15.24
N CYS A 608 -9.89 5.99 -15.42
CA CYS A 608 -9.47 7.14 -14.62
C CYS A 608 -7.95 7.42 -14.66
N VAL A 609 -7.29 7.22 -15.81
CA VAL A 609 -5.99 7.87 -16.06
C VAL A 609 -6.10 9.38 -15.75
N PRO A 610 -5.11 9.99 -15.07
CA PRO A 610 -5.14 11.42 -14.81
C PRO A 610 -5.28 12.22 -16.12
N PRO A 611 -6.35 13.03 -16.28
CA PRO A 611 -6.53 13.82 -17.47
C PRO A 611 -5.52 14.98 -17.57
N GLU A 612 -5.38 15.52 -18.76
CA GLU A 612 -4.57 16.70 -19.08
C GLU A 612 -5.14 18.00 -18.47
N SER A 613 -6.42 18.01 -18.08
CA SER A 613 -7.09 19.14 -17.44
C SER A 613 -7.88 18.70 -16.21
N LEU A 614 -7.82 19.52 -15.16
CA LEU A 614 -8.46 19.29 -13.86
C LEU A 614 -10.00 19.27 -13.89
N GLU A 615 -10.63 19.75 -14.96
CA GLU A 615 -12.10 19.77 -15.09
C GLU A 615 -12.65 18.48 -15.76
N LEU A 616 -11.78 17.69 -16.38
CA LEU A 616 -12.17 16.49 -17.12
C LEU A 616 -12.36 15.27 -16.20
N ILE A 617 -13.29 14.39 -16.58
CA ILE A 617 -13.45 13.06 -15.96
C ILE A 617 -12.47 12.07 -16.58
N ARG A 618 -12.24 12.16 -17.89
CA ARG A 618 -11.38 11.25 -18.66
C ARG A 618 -10.49 12.06 -19.60
N SER A 619 -9.27 11.56 -19.79
CA SER A 619 -8.33 12.07 -20.79
C SER A 619 -8.97 12.08 -22.17
N ARG A 620 -8.84 13.20 -22.89
CA ARG A 620 -9.17 13.26 -24.33
C ARG A 620 -7.95 12.99 -25.20
N ASP A 621 -6.76 12.98 -24.60
CA ASP A 621 -5.51 12.59 -25.23
C ASP A 621 -5.44 11.06 -25.40
N SER A 622 -5.44 10.60 -26.65
CA SER A 622 -5.34 9.18 -27.00
C SER A 622 -3.97 8.59 -26.67
N LEU A 623 -2.92 9.40 -26.53
CA LEU A 623 -1.58 8.95 -26.15
C LEU A 623 -1.50 8.53 -24.67
N ARG A 624 -2.51 8.90 -23.86
CA ARG A 624 -2.64 8.46 -22.46
C ARG A 624 -3.47 7.18 -22.31
N ASN A 625 -4.25 6.83 -23.33
CA ASN A 625 -5.18 5.70 -23.25
C ASN A 625 -4.48 4.41 -23.69
N THR A 626 -4.38 3.44 -22.79
CA THR A 626 -3.78 2.14 -23.10
C THR A 626 -4.75 1.28 -23.89
N ASN A 627 -4.24 0.58 -24.91
CA ASN A 627 -5.05 -0.27 -25.79
C ASN A 627 -5.72 -1.43 -25.04
N GLY A 628 -7.04 -1.54 -25.16
CA GLY A 628 -7.83 -2.57 -24.47
C GLY A 628 -7.47 -4.01 -24.87
N THR A 629 -7.03 -4.26 -26.11
CA THR A 629 -6.57 -5.61 -26.52
C THR A 629 -5.26 -5.99 -25.83
N LEU A 630 -4.36 -5.01 -25.65
CA LEU A 630 -3.13 -5.20 -24.89
C LEU A 630 -3.47 -5.56 -23.45
N ILE A 631 -4.32 -4.76 -22.78
CA ILE A 631 -4.75 -5.01 -21.40
C ILE A 631 -5.39 -6.38 -21.25
N ALA A 632 -6.42 -6.69 -22.05
CA ALA A 632 -7.13 -7.97 -21.97
C ALA A 632 -6.19 -9.16 -22.19
N THR A 633 -5.30 -9.09 -23.18
CA THR A 633 -4.40 -10.20 -23.48
C THR A 633 -3.36 -10.41 -22.36
N ALA A 634 -2.79 -9.32 -21.81
CA ALA A 634 -1.84 -9.40 -20.71
C ALA A 634 -2.50 -9.95 -19.43
N TYR A 635 -3.70 -9.48 -19.09
CA TYR A 635 -4.45 -10.03 -17.95
C TYR A 635 -4.85 -11.48 -18.17
N TYR A 636 -5.34 -11.85 -19.35
CA TYR A 636 -5.70 -13.24 -19.63
C TYR A 636 -4.50 -14.19 -19.50
N TYR A 637 -3.30 -13.74 -19.92
CA TYR A 637 -2.05 -14.47 -19.67
C TYR A 637 -1.78 -14.66 -18.17
N GLN A 638 -1.91 -13.60 -17.36
CA GLN A 638 -1.72 -13.68 -15.91
C GLN A 638 -2.75 -14.60 -15.23
N LEU A 639 -4.01 -14.53 -15.65
CA LEU A 639 -5.08 -15.38 -15.13
C LEU A 639 -4.85 -16.85 -15.47
N LEU A 640 -4.25 -17.17 -16.64
CA LEU A 640 -3.81 -18.53 -16.94
C LEU A 640 -2.70 -19.03 -16.00
N GLN A 641 -1.84 -18.16 -15.47
CA GLN A 641 -0.85 -18.56 -14.46
C GLN A 641 -1.53 -19.01 -13.17
N TYR A 642 -2.50 -18.23 -12.68
CA TYR A 642 -3.28 -18.60 -11.50
C TYR A 642 -4.14 -19.84 -11.74
N MET A 643 -4.75 -19.98 -12.92
CA MET A 643 -5.55 -21.16 -13.25
C MET A 643 -4.73 -22.46 -13.28
N GLN A 644 -3.43 -22.40 -13.59
CA GLN A 644 -2.55 -23.58 -13.46
C GLN A 644 -2.37 -23.99 -11.99
N GLU A 645 -2.20 -23.04 -11.07
CA GLU A 645 -2.16 -23.32 -9.63
C GLU A 645 -3.50 -23.85 -9.14
N PHE A 646 -4.60 -23.21 -9.53
CA PHE A 646 -5.94 -23.59 -9.10
C PHE A 646 -6.34 -24.98 -9.60
N ALA A 647 -5.90 -25.35 -10.81
CA ALA A 647 -6.06 -26.69 -11.37
C ALA A 647 -5.38 -27.75 -10.48
N ARG A 648 -4.14 -27.50 -10.04
CA ARG A 648 -3.43 -28.41 -9.13
C ARG A 648 -4.14 -28.53 -7.79
N LEU A 649 -4.55 -27.40 -7.20
CA LEU A 649 -5.27 -27.37 -5.92
C LEU A 649 -6.60 -28.13 -5.99
N SER A 650 -7.28 -28.05 -7.13
CA SER A 650 -8.58 -28.69 -7.37
C SER A 650 -8.50 -30.13 -7.87
N GLY A 651 -7.29 -30.69 -8.00
CA GLY A 651 -7.08 -32.05 -8.51
C GLY A 651 -7.41 -32.21 -10.01
N LYS A 652 -7.35 -31.12 -10.78
CA LYS A 652 -7.57 -31.04 -12.23
C LYS A 652 -6.27 -30.83 -12.99
N THR A 653 -5.23 -31.58 -12.62
CA THR A 653 -3.86 -31.41 -13.12
C THR A 653 -3.74 -31.55 -14.64
N GLU A 654 -4.66 -32.23 -15.29
CA GLU A 654 -4.78 -32.35 -16.74
C GLU A 654 -4.92 -31.00 -17.46
N ASP A 655 -5.52 -29.99 -16.81
CA ASP A 655 -5.73 -28.66 -17.38
C ASP A 655 -4.43 -27.84 -17.45
N VAL A 656 -3.44 -28.15 -16.61
CA VAL A 656 -2.19 -27.38 -16.47
C VAL A 656 -1.42 -27.32 -17.79
N ALA A 657 -1.31 -28.45 -18.51
CA ALA A 657 -0.58 -28.52 -19.78
C ALA A 657 -1.23 -27.65 -20.86
N ALA A 658 -2.57 -27.64 -20.92
CA ALA A 658 -3.32 -26.83 -21.87
C ALA A 658 -3.16 -25.33 -21.55
N TYR A 659 -3.27 -24.93 -20.28
CA TYR A 659 -3.06 -23.55 -19.86
C TYR A 659 -1.63 -23.07 -20.11
N SER A 660 -0.63 -23.88 -19.79
CA SER A 660 0.78 -23.56 -20.05
C SER A 660 1.06 -23.38 -21.55
N THR A 661 0.53 -24.27 -22.38
CA THR A 661 0.68 -24.18 -23.84
C THR A 661 0.04 -22.90 -24.39
N LEU A 662 -1.20 -22.61 -23.99
CA LEU A 662 -1.90 -21.41 -24.41
C LEU A 662 -1.20 -20.13 -23.93
N ALA A 663 -0.70 -20.11 -22.69
CA ALA A 663 0.06 -19.00 -22.16
C ALA A 663 1.33 -18.72 -22.98
N GLY A 664 2.05 -19.77 -23.41
CA GLY A 664 3.20 -19.65 -24.30
C GLY A 664 2.84 -19.01 -25.64
N GLN A 665 1.75 -19.47 -26.28
CA GLN A 665 1.25 -18.94 -27.55
C GLN A 665 0.81 -17.47 -27.43
N ILE A 666 0.10 -17.13 -26.34
CA ILE A 666 -0.30 -15.75 -26.04
C ILE A 666 0.92 -14.86 -25.86
N LYS A 667 1.92 -15.28 -25.07
CA LYS A 667 3.14 -14.50 -24.84
C LYS A 667 3.88 -14.20 -26.14
N GLN A 668 3.96 -15.18 -27.03
CA GLN A 668 4.55 -14.99 -28.35
C GLN A 668 3.73 -13.99 -29.20
N ALA A 669 2.44 -14.24 -29.39
CA ALA A 669 1.58 -13.38 -30.20
C ALA A 669 1.49 -11.93 -29.66
N PHE A 670 1.51 -11.78 -28.33
CA PHE A 670 1.54 -10.48 -27.67
C PHE A 670 2.81 -9.69 -28.02
N ASN A 671 3.98 -10.32 -27.91
CA ASN A 671 5.25 -9.69 -28.24
C ASN A 671 5.34 -9.35 -29.73
N ASP A 672 4.91 -10.26 -30.61
CA ASP A 672 4.89 -10.03 -32.06
C ASP A 672 3.98 -8.84 -32.44
N ARG A 673 2.86 -8.66 -31.72
CA ARG A 673 1.89 -7.60 -32.02
C ARG A 673 2.26 -6.24 -31.43
N PHE A 674 2.74 -6.21 -30.18
CA PHE A 674 2.80 -5.00 -29.37
C PHE A 674 4.21 -4.52 -29.07
N TYR A 675 5.24 -5.38 -29.08
CA TYR A 675 6.60 -4.93 -28.79
C TYR A 675 7.23 -4.27 -30.02
N ASN A 676 7.61 -3.00 -29.91
CA ASN A 676 8.32 -2.30 -30.95
C ASN A 676 9.83 -2.27 -30.64
N LYS A 677 10.60 -3.11 -31.35
CA LYS A 677 12.07 -3.19 -31.18
C LYS A 677 12.81 -1.88 -31.46
N GLN A 678 12.32 -1.06 -32.40
CA GLN A 678 12.98 0.22 -32.75
C GLN A 678 12.72 1.28 -31.67
N LYS A 679 11.48 1.36 -31.18
CA LYS A 679 11.07 2.33 -30.15
C LYS A 679 11.35 1.84 -28.72
N LYS A 680 11.78 0.59 -28.55
CA LYS A 680 12.11 -0.02 -27.25
C LYS A 680 10.95 0.04 -26.24
N CYS A 681 9.71 -0.08 -26.73
CA CYS A 681 8.49 0.03 -25.91
C CYS A 681 7.34 -0.81 -26.47
N TYR A 682 6.30 -0.99 -25.67
CA TYR A 682 5.05 -1.61 -26.10
C TYR A 682 4.03 -0.55 -26.56
N ASP A 683 3.38 -0.84 -27.69
CA ASP A 683 2.27 -0.07 -28.28
C ASP A 683 2.50 1.46 -28.27
N ASN A 684 1.68 2.23 -27.54
CA ASN A 684 1.76 3.69 -27.47
C ASN A 684 2.66 4.22 -26.33
N ASN A 685 3.46 3.37 -25.71
CA ASN A 685 4.43 3.74 -24.66
C ASN A 685 3.82 4.42 -23.42
N THR A 686 2.57 4.11 -23.09
CA THR A 686 2.02 4.45 -21.77
C THR A 686 2.75 3.63 -20.68
N VAL A 687 2.72 4.11 -19.44
CA VAL A 687 3.28 3.36 -18.30
C VAL A 687 2.61 1.98 -18.22
N THR A 688 1.28 1.92 -18.30
CA THR A 688 0.50 0.67 -18.24
C THR A 688 0.83 -0.29 -19.39
N ALA A 689 0.98 0.19 -20.64
CA ALA A 689 1.32 -0.67 -21.78
C ALA A 689 2.65 -1.43 -21.61
N ASN A 690 3.64 -0.81 -20.97
CA ASN A 690 4.93 -1.43 -20.71
C ASN A 690 4.96 -2.21 -19.38
N LEU A 691 4.26 -1.69 -18.36
CA LEU A 691 4.26 -2.24 -17.00
C LEU A 691 3.63 -3.63 -16.94
N LEU A 692 2.47 -3.83 -17.58
CA LEU A 692 1.76 -5.11 -17.51
C LEU A 692 2.60 -6.28 -18.05
N PRO A 693 3.13 -6.25 -19.29
CA PRO A 693 3.94 -7.37 -19.77
C PRO A 693 5.26 -7.53 -18.99
N LEU A 694 5.81 -6.44 -18.45
CA LEU A 694 7.02 -6.51 -17.63
C LEU A 694 6.74 -7.24 -16.30
N TYR A 695 5.69 -6.83 -15.60
CA TYR A 695 5.32 -7.40 -14.30
C TYR A 695 4.83 -8.84 -14.41
N PHE A 696 4.07 -9.17 -15.47
CA PHE A 696 3.58 -10.53 -15.73
C PHE A 696 4.63 -11.45 -16.35
N GLY A 697 5.88 -10.99 -16.56
CA GLY A 697 6.95 -11.84 -17.10
C GLY A 697 6.80 -12.19 -18.58
N MET A 698 6.11 -11.36 -19.35
CA MET A 698 5.89 -11.52 -20.79
C MET A 698 7.02 -10.92 -21.64
N VAL A 699 7.76 -9.95 -21.11
CA VAL A 699 8.91 -9.32 -21.81
C VAL A 699 10.06 -10.33 -21.96
N PRO A 700 10.71 -10.43 -23.14
CA PRO A 700 11.93 -11.22 -23.32
C PRO A 700 13.01 -10.83 -22.28
N ALA A 701 13.72 -11.81 -21.72
CA ALA A 701 14.61 -11.60 -20.57
C ALA A 701 15.71 -10.53 -20.83
N ASP A 702 16.24 -10.50 -22.06
CA ASP A 702 17.25 -9.55 -22.53
C ASP A 702 16.70 -8.13 -22.80
N GLN A 703 15.38 -7.95 -22.77
CA GLN A 703 14.69 -6.68 -23.05
C GLN A 703 14.05 -6.07 -21.79
N GLN A 704 14.08 -6.73 -20.64
CA GLN A 704 13.39 -6.28 -19.42
C GLN A 704 13.89 -4.92 -18.93
N GLU A 705 15.20 -4.73 -18.85
CA GLU A 705 15.80 -3.45 -18.44
C GLU A 705 15.50 -2.33 -19.43
N VAL A 706 15.52 -2.64 -20.73
CA VAL A 706 15.19 -1.69 -21.80
C VAL A 706 13.74 -1.20 -21.70
N VAL A 707 12.80 -2.11 -21.49
CA VAL A 707 11.37 -1.76 -21.33
C VAL A 707 11.14 -1.02 -20.00
N PHE A 708 11.83 -1.40 -18.94
CA PHE A 708 11.80 -0.67 -17.68
C PHE A 708 12.30 0.77 -17.83
N ASN A 709 13.36 0.99 -18.59
CA ASN A 709 13.87 2.33 -18.88
C ASN A 709 12.84 3.20 -19.61
N SER A 710 12.00 2.62 -20.47
CA SER A 710 10.86 3.32 -21.08
C SER A 710 9.80 3.74 -20.05
N ILE A 711 9.46 2.87 -19.10
CA ILE A 711 8.57 3.22 -17.96
C ILE A 711 9.18 4.34 -17.12
N TYR A 712 10.46 4.20 -16.79
CA TYR A 712 11.18 5.18 -15.98
C TYR A 712 11.23 6.55 -16.65
N ALA A 713 11.62 6.60 -17.93
CA ALA A 713 11.67 7.84 -18.71
C ALA A 713 10.28 8.50 -18.78
N LYS A 714 9.22 7.72 -18.97
CA LYS A 714 7.84 8.24 -19.00
C LYS A 714 7.47 8.89 -17.66
N ILE A 715 7.70 8.20 -16.54
CA ILE A 715 7.38 8.72 -15.20
C ILE A 715 8.22 9.96 -14.88
N ARG A 716 9.54 9.89 -15.08
CA ARG A 716 10.47 10.95 -14.67
C ARG A 716 10.40 12.18 -15.59
N ILE A 717 10.49 11.97 -16.90
CA ILE A 717 10.71 13.05 -17.87
C ILE A 717 9.36 13.64 -18.29
N GLU A 718 8.44 12.82 -18.78
CA GLU A 718 7.17 13.31 -19.34
C GLU A 718 6.12 13.61 -18.25
N ASN A 719 6.05 12.76 -17.21
CA ASN A 719 5.07 12.93 -16.13
C ASN A 719 5.65 13.63 -14.90
N HIS A 720 6.89 14.10 -14.96
CA HIS A 720 7.54 14.87 -13.89
C HIS A 720 7.44 14.24 -12.50
N MET A 721 7.65 12.92 -12.38
CA MET A 721 7.54 12.15 -11.13
C MET A 721 6.12 12.15 -10.50
N HIS A 722 5.09 12.10 -11.35
CA HIS A 722 3.70 11.94 -10.92
C HIS A 722 3.09 10.62 -11.41
N VAL A 723 2.04 10.17 -10.73
CA VAL A 723 1.27 8.99 -11.14
C VAL A 723 0.61 9.30 -12.49
N SER A 724 0.69 8.38 -13.44
CA SER A 724 0.13 8.58 -14.79
C SER A 724 -0.73 7.42 -15.25
N THR A 725 -1.17 6.59 -14.32
CA THR A 725 -1.94 5.36 -14.57
C THR A 725 -3.33 5.48 -13.99
N GLY A 726 -4.26 4.77 -14.62
CA GLY A 726 -5.60 4.57 -14.09
C GLY A 726 -5.66 3.35 -13.15
N VAL A 727 -6.86 2.81 -12.99
CA VAL A 727 -7.20 1.66 -12.14
C VAL A 727 -6.41 0.41 -12.50
N ILE A 728 -6.05 0.19 -13.76
CA ILE A 728 -5.36 -1.03 -14.18
C ILE A 728 -3.86 -0.91 -13.95
N GLY A 729 -3.25 0.21 -14.34
CA GLY A 729 -1.81 0.41 -14.15
C GLY A 729 -1.44 0.52 -12.67
N ILE A 730 -2.26 1.19 -11.85
CA ILE A 730 -1.99 1.39 -10.43
C ILE A 730 -2.08 0.10 -9.60
N GLN A 731 -2.61 -0.99 -10.15
CA GLN A 731 -2.61 -2.31 -9.51
C GLN A 731 -1.25 -3.01 -9.52
N TRP A 732 -0.27 -2.48 -10.26
CA TRP A 732 1.03 -3.13 -10.44
C TRP A 732 2.21 -2.16 -10.37
N LEU A 733 1.94 -0.85 -10.29
CA LEU A 733 2.96 0.19 -10.46
C LEU A 733 3.95 0.19 -9.31
N MET A 734 3.47 0.19 -8.07
CA MET A 734 4.33 0.43 -6.90
C MET A 734 5.28 -0.75 -6.67
N ARG A 735 4.75 -1.98 -6.72
CA ARG A 735 5.57 -3.19 -6.64
C ARG A 735 6.37 -3.42 -7.93
N GLY A 736 5.85 -3.02 -9.09
CA GLY A 736 6.58 -3.08 -10.35
C GLY A 736 7.84 -2.23 -10.35
N LEU A 737 7.77 -0.98 -9.87
CA LEU A 737 8.95 -0.12 -9.69
C LEU A 737 9.94 -0.73 -8.68
N THR A 738 9.42 -1.27 -7.58
CA THR A 738 10.25 -1.86 -6.51
C THR A 738 10.99 -3.12 -6.96
N ARG A 739 10.36 -3.97 -7.79
CA ARG A 739 11.00 -5.18 -8.36
C ARG A 739 12.21 -4.87 -9.26
N PHE A 740 12.29 -3.65 -9.79
CA PHE A 740 13.41 -3.17 -10.60
C PHE A 740 14.28 -2.16 -9.83
N ASP A 741 14.40 -2.36 -8.51
CA ASP A 741 15.24 -1.57 -7.60
C ASP A 741 14.93 -0.05 -7.58
N ARG A 742 13.70 0.34 -7.94
CA ARG A 742 13.23 1.74 -7.95
C ARG A 742 12.15 2.02 -6.91
N ALA A 743 12.35 1.50 -5.70
CA ALA A 743 11.52 1.83 -4.54
C ALA A 743 11.57 3.34 -4.19
N ASP A 744 12.63 4.04 -4.59
CA ASP A 744 12.76 5.50 -4.51
C ASP A 744 11.69 6.23 -5.33
N ILE A 745 11.39 5.76 -6.54
CA ILE A 745 10.32 6.32 -7.37
C ILE A 745 8.96 6.01 -6.74
N ALA A 746 8.73 4.75 -6.35
CA ALA A 746 7.47 4.35 -5.71
C ALA A 746 7.18 5.23 -4.47
N TYR A 747 8.18 5.43 -3.61
CA TYR A 747 8.06 6.34 -2.48
C TYR A 747 7.80 7.79 -2.89
N THR A 748 8.48 8.29 -3.93
CA THR A 748 8.23 9.64 -4.46
C THR A 748 6.78 9.78 -4.92
N LEU A 749 6.22 8.79 -5.63
CA LEU A 749 4.82 8.81 -6.07
C LEU A 749 3.84 8.77 -4.90
N ALA A 750 4.14 7.97 -3.86
CA ALA A 750 3.30 7.86 -2.66
C ALA A 750 3.30 9.12 -1.79
N SER A 751 4.44 9.83 -1.70
CA SER A 751 4.63 11.02 -0.85
C SER A 751 4.33 12.34 -1.56
N ASN A 752 4.20 12.33 -2.89
CA ASN A 752 3.93 13.53 -3.68
C ASN A 752 2.60 14.19 -3.28
N THR A 753 2.58 15.52 -3.23
CA THR A 753 1.42 16.34 -2.84
C THR A 753 0.85 17.18 -3.99
N SER A 754 1.48 17.22 -5.16
CA SER A 754 0.96 17.92 -6.34
C SER A 754 0.17 16.99 -7.26
N TYR A 755 -0.72 17.57 -8.05
CA TYR A 755 -1.55 16.79 -8.99
C TYR A 755 -0.69 16.18 -10.12
N PRO A 756 -0.96 14.92 -10.52
CA PRO A 756 -1.82 13.93 -9.86
C PRO A 756 -1.09 13.09 -8.79
N SER A 757 -1.66 12.99 -7.58
CA SER A 757 -1.16 12.13 -6.49
C SER A 757 -2.23 11.91 -5.41
N TRP A 758 -2.03 10.92 -4.54
CA TRP A 758 -2.87 10.77 -3.35
C TRP A 758 -2.65 11.89 -2.34
N GLY A 759 -1.40 12.40 -2.23
CA GLY A 759 -1.10 13.54 -1.36
C GLY A 759 -1.78 14.82 -1.83
N TYR A 760 -2.02 14.99 -3.14
CA TYR A 760 -2.86 16.08 -3.65
C TYR A 760 -4.31 15.98 -3.12
N MET A 761 -4.89 14.79 -3.06
CA MET A 761 -6.23 14.62 -2.46
C MET A 761 -6.20 15.07 -0.99
N ALA A 762 -5.23 14.57 -0.22
CA ALA A 762 -5.08 14.91 1.20
C ALA A 762 -4.85 16.41 1.42
N ALA A 763 -3.98 17.05 0.62
CA ALA A 763 -3.71 18.49 0.66
C ALA A 763 -4.95 19.34 0.33
N ASN A 764 -5.90 18.79 -0.41
CA ASN A 764 -7.19 19.41 -0.73
C ASN A 764 -8.34 18.94 0.19
N GLY A 765 -8.01 18.48 1.40
CA GLY A 765 -8.99 18.21 2.46
C GLY A 765 -9.69 16.84 2.37
N ALA A 766 -9.21 15.92 1.52
CA ALA A 766 -9.71 14.56 1.49
C ALA A 766 -9.45 13.85 2.82
N THR A 767 -10.47 13.17 3.33
CA THR A 767 -10.40 12.28 4.52
C THR A 767 -10.67 10.81 4.15
N THR A 768 -10.84 10.56 2.86
CA THR A 768 -11.07 9.29 2.17
C THR A 768 -10.33 9.36 0.84
N ILE A 769 -10.29 8.27 0.08
CA ILE A 769 -9.72 8.29 -1.28
C ILE A 769 -10.81 8.69 -2.28
N TRP A 770 -10.44 9.43 -3.32
CA TRP A 770 -11.39 9.90 -4.35
C TRP A 770 -11.45 8.95 -5.55
N GLU A 771 -12.53 9.05 -6.33
CA GLU A 771 -12.70 8.37 -7.62
C GLU A 771 -11.71 8.85 -8.66
N LEU A 772 -11.45 10.16 -8.66
CA LEU A 772 -10.61 10.85 -9.63
C LEU A 772 -9.43 11.52 -8.93
N TRP A 773 -8.27 11.50 -9.57
CA TRP A 773 -7.07 12.22 -9.10
C TRP A 773 -7.32 13.73 -8.90
N ASN A 774 -8.27 14.30 -9.65
CA ASN A 774 -8.73 15.69 -9.64
C ASN A 774 -10.14 15.85 -9.01
N GLY A 775 -10.51 15.01 -8.04
CA GLY A 775 -11.88 14.95 -7.50
C GLY A 775 -12.42 16.23 -6.85
N ASN A 776 -11.58 17.22 -6.56
CA ASN A 776 -12.01 18.54 -6.08
C ASN A 776 -12.55 19.47 -7.19
N THR A 777 -12.20 19.24 -8.45
CA THR A 777 -12.51 20.13 -9.58
C THR A 777 -13.19 19.43 -10.74
N ALA A 778 -13.09 18.11 -10.83
CA ALA A 778 -13.65 17.33 -11.92
C ALA A 778 -15.18 17.48 -12.02
N ASN A 779 -15.69 17.37 -13.24
CA ASN A 779 -17.13 17.41 -13.51
C ASN A 779 -17.92 16.41 -12.62
N PRO A 780 -19.02 16.84 -11.97
CA PRO A 780 -19.74 16.04 -10.98
C PRO A 780 -20.44 14.79 -11.50
N GLN A 781 -20.57 14.58 -12.82
CA GLN A 781 -21.30 13.43 -13.37
C GLN A 781 -20.74 12.07 -12.92
N MET A 782 -19.46 12.01 -12.57
CA MET A 782 -18.77 10.82 -12.04
C MET A 782 -17.58 11.28 -11.19
N ASN A 783 -17.86 11.77 -9.98
CA ASN A 783 -16.85 12.35 -9.10
C ASN A 783 -17.14 12.06 -7.61
N SER A 784 -17.02 10.80 -7.20
CA SER A 784 -17.10 10.38 -5.81
C SER A 784 -15.87 10.83 -5.01
N GLN A 785 -16.09 11.36 -3.80
CA GLN A 785 -15.02 11.68 -2.86
C GLN A 785 -14.81 10.58 -1.81
N ASN A 786 -15.45 9.43 -1.98
CA ASN A 786 -15.26 8.24 -1.16
C ASN A 786 -15.31 6.99 -2.06
N HIS A 787 -14.15 6.68 -2.62
CA HIS A 787 -13.90 5.56 -3.50
C HIS A 787 -12.58 4.89 -3.11
N VAL A 788 -12.22 3.75 -3.69
CA VAL A 788 -11.01 3.00 -3.29
C VAL A 788 -10.18 2.48 -4.46
N MET A 789 -10.70 2.49 -5.69
CA MET A 789 -10.06 1.82 -6.84
C MET A 789 -8.65 2.35 -7.16
N LEU A 790 -8.39 3.64 -6.90
CA LEU A 790 -7.08 4.26 -7.11
C LEU A 790 -6.06 3.92 -6.02
N LEU A 791 -6.43 3.19 -4.96
CA LEU A 791 -5.45 2.62 -4.03
C LEU A 791 -4.60 1.54 -4.70
N GLY A 792 -5.14 0.80 -5.67
CA GLY A 792 -4.38 -0.17 -6.46
C GLY A 792 -3.52 -1.12 -5.61
N ASP A 793 -2.21 -1.10 -5.86
CA ASP A 793 -1.20 -1.82 -5.08
C ASP A 793 -0.47 -0.99 -4.02
N LEU A 794 -0.90 0.25 -3.74
CA LEU A 794 -0.27 1.12 -2.75
C LEU A 794 -0.22 0.47 -1.37
N LEU A 795 -1.36 -0.02 -0.87
CA LEU A 795 -1.42 -0.64 0.46
C LEU A 795 -0.56 -1.91 0.51
N THR A 796 -0.63 -2.74 -0.52
CA THR A 796 0.21 -3.93 -0.64
C THR A 796 1.70 -3.55 -0.62
N TRP A 797 2.11 -2.50 -1.34
CA TRP A 797 3.49 -2.01 -1.32
C TRP A 797 3.91 -1.45 0.04
N LEU A 798 3.02 -0.71 0.73
CA LEU A 798 3.28 -0.21 2.08
C LEU A 798 3.52 -1.36 3.07
N TYR A 799 2.80 -2.47 2.96
CA TYR A 799 3.05 -3.65 3.81
C TYR A 799 4.25 -4.47 3.33
N GLU A 800 4.28 -4.91 2.07
CA GLU A 800 5.28 -5.85 1.56
C GLU A 800 6.67 -5.22 1.40
N SER A 801 6.77 -3.93 1.10
CA SER A 801 8.03 -3.25 0.76
C SER A 801 8.45 -2.21 1.81
N VAL A 802 7.51 -1.43 2.36
CA VAL A 802 7.85 -0.41 3.38
C VAL A 802 7.94 -1.03 4.77
N ALA A 803 6.87 -1.64 5.27
CA ALA A 803 6.94 -2.41 6.53
C ALA A 803 7.77 -3.69 6.34
N GLY A 804 7.81 -4.23 5.12
CA GLY A 804 8.54 -5.45 4.81
C GLY A 804 7.87 -6.67 5.42
N ILE A 805 6.55 -6.82 5.29
CA ILE A 805 5.78 -7.98 5.77
C ILE A 805 5.05 -8.59 4.59
N ARG A 806 5.39 -9.83 4.22
CA ARG A 806 4.74 -10.58 3.14
C ARG A 806 4.65 -12.07 3.51
N SER A 807 3.64 -12.76 3.00
CA SER A 807 3.63 -14.22 3.01
C SER A 807 4.69 -14.77 2.02
N ASP A 808 5.21 -15.97 2.27
CA ASP A 808 5.95 -16.71 1.25
C ASP A 808 5.02 -17.12 0.10
N ASP A 809 5.58 -17.29 -1.09
CA ASP A 809 4.83 -17.62 -2.31
C ASP A 809 4.38 -19.10 -2.33
N THR A 810 5.05 -19.97 -1.59
CA THR A 810 4.79 -21.41 -1.55
C THR A 810 4.34 -21.90 -0.17
N ASP A 811 4.93 -21.38 0.90
CA ASP A 811 4.53 -21.65 2.29
C ASP A 811 3.68 -20.51 2.84
N ILE A 812 2.43 -20.52 2.38
CA ILE A 812 1.48 -19.40 2.38
C ILE A 812 0.81 -19.13 3.74
N ALA A 813 -0.15 -18.20 3.75
CA ALA A 813 -0.94 -17.79 4.92
C ALA A 813 -0.09 -17.25 6.07
N PHE A 814 1.12 -16.77 5.77
CA PHE A 814 2.13 -16.37 6.74
C PHE A 814 2.60 -17.50 7.65
N HIS A 815 2.47 -18.76 7.24
CA HIS A 815 3.15 -19.87 7.93
C HIS A 815 4.67 -19.74 7.79
N LYS A 816 5.13 -19.38 6.59
CA LYS A 816 6.43 -18.72 6.38
C LYS A 816 6.24 -17.27 5.99
N ILE A 817 6.94 -16.39 6.70
CA ILE A 817 6.90 -14.95 6.51
C ILE A 817 8.16 -14.51 5.79
N VAL A 818 8.04 -13.66 4.78
CA VAL A 818 9.17 -12.95 4.19
C VAL A 818 9.18 -11.54 4.76
N MET A 819 10.26 -11.20 5.46
CA MET A 819 10.44 -9.87 6.02
C MET A 819 11.58 -9.12 5.35
N LYS A 820 11.24 -8.18 4.47
CA LYS A 820 12.20 -7.44 3.64
C LYS A 820 11.81 -5.95 3.53
N PRO A 821 12.17 -5.11 4.51
CA PRO A 821 11.98 -3.67 4.39
C PRO A 821 12.97 -3.11 3.35
N GLU A 822 12.46 -2.54 2.27
CA GLU A 822 13.29 -2.00 1.19
C GLU A 822 14.13 -0.80 1.67
N ASN A 823 15.28 -0.58 1.03
CA ASN A 823 16.14 0.56 1.33
C ASN A 823 15.65 1.81 0.58
N ILE A 824 14.66 2.48 1.17
CA ILE A 824 14.04 3.66 0.58
C ILE A 824 14.80 4.92 1.02
N THR A 825 15.46 5.58 0.06
CA THR A 825 16.14 6.86 0.32
C THR A 825 15.13 7.91 0.77
N GLY A 826 15.42 8.61 1.87
CA GLY A 826 14.55 9.65 2.43
C GLY A 826 13.55 9.17 3.47
N LEU A 827 13.44 7.85 3.71
CA LEU A 827 12.55 7.29 4.72
C LEU A 827 13.35 6.71 5.90
N PRO A 828 13.54 7.46 7.00
CA PRO A 828 14.39 7.05 8.12
C PRO A 828 13.78 5.97 9.00
N PHE A 829 12.46 5.82 9.04
CA PHE A 829 11.81 4.73 9.78
C PHE A 829 10.44 4.38 9.19
N ALA A 830 10.04 3.14 9.42
CA ALA A 830 8.65 2.70 9.31
C ALA A 830 8.35 1.59 10.32
N ARG A 831 7.12 1.60 10.82
CA ARG A 831 6.55 0.60 11.71
C ARG A 831 5.26 0.08 11.12
N GLY A 832 5.11 -1.23 11.05
CA GLY A 832 3.87 -1.88 10.62
C GLY A 832 3.56 -3.14 11.43
N THR A 833 2.28 -3.39 11.63
CA THR A 833 1.77 -4.61 12.27
C THR A 833 0.76 -5.29 11.38
N TYR A 834 0.69 -6.62 11.42
CA TYR A 834 -0.36 -7.40 10.77
C TYR A 834 -0.76 -8.61 11.61
N GLN A 835 -2.04 -8.73 11.92
CA GLN A 835 -2.64 -9.88 12.59
C GLN A 835 -2.97 -10.95 11.55
N SER A 836 -2.04 -11.89 11.35
CA SER A 836 -2.20 -13.00 10.41
C SER A 836 -3.11 -14.11 10.99
N PRO A 837 -3.47 -15.13 10.20
CA PRO A 837 -4.17 -16.32 10.70
C PRO A 837 -3.45 -17.00 11.88
N TYR A 838 -2.12 -16.86 11.98
CA TYR A 838 -1.30 -17.47 13.04
C TYR A 838 -1.05 -16.55 14.24
N GLY A 839 -1.16 -15.23 14.06
CA GLY A 839 -0.98 -14.25 15.14
C GLY A 839 -0.34 -12.95 14.67
N LEU A 840 0.10 -12.13 15.63
CA LEU A 840 0.69 -10.83 15.36
C LEU A 840 2.08 -10.96 14.70
N ILE A 841 2.23 -10.29 13.56
CA ILE A 841 3.51 -9.99 12.91
C ILE A 841 3.80 -8.50 13.11
N GLU A 842 5.00 -8.16 13.55
CA GLU A 842 5.44 -6.76 13.75
C GLU A 842 6.77 -6.52 13.06
N SER A 843 6.90 -5.36 12.43
CA SER A 843 8.14 -4.86 11.83
C SER A 843 8.30 -3.38 12.16
N ASP A 844 9.31 -3.04 12.97
CA ASP A 844 9.65 -1.67 13.37
C ASP A 844 11.13 -1.42 13.08
N TRP A 845 11.42 -0.79 11.95
CA TRP A 845 12.79 -0.52 11.52
C TRP A 845 13.11 0.97 11.52
N LYS A 846 14.38 1.27 11.80
CA LYS A 846 14.95 2.63 11.78
C LYS A 846 16.36 2.62 11.19
N ARG A 847 16.67 3.62 10.38
CA ARG A 847 17.98 3.88 9.77
C ARG A 847 18.49 5.24 10.23
N GLU A 848 19.62 5.25 10.95
CA GLU A 848 20.29 6.48 11.38
C GLU A 848 21.79 6.27 11.53
N ASN A 849 22.61 7.24 11.10
CA ASN A 849 24.07 7.25 11.31
C ASN A 849 24.79 5.93 10.92
N GLY A 850 24.44 5.36 9.76
CA GLY A 850 25.01 4.09 9.29
C GLY A 850 24.59 2.86 10.09
N LYS A 851 23.55 2.97 10.93
CA LYS A 851 22.98 1.88 11.72
C LYS A 851 21.55 1.60 11.28
N PHE A 852 21.23 0.32 11.08
CA PHE A 852 19.88 -0.20 10.88
C PHE A 852 19.46 -0.96 12.14
N SER A 853 18.43 -0.47 12.82
CA SER A 853 17.80 -1.16 13.96
C SER A 853 16.44 -1.67 13.57
N TRP A 854 16.12 -2.90 13.98
CA TRP A 854 14.88 -3.55 13.57
C TRP A 854 14.32 -4.45 14.65
N GLN A 855 13.13 -4.12 15.15
CA GLN A 855 12.38 -4.95 16.08
C GLN A 855 11.33 -5.72 15.28
N ILE A 856 11.28 -7.04 15.49
CA ILE A 856 10.31 -7.91 14.84
C ILE A 856 9.63 -8.84 15.83
N THR A 857 8.36 -9.15 15.54
CA THR A 857 7.60 -10.20 16.22
C THR A 857 7.13 -11.23 15.19
N ILE A 858 7.43 -12.50 15.43
CA ILE A 858 7.04 -13.64 14.59
C ILE A 858 6.08 -14.53 15.42
N PRO A 859 4.85 -14.80 14.95
CA PRO A 859 3.87 -15.57 15.72
C PRO A 859 4.30 -17.03 15.91
N ALA A 860 3.84 -17.66 16.99
CA ALA A 860 4.13 -19.08 17.24
C ALA A 860 3.59 -19.95 16.11
N ASN A 861 4.22 -21.11 15.90
CA ASN A 861 3.96 -22.02 14.80
C ASN A 861 4.30 -21.47 13.39
N THR A 862 5.07 -20.38 13.32
CA THR A 862 5.54 -19.82 12.04
C THR A 862 7.05 -19.62 12.06
N SER A 863 7.61 -19.28 10.91
CA SER A 863 8.99 -18.83 10.77
C SER A 863 9.08 -17.64 9.84
N ALA A 864 10.20 -16.90 9.89
CA ALA A 864 10.44 -15.80 8.98
C ALA A 864 11.80 -15.91 8.28
N GLU A 865 11.84 -15.50 7.03
CA GLU A 865 13.05 -15.20 6.28
C GLU A 865 13.26 -13.69 6.30
N ILE A 866 14.28 -13.23 7.01
CA ILE A 866 14.53 -11.81 7.28
C ILE A 866 15.71 -11.32 6.46
N TYR A 867 15.60 -10.11 5.93
CA TYR A 867 16.59 -9.49 5.05
C TYR A 867 17.21 -8.27 5.76
N ILE A 868 18.43 -8.44 6.26
CA ILE A 868 19.11 -7.40 7.05
C ILE A 868 20.17 -6.72 6.17
N PRO A 869 20.13 -5.39 5.98
CA PRO A 869 21.17 -4.66 5.24
C PRO A 869 22.48 -4.67 6.05
N ALA A 870 23.45 -5.48 5.61
CA ALA A 870 24.76 -5.62 6.23
C ALA A 870 25.78 -6.21 5.25
N LEU A 871 27.03 -5.78 5.40
CA LEU A 871 28.14 -6.28 4.58
C LEU A 871 28.53 -7.73 4.92
N GLU A 872 28.65 -8.04 6.20
CA GLU A 872 29.15 -9.32 6.71
C GLU A 872 28.45 -9.64 8.03
N GLU A 873 28.34 -10.92 8.38
CA GLU A 873 27.61 -11.38 9.58
C GLU A 873 28.14 -10.77 10.89
N GLN A 874 29.43 -10.47 10.96
CA GLN A 874 30.05 -9.86 12.14
C GLN A 874 29.48 -8.48 12.49
N TYR A 875 28.82 -7.81 11.54
CA TYR A 875 28.19 -6.50 11.74
C TYR A 875 26.73 -6.59 12.14
N VAL A 876 26.17 -7.79 12.25
CA VAL A 876 24.78 -8.02 12.66
C VAL A 876 24.75 -8.59 14.08
N THR A 877 23.98 -7.91 14.92
CA THR A 877 23.73 -8.32 16.30
C THR A 877 22.24 -8.52 16.54
N GLU A 878 21.90 -9.44 17.43
CA GLU A 878 20.57 -9.60 18.01
C GLU A 878 20.68 -9.42 19.53
N GLY A 879 19.93 -8.48 20.10
CA GLY A 879 20.00 -8.16 21.54
C GLY A 879 21.42 -7.82 22.01
N GLY A 880 22.26 -7.24 21.14
CA GLY A 880 23.66 -6.90 21.41
C GLY A 880 24.68 -8.05 21.28
N LYS A 881 24.24 -9.28 20.98
CA LYS A 881 25.12 -10.43 20.72
C LYS A 881 25.26 -10.67 19.22
N PRO A 882 26.40 -11.18 18.70
CA PRO A 882 26.52 -11.55 17.29
C PRO A 882 25.38 -12.49 16.88
N ALA A 883 24.64 -12.15 15.82
CA ALA A 883 23.42 -12.88 15.45
C ALA A 883 23.68 -14.36 15.16
N ALA A 884 24.83 -14.68 14.55
CA ALA A 884 25.29 -16.05 14.29
C ALA A 884 25.49 -16.91 15.56
N LYS A 885 25.54 -16.30 16.75
CA LYS A 885 25.67 -17.00 18.05
C LYS A 885 24.35 -17.10 18.82
N VAL A 886 23.24 -16.58 18.28
CA VAL A 886 21.94 -16.60 18.94
C VAL A 886 21.11 -17.79 18.43
N ALA A 887 20.62 -18.61 19.35
CA ALA A 887 19.79 -19.77 19.01
C ALA A 887 18.49 -19.34 18.32
N GLY A 888 18.07 -20.12 17.31
CA GLY A 888 16.87 -19.84 16.52
C GLY A 888 17.10 -18.88 15.33
N ILE A 889 18.34 -18.42 15.13
CA ILE A 889 18.75 -17.62 13.97
C ILE A 889 19.69 -18.46 13.12
N GLN A 890 19.37 -18.59 11.84
CA GLN A 890 20.17 -19.35 10.88
C GLN A 890 20.51 -18.46 9.68
N PHE A 891 21.79 -18.21 9.43
CA PHE A 891 22.22 -17.59 8.18
C PHE A 891 21.92 -18.52 7.00
N LEU A 892 21.30 -17.97 5.96
CA LEU A 892 20.98 -18.71 4.74
C LEU A 892 21.93 -18.33 3.61
N ARG A 893 22.04 -17.04 3.31
CA ARG A 893 22.80 -16.52 2.16
C ARG A 893 23.03 -15.01 2.27
N LYS A 894 23.98 -14.52 1.48
CA LYS A 894 24.23 -13.09 1.23
C LYS A 894 23.75 -12.74 -0.18
N GLU A 895 22.89 -11.73 -0.30
CA GLU A 895 22.40 -11.17 -1.56
C GLU A 895 22.89 -9.73 -1.67
N GLY A 896 23.98 -9.51 -2.43
CA GLY A 896 24.64 -8.20 -2.48
C GLY A 896 25.13 -7.75 -1.10
N ARG A 897 24.50 -6.71 -0.54
CA ARG A 897 24.77 -6.17 0.81
C ARG A 897 23.64 -6.47 1.80
N THR A 898 22.86 -7.50 1.53
CA THR A 898 21.78 -7.96 2.39
C THR A 898 22.09 -9.36 2.86
N LEU A 899 22.04 -9.58 4.17
CA LEU A 899 22.20 -10.90 4.77
C LEU A 899 20.83 -11.48 5.06
N VAL A 900 20.57 -12.65 4.49
CA VAL A 900 19.30 -13.35 4.62
C VAL A 900 19.43 -14.40 5.71
N HIS A 901 18.57 -14.32 6.71
CA HIS A 901 18.50 -15.27 7.81
C HIS A 901 17.12 -15.90 7.91
N ARG A 902 17.05 -17.14 8.36
CA ARG A 902 15.82 -17.74 8.88
C ARG A 902 15.77 -17.50 10.38
N VAL A 903 14.62 -17.05 10.88
CA VAL A 903 14.31 -16.96 12.32
C VAL A 903 13.05 -17.74 12.63
N ALA A 904 13.03 -18.38 13.80
CA ALA A 904 11.84 -19.04 14.32
C ALA A 904 10.87 -18.02 14.95
N SER A 905 9.71 -18.49 15.44
CA SER A 905 8.77 -17.66 16.19
C SER A 905 9.40 -16.95 17.40
N GLY A 906 8.86 -15.79 17.77
CA GLY A 906 9.29 -14.98 18.92
C GLY A 906 9.60 -13.52 18.58
N LYS A 907 10.11 -12.79 19.57
CA LYS A 907 10.51 -11.38 19.44
C LYS A 907 12.01 -11.24 19.30
N TYR A 908 12.47 -10.42 18.37
CA TYR A 908 13.89 -10.20 18.08
C TYR A 908 14.20 -8.70 17.95
N SER A 909 15.42 -8.31 18.32
CA SER A 909 15.91 -6.95 18.13
C SER A 909 17.25 -6.98 17.40
N PHE A 910 17.21 -6.76 16.09
CA PHE A 910 18.38 -6.74 15.23
C PHE A 910 19.01 -5.35 15.19
N THR A 911 20.34 -5.33 15.11
CA THR A 911 21.10 -4.15 14.76
C THR A 911 22.17 -4.54 13.76
N ALA A 912 22.18 -3.87 12.62
CA ALA A 912 23.25 -3.93 11.64
C ALA A 912 23.97 -2.58 11.57
N VAL A 913 25.30 -2.62 11.54
CA VAL A 913 26.14 -1.42 11.41
C VAL A 913 26.86 -1.48 10.07
N GLU A 914 26.85 -0.37 9.33
CA GLU A 914 27.68 -0.20 8.15
C GLU A 914 29.07 0.30 8.57
N PRO A 915 30.10 -0.57 8.60
CA PRO A 915 31.42 -0.21 9.13
C PRO A 915 32.10 0.92 8.35
N PHE A 916 31.77 1.06 7.06
CA PHE A 916 32.34 2.07 6.16
C PHE A 916 31.52 3.36 6.08
N LYS A 917 30.57 3.60 6.99
CA LYS A 917 29.92 4.91 7.13
C LYS A 917 30.29 5.63 8.43
N LYS A 918 31.15 5.02 9.24
CA LYS A 918 31.67 5.61 10.49
C LYS A 918 32.45 6.88 10.17
N GLY A 919 32.17 7.95 10.92
CA GLY A 919 32.78 9.27 10.75
C GLY A 919 32.00 10.24 9.85
N ILE A 920 30.95 9.79 9.15
CA ILE A 920 30.02 10.72 8.47
C ILE A 920 29.19 11.44 9.53
N VAL A 921 29.30 12.78 9.60
CA VAL A 921 28.58 13.62 10.56
C VAL A 921 27.42 14.39 9.92
N VAL A 922 27.48 14.65 8.61
CA VAL A 922 26.39 15.21 7.81
C VAL A 922 26.33 14.46 6.49
N ASP A 923 25.12 14.11 6.04
CA ASP A 923 24.85 13.44 4.77
C ASP A 923 23.54 14.00 4.19
N GLU A 924 23.62 14.98 3.28
CA GLU A 924 22.46 15.74 2.82
C GLU A 924 22.57 16.18 1.34
N PHE A 925 21.44 16.53 0.74
CA PHE A 925 21.43 17.19 -0.57
C PHE A 925 21.58 18.70 -0.41
N ILE A 926 22.36 19.34 -1.29
CA ILE A 926 22.47 20.80 -1.33
C ILE A 926 21.13 21.44 -1.71
N PHE A 927 20.34 20.75 -2.54
CA PHE A 927 18.99 21.16 -2.93
C PHE A 927 18.11 19.94 -3.18
N ASN A 928 16.85 20.03 -2.77
CA ASN A 928 15.85 18.98 -3.01
C ASN A 928 15.12 19.15 -4.34
N ARG A 929 15.04 20.39 -4.86
CA ARG A 929 14.45 20.71 -6.17
C ARG A 929 15.45 21.51 -6.99
N ALA A 930 15.83 20.95 -8.14
CA ALA A 930 16.72 21.60 -9.09
C ALA A 930 15.93 22.51 -10.05
N PRO A 931 16.48 23.67 -10.48
CA PRO A 931 15.92 24.44 -11.59
C PRO A 931 16.24 23.85 -12.97
N PHE A 932 16.95 22.72 -13.03
CA PHE A 932 17.39 22.03 -14.25
C PHE A 932 17.14 20.51 -14.15
N PRO A 933 16.95 19.80 -15.29
CA PRO A 933 16.78 18.34 -15.31
C PRO A 933 18.04 17.52 -15.02
N GLU A 934 19.22 18.03 -15.41
CA GLU A 934 20.51 17.38 -15.19
C GLU A 934 21.52 18.33 -14.51
N SER A 935 22.37 17.77 -13.64
CA SER A 935 23.54 18.43 -13.06
C SER A 935 24.78 17.55 -13.13
N HIS A 936 25.96 18.18 -13.20
CA HIS A 936 27.22 17.46 -13.35
C HIS A 936 28.44 18.27 -12.90
N ALA A 937 29.55 17.56 -12.63
CA ALA A 937 30.86 18.13 -12.32
C ALA A 937 30.86 19.14 -11.15
N SER A 938 30.48 18.67 -9.95
CA SER A 938 30.48 19.51 -8.74
C SER A 938 31.88 19.79 -8.20
N THR A 939 32.12 21.00 -7.70
CA THR A 939 33.32 21.43 -6.98
C THR A 939 32.98 22.21 -5.72
N ILE A 940 33.86 22.16 -4.71
CA ILE A 940 33.69 22.84 -3.42
C ILE A 940 34.92 23.67 -3.05
N ALA A 941 34.70 24.83 -2.42
CA ALA A 941 35.73 25.63 -1.76
C ALA A 941 35.23 26.16 -0.41
N GLU A 942 36.18 26.42 0.50
CA GLU A 942 35.92 27.15 1.74
C GLU A 942 36.35 28.61 1.56
N THR A 943 35.50 29.52 2.01
CA THR A 943 35.72 30.98 2.02
C THR A 943 35.66 31.50 3.46
N PRO A 944 36.14 32.73 3.74
CA PRO A 944 35.93 33.37 5.04
C PRO A 944 34.45 33.43 5.50
N ALA A 945 33.50 33.43 4.56
CA ALA A 945 32.07 33.49 4.84
C ALA A 945 31.38 32.11 4.98
N GLY A 946 32.07 31.00 4.72
CA GLY A 946 31.49 29.65 4.75
C GLY A 946 31.87 28.80 3.53
N LEU A 947 31.10 27.75 3.25
CA LEU A 947 31.34 26.85 2.12
C LEU A 947 30.61 27.34 0.87
N ILE A 948 31.20 27.12 -0.29
CA ILE A 948 30.57 27.35 -1.58
C ILE A 948 30.77 26.15 -2.49
N VAL A 949 29.72 25.78 -3.20
CA VAL A 949 29.69 24.64 -4.13
C VAL A 949 29.24 25.14 -5.49
N SER A 950 29.86 24.63 -6.55
CA SER A 950 29.51 24.92 -7.94
C SER A 950 29.38 23.66 -8.78
N TRP A 951 28.53 23.67 -9.79
CA TRP A 951 28.34 22.59 -10.77
C TRP A 951 27.74 23.19 -12.05
N PHE A 952 27.71 22.42 -13.13
CA PHE A 952 26.93 22.84 -14.31
C PHE A 952 25.61 22.09 -14.39
N GLY A 953 24.56 22.77 -14.88
CA GLY A 953 23.21 22.20 -14.99
C GLY A 953 22.45 22.73 -16.19
N GLY A 954 21.58 21.89 -16.77
CA GLY A 954 20.79 22.20 -17.95
C GLY A 954 19.93 21.00 -18.38
N THR A 955 19.34 21.06 -19.57
CA THR A 955 18.51 19.95 -20.11
C THR A 955 19.29 18.66 -20.37
N LYS A 956 20.50 18.77 -20.94
CA LYS A 956 21.45 17.66 -21.14
C LYS A 956 22.86 18.24 -21.30
N GLU A 957 23.88 17.50 -20.87
CA GLU A 957 25.28 17.89 -21.11
C GLU A 957 25.53 18.27 -22.58
N ALA A 958 26.31 19.33 -22.79
CA ALA A 958 26.63 19.95 -24.08
C ALA A 958 25.51 20.75 -24.78
N ASN A 959 24.28 20.78 -24.25
CA ASN A 959 23.26 21.68 -24.78
C ASN A 959 23.58 23.16 -24.48
N LYS A 960 23.06 24.06 -25.31
CA LYS A 960 23.31 25.51 -25.22
C LYS A 960 22.77 26.15 -23.94
N ASP A 961 21.77 25.54 -23.31
CA ASP A 961 21.14 25.98 -22.07
C ASP A 961 21.88 25.54 -20.81
N VAL A 962 23.03 24.86 -20.93
CA VAL A 962 23.84 24.47 -19.77
C VAL A 962 24.57 25.67 -19.20
N GLU A 963 24.35 25.92 -17.91
CA GLU A 963 24.88 27.05 -17.14
C GLU A 963 25.68 26.55 -15.94
N ILE A 964 26.54 27.42 -15.40
CA ILE A 964 27.22 27.20 -14.12
C ILE A 964 26.34 27.74 -13.00
N TYR A 965 26.06 26.89 -12.01
CA TYR A 965 25.33 27.22 -10.81
C TYR A 965 26.24 27.23 -9.58
N VAL A 966 25.86 28.02 -8.58
CA VAL A 966 26.47 28.02 -7.25
C VAL A 966 25.42 27.93 -6.14
N SER A 967 25.84 27.38 -5.01
CA SER A 967 25.10 27.45 -3.74
C SER A 967 26.09 27.61 -2.58
N ARG A 968 25.67 28.32 -1.53
CA ARG A 968 26.50 28.67 -0.37
C ARG A 968 25.90 28.11 0.91
N LEU A 969 26.77 27.69 1.82
CA LEU A 969 26.44 27.42 3.21
C LEU A 969 27.18 28.46 4.07
N ASP A 970 26.48 29.55 4.36
CA ASP A 970 27.04 30.66 5.12
C ASP A 970 27.40 30.23 6.55
N LYS A 971 28.48 30.79 7.08
CA LYS A 971 29.02 30.46 8.41
C LYS A 971 27.95 30.61 9.49
N GLY A 972 27.73 29.55 10.27
CA GLY A 972 26.73 29.51 11.34
C GLY A 972 25.31 29.19 10.88
N LYS A 973 25.07 28.95 9.59
CA LYS A 973 23.79 28.45 9.06
C LYS A 973 23.81 26.93 8.92
N THR A 974 22.63 26.35 8.88
CA THR A 974 22.40 24.89 8.72
C THR A 974 21.71 24.54 7.42
N MET A 975 21.48 25.50 6.53
CA MET A 975 20.83 25.27 5.23
C MET A 975 21.60 25.96 4.11
N TRP A 976 21.69 25.26 2.98
CA TRP A 976 22.24 25.76 1.73
C TRP A 976 21.31 26.79 1.07
N THR A 977 21.89 27.77 0.37
CA THR A 977 21.10 28.68 -0.47
C THR A 977 20.54 27.96 -1.69
N THR A 978 19.44 28.45 -2.27
CA THR A 978 18.96 27.93 -3.56
C THR A 978 20.01 28.10 -4.66
N PRO A 979 20.10 27.18 -5.64
CA PRO A 979 21.01 27.32 -6.77
C PRO A 979 20.83 28.64 -7.53
N VAL A 980 21.94 29.34 -7.79
CA VAL A 980 21.96 30.58 -8.59
C VAL A 980 22.88 30.40 -9.79
N SER A 981 22.40 30.75 -10.98
CA SER A 981 23.22 30.76 -12.20
C SER A 981 24.20 31.94 -12.18
N VAL A 982 25.48 31.65 -12.43
CA VAL A 982 26.57 32.65 -12.43
C VAL A 982 27.31 32.75 -13.75
N ALA A 983 27.20 31.75 -14.62
CA ALA A 983 27.69 31.80 -16.00
C ALA A 983 26.74 31.05 -16.93
N ASN A 984 26.07 31.77 -17.83
CA ASN A 984 24.97 31.25 -18.64
C ASN A 984 25.34 30.92 -20.11
N GLY A 985 26.62 31.11 -20.48
CA GLY A 985 27.13 30.79 -21.80
C GLY A 985 26.75 31.78 -22.92
N VAL A 986 26.09 32.90 -22.61
CA VAL A 986 25.77 33.95 -23.58
C VAL A 986 27.05 34.70 -23.95
N GLN A 987 27.38 34.74 -25.24
CA GLN A 987 28.53 35.48 -25.79
C GLN A 987 28.10 36.82 -26.38
N ASN A 988 26.91 36.89 -26.98
CA ASN A 988 26.24 38.07 -27.52
C ASN A 988 24.76 37.74 -27.78
N ASP A 989 23.98 38.69 -28.33
CA ASP A 989 22.54 38.57 -28.57
C ASP A 989 22.11 37.35 -29.41
N SER A 990 23.02 36.78 -30.21
CA SER A 990 22.72 35.64 -31.12
C SER A 990 23.50 34.37 -30.82
N VAL A 991 24.53 34.43 -29.97
CA VAL A 991 25.44 33.31 -29.72
C VAL A 991 25.41 32.92 -28.25
N ARG A 992 24.93 31.70 -28.01
CA ARG A 992 24.99 31.01 -26.73
C ARG A 992 25.68 29.66 -26.89
N VAL A 993 26.66 29.39 -26.03
CA VAL A 993 27.41 28.13 -25.98
C VAL A 993 27.25 27.48 -24.60
N SER A 994 27.56 26.20 -24.52
CA SER A 994 27.43 25.43 -23.28
C SER A 994 28.55 25.77 -22.29
N SER A 995 28.24 25.75 -20.99
CA SER A 995 29.20 26.00 -19.91
C SER A 995 29.60 24.69 -19.20
N TYR A 996 30.90 24.48 -18.96
CA TYR A 996 31.41 23.22 -18.42
C TYR A 996 32.44 23.39 -17.30
N ASN A 997 32.66 22.32 -16.54
CA ASN A 997 33.76 22.11 -15.58
C ASN A 997 34.07 23.33 -14.70
N PRO A 998 33.11 23.78 -13.87
CA PRO A 998 33.36 24.82 -12.90
C PRO A 998 34.33 24.32 -11.82
N VAL A 999 35.37 25.09 -11.53
CA VAL A 999 36.35 24.81 -10.48
C VAL A 999 36.49 26.06 -9.63
N LEU A 1000 36.12 25.92 -8.36
CA LEU A 1000 36.27 26.96 -7.34
C LEU A 1000 37.67 26.90 -6.70
N TYR A 1001 38.25 28.06 -6.45
CA TYR A 1001 39.49 28.19 -5.68
C TYR A 1001 39.51 29.49 -4.88
N GLN A 1002 39.66 29.40 -3.57
CA GLN A 1002 39.81 30.57 -2.71
C GLN A 1002 41.29 30.92 -2.60
N VAL A 1003 41.70 32.08 -3.14
CA VAL A 1003 43.06 32.57 -2.97
C VAL A 1003 43.29 32.91 -1.49
N PRO A 1004 44.40 32.47 -0.87
CA PRO A 1004 44.71 32.85 0.51
C PRO A 1004 44.73 34.37 0.69
N GLY A 1005 43.80 34.89 1.51
CA GLY A 1005 43.66 36.34 1.76
C GLY A 1005 43.15 37.18 0.59
N GLY A 1006 42.73 36.56 -0.52
CA GLY A 1006 42.33 37.24 -1.75
C GLY A 1006 40.91 36.90 -2.23
N ASP A 1007 40.67 37.10 -3.52
CA ASP A 1007 39.38 36.86 -4.17
C ASP A 1007 39.07 35.35 -4.30
N LEU A 1008 37.79 35.01 -4.34
CA LEU A 1008 37.33 33.69 -4.75
C LEU A 1008 37.34 33.61 -6.28
N LEU A 1009 38.00 32.60 -6.84
CA LEU A 1009 38.07 32.35 -8.27
C LEU A 1009 37.10 31.23 -8.69
N LEU A 1010 36.44 31.42 -9.84
CA LEU A 1010 35.67 30.40 -10.54
C LEU A 1010 36.23 30.22 -11.94
N PHE A 1011 36.90 29.10 -12.19
CA PHE A 1011 37.33 28.70 -13.52
C PHE A 1011 36.24 27.85 -14.18
N TYR A 1012 35.95 28.07 -15.46
CA TYR A 1012 34.95 27.29 -16.21
C TYR A 1012 35.27 27.34 -17.71
N LYS A 1013 34.60 26.51 -18.51
CA LYS A 1013 34.87 26.37 -19.95
C LYS A 1013 33.63 26.73 -20.75
N LEU A 1014 33.83 27.41 -21.88
CA LEU A 1014 32.76 27.73 -22.83
C LEU A 1014 33.07 27.11 -24.19
N GLY A 1015 32.11 26.40 -24.79
CA GLY A 1015 32.30 25.80 -26.10
C GLY A 1015 31.11 24.99 -26.61
N ALA A 1016 31.13 24.68 -27.91
CA ALA A 1016 30.11 23.80 -28.50
C ALA A 1016 30.34 22.31 -28.14
N LYS A 1017 31.61 21.90 -27.96
CA LYS A 1017 32.01 20.55 -27.56
C LYS A 1017 33.27 20.64 -26.70
N VAL A 1018 33.53 19.60 -25.89
CA VAL A 1018 34.71 19.48 -25.00
C VAL A 1018 36.04 19.64 -25.75
N SER A 1019 36.14 19.14 -26.98
CA SER A 1019 37.38 19.21 -27.76
C SER A 1019 37.73 20.61 -28.30
N SER A 1020 36.79 21.56 -28.27
CA SER A 1020 36.97 22.91 -28.84
C SER A 1020 36.61 24.04 -27.87
N TRP A 1021 36.49 23.75 -26.57
CA TRP A 1021 36.17 24.75 -25.57
C TRP A 1021 37.35 25.70 -25.28
N LYS A 1022 37.04 26.87 -24.74
CA LYS A 1022 38.03 27.83 -24.23
C LYS A 1022 37.88 27.97 -22.71
N GLY A 1023 39.00 28.17 -22.01
CA GLY A 1023 39.02 28.45 -20.58
C GLY A 1023 38.59 29.88 -20.26
N TRP A 1024 37.83 30.04 -19.18
CA TRP A 1024 37.35 31.30 -18.64
C TRP A 1024 37.50 31.31 -17.12
N MET A 1025 37.57 32.52 -16.55
CA MET A 1025 37.62 32.75 -15.12
C MET A 1025 36.72 33.92 -14.71
N MET A 1026 36.17 33.85 -13.50
CA MET A 1026 35.48 34.96 -12.84
C MET A 1026 36.00 35.09 -11.40
N ARG A 1027 35.81 36.28 -10.82
CA ARG A 1027 36.24 36.61 -9.47
C ARG A 1027 35.06 37.05 -8.62
N SER A 1028 35.09 36.73 -7.34
CA SER A 1028 34.17 37.25 -6.34
C SER A 1028 34.93 37.81 -5.15
N LYS A 1029 34.63 39.06 -4.81
CA LYS A 1029 35.21 39.80 -3.67
C LYS A 1029 34.40 39.64 -2.38
N ASP A 1030 33.17 39.15 -2.50
CA ASP A 1030 32.19 38.99 -1.42
C ASP A 1030 31.83 37.51 -1.23
N HIS A 1031 32.80 36.63 -1.47
CA HIS A 1031 32.72 35.20 -1.16
C HIS A 1031 31.60 34.44 -1.90
N GLY A 1032 31.35 34.83 -3.14
CA GLY A 1032 30.42 34.19 -4.07
C GLY A 1032 28.99 34.73 -4.03
N ILE A 1033 28.75 35.88 -3.37
CA ILE A 1033 27.46 36.57 -3.42
C ILE A 1033 27.30 37.24 -4.80
N THR A 1034 28.30 38.00 -5.22
CA THR A 1034 28.36 38.62 -6.54
C THR A 1034 29.62 38.18 -7.30
N TRP A 1035 29.53 38.18 -8.63
CA TRP A 1035 30.62 37.75 -9.50
C TRP A 1035 30.95 38.86 -10.50
N GLY A 1036 32.25 39.10 -10.69
CA GLY A 1036 32.77 40.08 -11.64
C GLY A 1036 32.60 39.66 -13.10
N LYS A 1037 33.09 40.49 -14.03
CA LYS A 1037 33.01 40.20 -15.46
C LYS A 1037 33.82 38.93 -15.82
N PRO A 1038 33.28 38.02 -16.65
CA PRO A 1038 34.04 36.92 -17.23
C PRO A 1038 35.32 37.36 -17.95
N GLU A 1039 36.43 36.68 -17.64
CA GLU A 1039 37.75 36.87 -18.25
C GLU A 1039 38.11 35.61 -19.05
N ALA A 1040 38.38 35.74 -20.35
CA ALA A 1040 38.84 34.63 -21.16
C ALA A 1040 40.32 34.36 -20.88
N LEU A 1041 40.69 33.09 -20.66
CA LEU A 1041 42.10 32.71 -20.50
C LEU A 1041 42.86 32.84 -21.83
N PRO A 1042 44.21 33.00 -21.79
CA PRO A 1042 45.04 33.06 -22.98
C PRO A 1042 44.84 31.85 -23.91
N GLU A 1043 45.11 32.02 -25.19
CA GLU A 1043 45.03 30.91 -26.15
C GLU A 1043 45.96 29.75 -25.74
N GLY A 1044 45.44 28.52 -25.77
CA GLY A 1044 46.17 27.32 -25.33
C GLY A 1044 46.16 27.05 -23.82
N ILE A 1045 45.58 27.94 -23.00
CA ILE A 1045 45.39 27.81 -21.55
C ILE A 1045 43.91 27.52 -21.24
N LEU A 1046 43.64 26.49 -20.43
CA LEU A 1046 42.28 26.05 -20.07
C LEU A 1046 41.95 26.26 -18.58
N GLY A 1047 42.96 26.56 -17.76
CA GLY A 1047 42.90 26.54 -16.31
C GLY A 1047 42.73 25.11 -15.77
N PRO A 1048 42.37 24.98 -14.47
CA PRO A 1048 42.21 23.68 -13.84
C PRO A 1048 41.03 22.92 -14.46
N ILE A 1049 41.21 21.65 -14.84
CA ILE A 1049 40.12 20.84 -15.38
C ILE A 1049 39.60 19.90 -14.29
N LYS A 1050 38.37 20.18 -13.84
CA LYS A 1050 37.60 19.42 -12.86
C LYS A 1050 38.14 19.50 -11.42
N ASN A 1051 39.44 19.31 -11.20
CA ASN A 1051 40.04 19.30 -9.85
C ASN A 1051 40.66 20.64 -9.48
N LYS A 1052 40.64 20.96 -8.18
CA LYS A 1052 41.12 22.23 -7.64
C LYS A 1052 42.63 22.45 -7.85
N PRO A 1053 43.07 23.70 -8.09
CA PRO A 1053 44.47 24.09 -8.01
C PRO A 1053 45.08 23.88 -6.63
N VAL A 1054 46.41 23.87 -6.57
CA VAL A 1054 47.20 23.87 -5.33
C VAL A 1054 48.22 25.00 -5.39
N GLN A 1055 48.37 25.74 -4.29
CA GLN A 1055 49.35 26.81 -4.15
C GLN A 1055 50.66 26.26 -3.58
N VAL A 1056 51.73 26.31 -4.36
CA VAL A 1056 53.08 25.90 -3.95
C VAL A 1056 53.99 27.13 -3.97
N GLY A 1057 54.29 27.67 -2.79
CA GLY A 1057 54.97 28.97 -2.68
C GLY A 1057 54.15 30.10 -3.31
N ASP A 1058 54.74 30.87 -4.22
CA ASP A 1058 54.07 31.94 -4.97
C ASP A 1058 53.36 31.45 -6.26
N VAL A 1059 53.44 30.15 -6.57
CA VAL A 1059 52.86 29.57 -7.79
C VAL A 1059 51.55 28.85 -7.49
N LEU A 1060 50.49 29.24 -8.20
CA LEU A 1060 49.26 28.46 -8.28
C LEU A 1060 49.38 27.44 -9.41
N ILE A 1061 49.39 26.15 -9.07
CA ILE A 1061 49.47 25.06 -10.03
C ILE A 1061 48.06 24.57 -10.35
N CYS A 1062 47.63 24.78 -11.58
CA CYS A 1062 46.33 24.32 -12.09
C CYS A 1062 46.49 22.95 -12.77
N PRO A 1063 45.89 21.88 -12.21
CA PRO A 1063 45.86 20.57 -12.85
C PRO A 1063 45.00 20.59 -14.12
N SER A 1064 45.62 20.43 -15.29
CA SER A 1064 44.94 20.52 -16.59
C SER A 1064 45.08 19.24 -17.42
N SER A 1065 44.29 19.13 -18.50
CA SER A 1065 44.34 17.99 -19.41
C SER A 1065 43.73 18.29 -20.79
N THR A 1066 44.03 17.50 -21.81
CA THR A 1066 43.42 17.61 -23.15
C THR A 1066 42.93 16.26 -23.67
N GLU A 1067 41.92 16.27 -24.55
CA GLU A 1067 41.24 15.06 -25.04
C GLU A 1067 41.34 14.80 -26.56
N GLY A 1068 42.03 15.65 -27.32
CA GLY A 1068 41.96 15.66 -28.79
C GLY A 1068 42.59 14.44 -29.50
N ASN A 1069 43.84 14.08 -29.18
CA ASN A 1069 44.56 12.94 -29.77
C ASN A 1069 45.06 12.02 -28.65
N GLY A 1070 44.08 11.43 -27.95
CA GLY A 1070 44.31 10.74 -26.69
C GLY A 1070 44.28 11.69 -25.48
N TRP A 1071 44.10 11.10 -24.31
CA TRP A 1071 44.00 11.80 -23.03
C TRP A 1071 45.36 12.13 -22.44
N LYS A 1072 45.66 13.43 -22.31
CA LYS A 1072 46.96 13.94 -21.88
C LYS A 1072 46.85 14.85 -20.67
N VAL A 1073 47.69 14.63 -19.67
CA VAL A 1073 47.85 15.47 -18.48
C VAL A 1073 48.98 16.46 -18.68
N HIS A 1074 48.76 17.69 -18.27
CA HIS A 1074 49.77 18.76 -18.21
C HIS A 1074 49.37 19.77 -17.13
N PHE A 1075 50.27 20.70 -16.80
CA PHE A 1075 50.05 21.68 -15.75
C PHE A 1075 50.14 23.09 -16.31
N GLU A 1076 49.21 23.93 -15.87
CA GLU A 1076 49.18 25.35 -16.20
C GLU A 1076 49.39 26.11 -14.90
N MET A 1077 50.29 27.08 -14.88
CA MET A 1077 50.75 27.71 -13.65
C MET A 1077 50.70 29.22 -13.78
N THR A 1078 50.39 29.89 -12.67
CA THR A 1078 50.35 31.35 -12.60
C THR A 1078 50.90 31.84 -11.26
N LYS A 1079 51.54 33.01 -11.26
CA LYS A 1079 52.08 33.67 -10.05
C LYS A 1079 51.29 34.92 -9.63
N ASP A 1080 50.37 35.35 -10.47
CA ASP A 1080 49.66 36.63 -10.37
C ASP A 1080 48.14 36.42 -10.51
N GLU A 1081 47.66 35.31 -9.94
CA GLU A 1081 46.26 34.92 -9.90
C GLU A 1081 45.60 34.77 -11.28
N GLY A 1082 46.35 34.33 -12.29
CA GLY A 1082 45.83 34.02 -13.62
C GLY A 1082 45.94 35.16 -14.61
N ARG A 1083 46.74 36.21 -14.35
CA ARG A 1083 47.02 37.26 -15.33
C ARG A 1083 48.08 36.81 -16.33
N THR A 1084 49.10 36.09 -15.88
CA THR A 1084 50.14 35.45 -16.70
C THR A 1084 50.22 33.95 -16.43
N TRP A 1085 50.58 33.18 -17.45
CA TRP A 1085 50.54 31.71 -17.41
C TRP A 1085 51.78 31.07 -18.01
N THR A 1086 52.21 29.96 -17.43
CA THR A 1086 53.17 29.01 -18.02
C THR A 1086 52.54 27.63 -18.12
N LYS A 1087 52.95 26.84 -19.11
CA LYS A 1087 52.40 25.51 -19.38
C LYS A 1087 53.51 24.48 -19.51
N THR A 1088 53.36 23.33 -18.85
CA THR A 1088 54.29 22.20 -19.00
C THR A 1088 53.98 21.41 -20.28
N GLU A 1089 54.98 20.68 -20.77
CA GLU A 1089 54.71 19.60 -21.73
C GLU A 1089 53.81 18.51 -21.11
N PRO A 1090 53.07 17.75 -21.92
CA PRO A 1090 52.32 16.60 -21.45
C PRO A 1090 53.21 15.56 -20.79
N ILE A 1091 52.80 15.03 -19.64
CA ILE A 1091 53.56 14.04 -18.86
C ILE A 1091 53.25 12.58 -19.28
N ASN A 1092 52.37 12.42 -20.26
CA ASN A 1092 52.02 11.14 -20.89
C ASN A 1092 51.73 11.34 -22.39
N ASP A 1093 51.91 10.28 -23.18
CA ASP A 1093 51.82 10.31 -24.64
C ASP A 1093 50.38 10.28 -25.19
N GLY A 1094 49.40 10.01 -24.32
CA GLY A 1094 47.99 9.83 -24.69
C GLY A 1094 47.69 8.50 -25.40
N LYS A 1095 48.63 7.54 -25.41
CA LYS A 1095 48.47 6.23 -26.04
C LYS A 1095 48.68 5.09 -25.04
N THR A 1096 49.81 5.06 -24.32
CA THR A 1096 50.13 3.98 -23.38
C THR A 1096 49.26 4.04 -22.12
N ILE A 1097 49.18 5.22 -21.49
CA ILE A 1097 48.25 5.50 -20.39
C ILE A 1097 47.48 6.75 -20.79
N GLN A 1098 46.18 6.58 -21.00
CA GLN A 1098 45.26 7.67 -21.32
C GLN A 1098 44.67 8.22 -20.03
N ALA A 1099 45.15 9.39 -19.60
CA ALA A 1099 44.83 10.00 -18.31
C ALA A 1099 44.38 11.46 -18.44
N ILE A 1100 43.44 11.88 -17.60
CA ILE A 1100 42.95 13.27 -17.51
C ILE A 1100 42.55 13.62 -16.07
N GLN A 1101 42.23 14.90 -15.84
CA GLN A 1101 41.64 15.40 -14.59
C GLN A 1101 42.49 15.04 -13.36
N PRO A 1102 43.76 15.43 -13.29
CA PRO A 1102 44.62 15.10 -12.16
C PRO A 1102 44.18 15.83 -10.88
N SER A 1103 44.29 15.17 -9.74
CA SER A 1103 44.29 15.83 -8.41
C SER A 1103 45.74 15.97 -7.96
N ILE A 1104 46.08 17.02 -7.21
CA ILE A 1104 47.43 17.23 -6.68
C ILE A 1104 47.41 16.99 -5.16
N LEU A 1105 48.38 16.21 -4.68
CA LEU A 1105 48.62 15.92 -3.27
C LEU A 1105 50.00 16.45 -2.85
N GLU A 1106 50.08 16.99 -1.65
CA GLU A 1106 51.28 17.56 -1.04
C GLU A 1106 51.80 16.68 0.10
N TYR A 1107 53.12 16.50 0.15
CA TYR A 1107 53.81 15.72 1.18
C TYR A 1107 54.70 16.61 2.02
N ALA A 1108 54.90 16.22 3.29
CA ALA A 1108 55.69 16.99 4.26
C ALA A 1108 57.17 17.18 3.83
N ASP A 1109 57.69 16.33 2.94
CA ASP A 1109 59.03 16.42 2.36
C ASP A 1109 59.10 17.33 1.11
N GLY A 1110 58.00 18.01 0.77
CA GLY A 1110 57.91 18.92 -0.37
C GLY A 1110 57.64 18.24 -1.71
N ARG A 1111 57.52 16.90 -1.75
CA ARG A 1111 57.11 16.20 -2.98
C ARG A 1111 55.63 16.43 -3.27
N LEU A 1112 55.30 16.40 -4.56
CA LEU A 1112 53.93 16.39 -5.05
C LEU A 1112 53.62 15.05 -5.71
N GLN A 1113 52.40 14.56 -5.53
CA GLN A 1113 51.87 13.43 -6.29
C GLN A 1113 50.63 13.89 -7.06
N ILE A 1114 50.43 13.34 -8.25
CA ILE A 1114 49.13 13.43 -8.92
C ILE A 1114 48.41 12.11 -8.93
N LEU A 1115 47.08 12.18 -8.90
CA LEU A 1115 46.18 11.04 -9.12
C LEU A 1115 45.19 11.37 -10.23
N CYS A 1116 45.11 10.52 -11.24
CA CYS A 1116 44.41 10.78 -12.49
C CYS A 1116 43.32 9.73 -12.76
N ARG A 1117 42.18 10.20 -13.31
CA ARG A 1117 41.24 9.33 -14.02
C ARG A 1117 41.92 8.75 -15.26
N THR A 1118 41.65 7.49 -15.60
CA THR A 1118 42.21 6.86 -16.80
C THR A 1118 41.20 6.04 -17.59
N GLN A 1119 41.59 5.64 -18.81
CA GLN A 1119 40.94 4.58 -19.59
C GLN A 1119 41.62 3.21 -19.38
N SER A 1120 42.64 3.15 -18.52
CA SER A 1120 43.53 2.00 -18.33
C SER A 1120 43.12 1.12 -17.15
N ARG A 1121 41.87 1.21 -16.69
CA ARG A 1121 41.24 0.39 -15.62
C ARG A 1121 41.76 0.62 -14.19
N ASN A 1122 42.82 1.42 -14.01
CA ASN A 1122 43.40 1.80 -12.72
C ASN A 1122 43.69 3.31 -12.67
N VAL A 1123 43.69 3.92 -11.47
CA VAL A 1123 44.03 5.33 -11.28
C VAL A 1123 45.50 5.54 -11.67
N GLY A 1124 45.77 6.56 -12.50
CA GLY A 1124 47.12 6.92 -12.91
C GLY A 1124 47.81 7.78 -11.86
N GLU A 1125 49.13 7.68 -11.74
CA GLU A 1125 49.93 8.48 -10.81
C GLU A 1125 51.25 8.96 -11.43
N ALA A 1126 51.75 10.08 -10.92
CA ALA A 1126 53.10 10.59 -11.19
C ALA A 1126 53.57 11.46 -10.02
N TRP A 1127 54.88 11.70 -9.94
CA TRP A 1127 55.51 12.39 -8.82
C TRP A 1127 56.36 13.57 -9.28
N SER A 1128 56.40 14.64 -8.49
CA SER A 1128 57.31 15.77 -8.67
C SER A 1128 58.09 16.02 -7.38
N SER A 1129 59.38 16.36 -7.51
CA SER A 1129 60.26 16.70 -6.39
C SER A 1129 60.81 18.14 -6.47
N ASP A 1130 60.34 18.93 -7.43
CA ASP A 1130 60.85 20.28 -7.73
C ASP A 1130 59.74 21.35 -7.74
N GLY A 1131 58.66 21.11 -6.99
CA GLY A 1131 57.51 22.00 -6.89
C GLY A 1131 56.62 21.99 -8.14
N GLY A 1132 56.52 20.84 -8.83
CA GLY A 1132 55.64 20.64 -9.97
C GLY A 1132 56.22 21.06 -11.33
N LYS A 1133 57.48 21.50 -11.38
CA LYS A 1133 58.13 21.94 -12.63
C LYS A 1133 58.39 20.76 -13.56
N THR A 1134 58.85 19.64 -13.01
CA THR A 1134 59.00 18.37 -13.72
C THR A 1134 58.29 17.24 -12.99
N TRP A 1135 57.88 16.22 -13.77
CA TRP A 1135 57.11 15.07 -13.28
C TRP A 1135 57.75 13.78 -13.77
N SER A 1136 57.67 12.74 -12.94
CA SER A 1136 58.02 11.37 -13.35
C SER A 1136 57.12 10.91 -14.50
N ALA A 1137 57.55 9.85 -15.20
CA ALA A 1137 56.67 9.15 -16.12
C ALA A 1137 55.40 8.67 -15.39
N MET A 1138 54.26 8.73 -16.09
CA MET A 1138 52.98 8.26 -15.57
C MET A 1138 53.00 6.74 -15.37
N THR A 1139 52.57 6.27 -14.20
CA THR A 1139 52.35 4.85 -13.88
C THR A 1139 50.90 4.60 -13.45
N LEU A 1140 50.50 3.34 -13.28
CA LEU A 1140 49.20 2.97 -12.72
C LEU A 1140 49.39 2.62 -11.24
N SER A 1141 48.53 3.18 -10.38
CA SER A 1141 48.45 2.83 -8.97
C SER A 1141 47.70 1.50 -8.75
N GLY A 1142 47.73 1.00 -7.51
CA GLY A 1142 46.93 -0.15 -7.08
C GLY A 1142 45.43 0.11 -6.94
N LEU A 1143 44.93 1.32 -7.24
CA LEU A 1143 43.51 1.63 -7.16
C LEU A 1143 42.81 1.42 -8.50
N PRO A 1144 41.67 0.71 -8.56
CA PRO A 1144 40.92 0.55 -9.79
C PRO A 1144 40.25 1.88 -10.21
N ASN A 1145 40.04 2.06 -11.51
CA ASN A 1145 39.30 3.18 -12.07
C ASN A 1145 38.43 2.72 -13.24
N ASN A 1146 37.16 3.09 -13.17
CA ASN A 1146 36.14 2.76 -14.16
C ASN A 1146 35.89 3.86 -15.18
N ASN A 1147 36.91 4.68 -15.44
CA ASN A 1147 36.78 5.87 -16.25
C ASN A 1147 35.79 6.89 -15.64
N SER A 1148 35.77 7.02 -14.31
CA SER A 1148 35.05 8.07 -13.59
C SER A 1148 36.01 9.08 -13.00
N GLY A 1149 35.56 10.33 -12.90
CA GLY A 1149 36.33 11.41 -12.26
C GLY A 1149 36.56 11.12 -10.78
N THR A 1150 37.73 11.53 -10.29
CA THR A 1150 38.18 11.38 -8.89
C THR A 1150 38.67 12.74 -8.38
N ASP A 1151 38.63 12.99 -7.07
CA ASP A 1151 39.33 14.12 -6.43
C ASP A 1151 40.08 13.60 -5.21
N ALA A 1152 41.16 14.29 -4.85
CA ALA A 1152 42.02 13.92 -3.74
C ALA A 1152 42.45 15.16 -2.94
N VAL A 1153 42.78 14.96 -1.66
CA VAL A 1153 43.28 16.02 -0.79
C VAL A 1153 44.27 15.47 0.24
N SER A 1154 45.28 16.26 0.56
CA SER A 1154 46.20 16.02 1.66
C SER A 1154 45.59 16.52 2.96
N LEU A 1155 45.51 15.65 3.97
CA LEU A 1155 44.96 15.99 5.28
C LEU A 1155 46.03 16.63 6.17
N LYS A 1156 45.59 17.49 7.09
CA LYS A 1156 46.43 18.18 8.08
C LYS A 1156 47.24 17.24 8.97
N ASP A 1157 46.84 15.98 9.09
CA ASP A 1157 47.57 14.94 9.86
C ASP A 1157 48.57 14.13 9.01
N GLY A 1158 48.80 14.55 7.76
CA GLY A 1158 49.76 13.94 6.83
C GLY A 1158 49.21 12.76 6.03
N ARG A 1159 47.99 12.29 6.30
CA ARG A 1159 47.33 11.27 5.49
C ARG A 1159 46.87 11.87 4.16
N GLN A 1160 46.83 11.04 3.13
CA GLN A 1160 46.32 11.38 1.80
C GLN A 1160 44.96 10.74 1.61
N LEU A 1161 44.01 11.46 1.02
CA LEU A 1161 42.64 11.00 0.82
C LEU A 1161 42.25 11.09 -0.65
N ILE A 1162 41.64 10.03 -1.20
CA ILE A 1162 41.03 10.03 -2.54
C ILE A 1162 39.55 9.65 -2.45
N VAL A 1163 38.70 10.38 -3.17
CA VAL A 1163 37.29 10.03 -3.42
C VAL A 1163 37.15 9.54 -4.86
N TYR A 1164 36.68 8.30 -5.03
CA TYR A 1164 36.65 7.61 -6.32
C TYR A 1164 35.65 6.44 -6.35
N ASN A 1165 35.33 5.95 -7.54
CA ASN A 1165 34.56 4.72 -7.69
C ASN A 1165 35.50 3.51 -7.68
N HIS A 1166 35.42 2.66 -6.65
CA HIS A 1166 36.24 1.46 -6.53
C HIS A 1166 35.70 0.33 -7.43
N VAL A 1167 35.86 0.48 -8.73
CA VAL A 1167 35.31 -0.46 -9.73
C VAL A 1167 36.39 -0.75 -10.75
N LYS A 1168 36.73 -2.04 -10.90
CA LYS A 1168 37.61 -2.53 -11.96
C LYS A 1168 36.77 -3.02 -13.14
N PRO A 1169 36.71 -2.28 -14.26
CA PRO A 1169 35.96 -2.71 -15.44
C PRO A 1169 36.47 -4.04 -15.97
N ALA A 1170 35.57 -4.82 -16.58
CA ALA A 1170 35.97 -6.01 -17.31
C ALA A 1170 36.89 -5.63 -18.51
N PRO A 1171 37.92 -6.42 -18.83
CA PRO A 1171 38.90 -6.08 -19.88
C PRO A 1171 38.29 -5.77 -21.25
N GLU A 1172 37.14 -6.38 -21.57
CA GLU A 1172 36.41 -6.25 -22.83
C GLU A 1172 35.63 -4.94 -22.96
N LEU A 1173 35.43 -4.20 -21.87
CA LEU A 1173 34.69 -2.94 -21.91
C LEU A 1173 35.52 -1.84 -22.59
N PRO A 1174 34.98 -1.18 -23.64
CA PRO A 1174 35.73 -0.19 -24.37
C PRO A 1174 36.13 0.98 -23.47
N ARG A 1175 37.39 1.42 -23.59
CA ARG A 1175 37.95 2.58 -22.86
C ARG A 1175 37.86 2.46 -21.33
N GLY A 1176 37.79 1.23 -20.81
CA GLY A 1176 37.67 0.99 -19.37
C GLY A 1176 36.43 1.62 -18.74
N LYS A 1177 35.33 1.81 -19.50
CA LYS A 1177 34.10 2.42 -18.98
C LYS A 1177 33.29 1.39 -18.19
N GLY A 1178 33.31 1.50 -16.85
CA GLY A 1178 32.54 0.63 -15.93
C GLY A 1178 31.43 1.38 -15.19
N GLY A 1179 30.61 0.67 -14.41
CA GLY A 1179 29.51 1.27 -13.64
C GLY A 1179 30.01 2.23 -12.55
N ARG A 1180 29.34 3.37 -12.36
CA ARG A 1180 29.72 4.45 -11.44
C ARG A 1180 29.12 4.28 -10.03
N THR A 1181 29.29 3.09 -9.47
CA THR A 1181 28.88 2.72 -8.11
C THR A 1181 29.69 1.48 -7.68
N PRO A 1182 30.15 1.38 -6.42
CA PRO A 1182 30.02 2.36 -5.35
C PRO A 1182 30.90 3.62 -5.52
N LEU A 1183 30.65 4.67 -4.72
CA LEU A 1183 31.52 5.82 -4.51
C LEU A 1183 32.18 5.70 -3.13
N ASN A 1184 33.51 5.73 -3.10
CA ASN A 1184 34.33 5.36 -1.96
C ASN A 1184 35.34 6.46 -1.58
N VAL A 1185 35.86 6.36 -0.35
CA VAL A 1185 37.02 7.11 0.13
C VAL A 1185 38.12 6.15 0.55
N ALA A 1186 39.30 6.27 -0.06
CA ALA A 1186 40.51 5.57 0.39
C ALA A 1186 41.52 6.53 1.00
N LEU A 1187 42.29 6.02 1.96
CA LEU A 1187 43.36 6.75 2.64
C LEU A 1187 44.72 6.13 2.35
N SER A 1188 45.77 6.94 2.33
CA SER A 1188 47.16 6.49 2.26
C SER A 1188 48.04 7.30 3.21
N LYS A 1189 49.14 6.69 3.67
CA LYS A 1189 50.19 7.39 4.44
C LYS A 1189 51.35 7.86 3.56
N ASP A 1190 51.55 7.20 2.41
CA ASP A 1190 52.74 7.36 1.57
C ASP A 1190 52.41 7.61 0.09
N GLY A 1191 51.12 7.67 -0.26
CA GLY A 1191 50.61 7.83 -1.62
C GLY A 1191 50.60 6.56 -2.46
N LYS A 1192 51.20 5.47 -1.96
CA LYS A 1192 51.43 4.23 -2.72
C LYS A 1192 50.53 3.11 -2.21
N THR A 1193 50.51 2.90 -0.90
CA THR A 1193 49.63 1.91 -0.28
C THR A 1193 48.34 2.57 0.15
N TRP A 1194 47.23 2.11 -0.42
CA TRP A 1194 45.90 2.66 -0.19
C TRP A 1194 45.01 1.71 0.62
N TYR A 1195 44.26 2.27 1.55
CA TYR A 1195 43.38 1.57 2.48
C TYR A 1195 41.94 2.02 2.29
N ALA A 1196 41.01 1.08 2.32
CA ALA A 1196 39.58 1.33 2.34
C ALA A 1196 39.19 2.05 3.65
N SER A 1197 38.43 3.14 3.55
CA SER A 1197 38.09 3.95 4.71
C SER A 1197 36.60 4.28 4.82
N LEU A 1198 35.99 4.81 3.76
CA LEU A 1198 34.58 5.22 3.76
C LEU A 1198 33.84 4.81 2.48
N LEU A 1199 32.53 4.62 2.59
CA LEU A 1199 31.59 4.34 1.53
C LEU A 1199 30.53 5.45 1.53
N LEU A 1200 30.51 6.27 0.48
CA LEU A 1200 29.59 7.39 0.36
C LEU A 1200 28.26 6.96 -0.28
N GLU A 1201 28.35 6.18 -1.36
CA GLU A 1201 27.19 5.69 -2.11
C GLU A 1201 27.42 4.27 -2.61
N ASP A 1202 26.38 3.46 -2.60
CA ASP A 1202 26.45 2.06 -3.01
C ASP A 1202 25.16 1.51 -3.63
N SER A 1203 24.19 2.38 -3.96
CA SER A 1203 22.99 1.89 -4.64
C SER A 1203 23.37 1.33 -6.02
N PRO A 1204 22.67 0.28 -6.49
CA PRO A 1204 22.95 -0.35 -7.78
C PRO A 1204 22.67 0.60 -8.96
N VAL A 1205 21.94 1.69 -8.74
CA VAL A 1205 21.70 2.74 -9.74
C VAL A 1205 22.99 3.50 -10.02
N SER A 1206 23.68 3.10 -11.09
CA SER A 1206 25.02 3.52 -11.50
C SER A 1206 25.10 4.94 -12.07
N GLN A 1207 25.23 5.97 -11.23
CA GLN A 1207 25.46 7.36 -11.67
C GLN A 1207 26.05 8.28 -10.56
N TYR A 1208 26.97 7.79 -9.70
CA TYR A 1208 27.67 8.63 -8.70
C TYR A 1208 29.01 9.09 -9.24
N SER A 1209 29.21 10.39 -9.42
CA SER A 1209 30.39 10.85 -10.15
C SER A 1209 30.85 12.26 -9.82
N TYR A 1210 32.04 12.60 -10.31
CA TYR A 1210 32.68 13.89 -10.16
C TYR A 1210 32.69 14.40 -8.71
N PRO A 1211 33.29 13.62 -7.79
CA PRO A 1211 33.45 14.09 -6.42
C PRO A 1211 34.39 15.30 -6.38
N SER A 1212 34.25 16.15 -5.38
CA SER A 1212 35.23 17.16 -5.02
C SER A 1212 35.38 17.20 -3.50
N VAL A 1213 36.61 17.37 -3.03
CA VAL A 1213 36.96 17.21 -1.63
C VAL A 1213 37.96 18.25 -1.14
N ILE A 1214 37.70 18.81 0.04
CA ILE A 1214 38.61 19.69 0.79
C ILE A 1214 38.64 19.29 2.27
N GLN A 1215 39.67 19.69 3.01
CA GLN A 1215 39.63 19.72 4.47
C GLN A 1215 39.50 21.16 4.94
N GLY A 1216 38.44 21.45 5.69
CA GLY A 1216 38.10 22.80 6.13
C GLY A 1216 38.94 23.31 7.29
N ALA A 1217 38.78 24.60 7.60
CA ALA A 1217 39.36 25.24 8.78
C ALA A 1217 38.82 24.64 10.09
N ASP A 1218 37.60 24.09 10.08
CA ASP A 1218 36.99 23.36 11.19
C ASP A 1218 37.61 21.96 11.45
N GLY A 1219 38.58 21.56 10.63
CA GLY A 1219 39.28 20.28 10.73
C GLY A 1219 38.54 19.12 10.04
N MET A 1220 37.33 19.33 9.55
CA MET A 1220 36.49 18.30 8.95
C MET A 1220 36.78 18.15 7.46
N ILE A 1221 36.46 17.00 6.90
CA ILE A 1221 36.53 16.76 5.46
C ILE A 1221 35.16 17.08 4.86
N HIS A 1222 35.15 17.88 3.80
CA HIS A 1222 33.94 18.29 3.07
C HIS A 1222 33.99 17.69 1.68
N ILE A 1223 33.01 16.83 1.38
CA ILE A 1223 32.91 16.13 0.11
C ILE A 1223 31.60 16.55 -0.57
N VAL A 1224 31.69 16.87 -1.86
CA VAL A 1224 30.52 17.02 -2.73
C VAL A 1224 30.63 16.12 -3.94
N TYR A 1225 29.51 15.67 -4.49
CA TYR A 1225 29.50 14.88 -5.72
C TYR A 1225 28.18 14.98 -6.46
N THR A 1226 28.23 14.69 -7.76
CA THR A 1226 27.03 14.55 -8.59
C THR A 1226 26.33 13.23 -8.25
N TRP A 1227 25.10 13.35 -7.73
CA TRP A 1227 24.23 12.24 -7.41
C TRP A 1227 23.25 12.01 -8.56
N ARG A 1228 23.42 10.87 -9.23
CA ARG A 1228 22.57 10.38 -10.33
C ARG A 1228 22.40 11.32 -11.54
N ARG A 1229 23.34 12.25 -11.74
CA ARG A 1229 23.26 13.37 -12.70
C ARG A 1229 22.05 14.28 -12.48
N GLU A 1230 21.41 14.22 -11.32
CA GLU A 1230 20.18 14.95 -11.02
C GLU A 1230 20.42 16.02 -9.97
N ARG A 1231 21.13 15.67 -8.89
CA ARG A 1231 21.37 16.53 -7.73
C ARG A 1231 22.84 16.56 -7.35
N VAL A 1232 23.18 17.49 -6.47
CA VAL A 1232 24.49 17.54 -5.81
C VAL A 1232 24.33 17.19 -4.34
N LYS A 1233 25.16 16.27 -3.87
CA LYS A 1233 25.16 15.77 -2.51
C LYS A 1233 26.35 16.31 -1.74
N TYR A 1234 26.16 16.63 -0.46
CA TYR A 1234 27.17 17.12 0.47
C TYR A 1234 27.32 16.14 1.63
N VAL A 1235 28.57 15.77 1.93
CA VAL A 1235 28.93 14.90 3.03
C VAL A 1235 30.03 15.57 3.85
N LYS A 1236 29.81 15.67 5.16
CA LYS A 1236 30.80 16.14 6.13
C LYS A 1236 31.32 14.94 6.90
N VAL A 1237 32.64 14.82 7.02
CA VAL A 1237 33.31 13.66 7.62
C VAL A 1237 34.31 14.11 8.68
N ASP A 1238 34.27 13.47 9.84
CA ASP A 1238 35.26 13.60 10.89
C ASP A 1238 36.48 12.72 10.59
N PRO A 1239 37.64 13.30 10.23
CA PRO A 1239 38.83 12.53 9.89
C PRO A 1239 39.37 11.70 11.06
N ALA A 1240 39.10 12.07 12.32
CA ALA A 1240 39.58 11.34 13.49
C ALA A 1240 38.89 9.97 13.66
N GLN A 1241 37.71 9.80 13.06
CA GLN A 1241 36.94 8.56 13.12
C GLN A 1241 37.17 7.61 11.93
N LEU A 1242 37.97 8.05 10.93
CA LEU A 1242 38.26 7.26 9.74
C LEU A 1242 39.24 6.12 10.06
N GLU A 1243 38.82 4.90 9.78
CA GLU A 1243 39.62 3.68 9.90
C GLU A 1243 40.32 3.34 8.57
N MET A 1244 41.45 2.63 8.63
CA MET A 1244 42.18 2.13 7.46
C MET A 1244 42.08 0.61 7.44
N LYS A 1245 41.39 0.05 6.44
CA LYS A 1245 41.35 -1.41 6.17
C LYS A 1245 42.06 -1.72 4.88
N GLU A 1246 42.87 -2.78 4.88
CA GLU A 1246 43.72 -3.14 3.74
C GLU A 1246 42.89 -3.49 2.49
N ILE A 1247 43.28 -2.97 1.33
CA ILE A 1247 42.74 -3.34 0.02
C ILE A 1247 43.62 -4.47 -0.53
N VAL A 1248 43.10 -5.69 -0.58
CA VAL A 1248 43.84 -6.87 -1.04
C VAL A 1248 43.39 -7.21 -2.46
N ASN A 1249 44.35 -7.40 -3.37
CA ASN A 1249 44.10 -7.75 -4.78
C ASN A 1249 43.10 -6.79 -5.48
N GLU A 1250 43.19 -5.49 -5.17
CA GLU A 1250 42.29 -4.44 -5.70
C GLU A 1250 40.80 -4.69 -5.39
N GLN A 1251 40.49 -5.46 -4.35
CA GLN A 1251 39.13 -5.69 -3.88
C GLN A 1251 38.85 -4.88 -2.62
N TRP A 1252 37.69 -4.21 -2.59
CA TRP A 1252 37.21 -3.54 -1.39
C TRP A 1252 36.86 -4.58 -0.32
N PRO A 1253 37.21 -4.38 0.96
CA PRO A 1253 36.89 -5.37 1.99
C PRO A 1253 35.37 -5.62 2.09
N GLY A 1254 34.97 -6.88 1.97
CA GLY A 1254 33.56 -7.31 2.02
C GLY A 1254 32.79 -7.24 0.69
N SER A 1255 33.43 -6.85 -0.42
CA SER A 1255 32.83 -6.94 -1.76
C SER A 1255 32.96 -8.36 -2.32
N THR A 1256 31.86 -8.95 -2.79
CA THR A 1256 31.90 -10.18 -3.59
C THR A 1256 31.98 -9.84 -5.08
N ALA A 1257 32.70 -10.64 -5.86
CA ALA A 1257 32.96 -10.43 -7.30
C ALA A 1257 31.69 -10.33 -8.19
N ALA A 1258 30.50 -10.63 -7.65
CA ALA A 1258 29.24 -10.62 -8.38
C ALA A 1258 28.74 -9.20 -8.76
N ALA A 1259 29.17 -8.15 -8.04
CA ALA A 1259 28.72 -6.78 -8.30
C ALA A 1259 29.16 -6.23 -9.68
N ALA A 1260 30.17 -6.84 -10.31
CA ALA A 1260 30.71 -6.36 -11.59
C ALA A 1260 29.89 -6.77 -12.83
N LYS A 1261 28.92 -7.70 -12.72
CA LYS A 1261 28.21 -8.26 -13.87
C LYS A 1261 26.86 -7.60 -14.23
N GLY A 1262 26.34 -6.70 -13.40
CA GLY A 1262 24.94 -6.22 -13.51
C GLY A 1262 24.73 -4.75 -13.86
N ALA A 1263 25.77 -3.91 -13.92
CA ALA A 1263 25.59 -2.49 -14.25
C ALA A 1263 25.72 -2.30 -15.77
N SER A 1264 24.59 -2.37 -16.50
CA SER A 1264 24.58 -1.97 -17.90
C SER A 1264 24.97 -0.49 -17.99
N ASN A 1265 25.92 -0.21 -18.89
CA ASN A 1265 26.58 1.09 -19.03
C ASN A 1265 26.05 1.83 -20.27
N GLU A 1266 24.74 1.73 -20.53
CA GLU A 1266 24.12 2.55 -21.57
C GLU A 1266 23.72 3.90 -20.97
N GLU A 1267 24.37 4.96 -21.46
CA GLU A 1267 23.84 6.31 -21.37
C GLU A 1267 22.44 6.35 -22.01
N PRO A 1268 21.47 7.11 -21.45
CA PRO A 1268 20.16 7.29 -22.07
C PRO A 1268 20.21 8.02 -23.42
#